data_AF-A0AB34PQ92-F1
#
_entry.id   AF-A0AB34PQ92-F1
#
_cell.length_a   1.000
_cell.length_b   1.000
_cell.length_c   1.000
_cell.angle_alpha   90.00
_cell.angle_beta   90.00
_cell.angle_gamma   90.00
#
_symmetry.space_group_name_H-M   'P 1'
#
loop_
_entity.id
_entity.type
_entity.pdbx_description
1 polymer ?
#
loop_
_entity_poly.entity_id
_entity_poly.type
_entity_poly.pdbx_seq_one_letter_code
_entity_poly.pdbx_strand_id
1 'polypeptide(L)'
;MANPVKIGYYDPFGIYPLIKDELNKISPISSLHIRFHPSQPLKTIHDLSLEFTEEIPKKSESSTSENYNVYTRLMLIKIESLDKYRSQVRPLIKEWLKNLVFNEKVNGSSPSWMILLYVPSDAKDKQSTIIKMSHYDKLLKDFSNEGGKELAALFAESTSPTASVGAQNSESTGYCFKFKQHEFELNEFLVQIKNLLGFTFNQKYHLNSDLITTSGDHENNSLTKYVATYNLAELFYDMKLFNDCINFFNRLSEQLNTLVENNPNLFIYKVDLPAKVFSNKFDFKKFYNNKCQHMHDVNSFTNVNLFELKCFIFFRQASTLEMLVNKNLNNSISLAELQISKLLRNLVLFLNDLLQVFQNEQALIEFEYSIIEYFLNLDIVNKLIEQATKLYEAEPANNNNSYQLKRLFESRGELKLSQRSSLIKLARENSIEIKGLDQVFEDVSLDEEEGPKQSKDSTEQVKLDLKHPKLLQAIQSKDSFVDEFTKLTEGILEDFMGCDRSKTIDVLSIDLAILNYEKGDYSECLQILHDSYDFFIQNGWNYLGGILLEIYYGCMEKTQSTNFEEILSTCLKLLSCLVANHTDINSFRLINNKLQIKKLFDRIEVYANKLDPTKKFERSLNQFFKTDILPYISADESTSRDKYLIRLKLKNPFSLGFVFKHVELIMVDEEGSEIVFHAENVEISDKIDNTIQLSTNNFILGSFSPYRLTIQFYNSLFLVLDYGEKELQMNHASFLSDTVIEHNGNNNDVFVYDGLTPMSVFKPRHEKTLLAYQNINKLTAQFCCANDLKLGSTEVVLKIKNGSNPIHDVRINLFSTTEGLTVVDPDLKVSKLDSHESQTFLIPYNFVRSVNKIINMRAKIEYKVDNEEQYSFQVSYNIDTALTISVTVQDIFKRDFIYSKFQVGTSNPKYPIRIINNDLTTESNYEIIKPSKFPSYDIIAFGEQPSNFFYKIKPKSNKVYLNDTLSLKVDYTNLQEECEEYVSQEIIHQLERIKLVKYWYLIKDVIVSKLTFDLNGFAVYKTIRFLNGLELNLLAERIILQYVESSMDQKNLVKLMSNLLVNHNFETPIDSYEYNNVLHLHISVPVPVLKYLQIVEYEYDKKQYTVGEPINVNLKINTVTRWCPKDRDREFDDSEHESQPLAVSSPQRNKRKNSDNNSDNSILITNRDQFQLVIQQDDNWLMSGFKRFTFNGGQETTKQLTLIPLTVGKIPLPQVSIKELTDGVNLSIDDEDDDDSDDIDIEFINGSETILVIPEVNSITFSF
;
A
#
# COMPACT_ATOMS: atom_id res chain seq x y z
N MET A 1 23.57 -47.20 -30.16
CA MET A 1 24.70 -47.92 -29.54
C MET A 1 25.94 -47.10 -29.83
N ALA A 2 26.61 -46.58 -28.79
CA ALA A 2 27.90 -45.90 -28.97
C ALA A 2 28.93 -46.94 -29.44
N ASN A 3 29.84 -46.54 -30.33
CA ASN A 3 30.89 -47.44 -30.80
C ASN A 3 31.87 -47.72 -29.65
N PRO A 4 32.36 -48.97 -29.49
CA PRO A 4 33.41 -49.26 -28.52
C PRO A 4 34.71 -48.53 -28.90
N VAL A 5 35.51 -48.18 -27.90
CA VAL A 5 36.84 -47.59 -28.11
C VAL A 5 37.79 -48.68 -28.60
N LYS A 6 38.47 -48.44 -29.72
CA LYS A 6 39.34 -49.45 -30.34
C LYS A 6 40.77 -49.40 -29.79
N ILE A 7 41.33 -50.56 -29.50
CA ILE A 7 42.75 -50.78 -29.18
C ILE A 7 43.34 -51.63 -30.30
N GLY A 8 44.23 -51.02 -31.09
CA GLY A 8 44.98 -51.72 -32.13
C GLY A 8 46.02 -52.64 -31.50
N TYR A 9 46.28 -53.83 -32.04
CA TYR A 9 47.41 -54.65 -31.62
C TYR A 9 48.15 -55.29 -32.80
N TYR A 10 49.46 -55.47 -32.64
CA TYR A 10 50.29 -56.22 -33.58
C TYR A 10 50.94 -57.41 -32.87
N ASP A 11 50.70 -58.62 -33.39
CA ASP A 11 51.15 -59.87 -32.80
C ASP A 11 52.00 -60.72 -33.77
N PRO A 12 53.26 -60.34 -34.03
CA PRO A 12 54.15 -61.12 -34.89
C PRO A 12 54.59 -62.46 -34.29
N PHE A 13 54.25 -62.75 -33.02
CA PHE A 13 54.73 -63.92 -32.27
C PHE A 13 53.61 -64.89 -31.86
N GLY A 14 52.34 -64.63 -32.22
CA GLY A 14 51.20 -65.49 -31.91
C GLY A 14 50.83 -65.55 -30.41
N ILE A 15 51.01 -64.44 -29.69
CA ILE A 15 50.77 -64.28 -28.26
C ILE A 15 49.30 -63.97 -27.94
N TYR A 16 48.58 -63.24 -28.80
CA TYR A 16 47.23 -62.75 -28.53
C TYR A 16 46.24 -63.85 -28.12
N PRO A 17 46.19 -65.03 -28.81
CA PRO A 17 45.31 -66.13 -28.39
C PRO A 17 45.57 -66.63 -26.96
N LEU A 18 46.80 -66.46 -26.44
CA LEU A 18 47.20 -66.90 -25.09
C LEU A 18 46.78 -65.91 -24.00
N ILE A 19 46.51 -64.65 -24.35
CA ILE A 19 46.18 -63.56 -23.40
C ILE A 19 44.78 -62.97 -23.63
N LYS A 20 44.07 -63.38 -24.68
CA LYS A 20 42.75 -62.86 -25.08
C LYS A 20 41.72 -62.89 -23.95
N ASP A 21 41.65 -64.00 -23.20
CA ASP A 21 40.70 -64.14 -22.10
C ASP A 21 41.01 -63.20 -20.93
N GLU A 22 42.30 -62.90 -20.68
CA GLU A 22 42.71 -61.92 -19.67
C GLU A 22 42.46 -60.48 -20.14
N LEU A 23 42.67 -60.18 -21.43
CA LEU A 23 42.39 -58.87 -22.00
C LEU A 23 40.89 -58.57 -22.06
N ASN A 24 40.05 -59.56 -22.33
CA ASN A 24 38.59 -59.37 -22.35
C ASN A 24 38.01 -59.03 -20.97
N LYS A 25 38.64 -59.45 -19.86
CA LYS A 25 38.21 -59.11 -18.49
C LYS A 25 38.29 -57.61 -18.17
N ILE A 26 39.00 -56.84 -18.99
CA ILE A 26 39.21 -55.40 -18.82
C ILE A 26 38.03 -54.60 -19.38
N SER A 27 37.25 -55.18 -20.30
CA SER A 27 36.10 -54.53 -20.91
C SER A 27 34.82 -54.97 -20.20
N PRO A 28 33.99 -54.04 -19.67
CA PRO A 28 34.16 -52.59 -19.72
C PRO A 28 35.11 -52.03 -18.66
N ILE A 29 35.85 -50.98 -19.00
CA ILE A 29 36.64 -50.22 -18.03
C ILE A 29 35.69 -49.45 -17.12
N SER A 30 35.78 -49.71 -15.81
CA SER A 30 35.10 -48.95 -14.78
C SER A 30 35.97 -47.82 -14.22
N SER A 31 35.36 -46.66 -13.95
CA SER A 31 36.00 -45.51 -13.30
C SER A 31 37.29 -45.05 -13.99
N LEU A 32 37.21 -44.67 -15.25
CA LEU A 32 38.28 -43.94 -15.94
C LEU A 32 38.17 -42.45 -15.58
N HIS A 33 39.22 -41.91 -14.97
CA HIS A 33 39.27 -40.52 -14.55
C HIS A 33 40.08 -39.69 -15.54
N ILE A 34 39.49 -38.62 -16.08
CA ILE A 34 40.13 -37.76 -17.07
C ILE A 34 40.07 -36.31 -16.60
N ARG A 35 41.21 -35.62 -16.73
CA ARG A 35 41.33 -34.16 -16.59
C ARG A 35 42.01 -33.62 -17.84
N PHE A 36 41.24 -32.92 -18.67
CA PHE A 36 41.69 -32.35 -19.94
C PHE A 36 41.87 -30.83 -19.89
N HIS A 37 41.46 -30.17 -18.80
CA HIS A 37 41.73 -28.75 -18.57
C HIS A 37 42.10 -28.48 -17.10
N PRO A 38 43.14 -27.66 -16.80
CA PRO A 38 43.56 -27.40 -15.43
C PRO A 38 42.47 -26.79 -14.54
N SER A 39 41.59 -25.95 -15.11
CA SER A 39 40.50 -25.33 -14.33
C SER A 39 39.25 -26.21 -14.18
N GLN A 40 39.17 -27.36 -14.84
CA GLN A 40 37.97 -28.23 -14.78
C GLN A 40 38.13 -29.36 -13.75
N PRO A 41 37.02 -29.79 -13.11
CA PRO A 41 37.03 -30.91 -12.20
C PRO A 41 37.33 -32.23 -12.94
N LEU A 42 37.87 -33.20 -12.20
CA LEU A 42 38.11 -34.56 -12.67
C LEU A 42 36.79 -35.21 -13.12
N LYS A 43 36.70 -35.65 -14.38
CA LYS A 43 35.51 -36.36 -14.88
C LYS A 43 35.71 -37.87 -14.78
N THR A 44 34.68 -38.59 -14.38
CA THR A 44 34.70 -40.05 -14.22
C THR A 44 33.79 -40.70 -15.26
N ILE A 45 34.35 -41.61 -16.05
CA ILE A 45 33.62 -42.47 -16.99
C ILE A 45 33.41 -43.82 -16.31
N HIS A 46 32.14 -44.16 -16.06
CA HIS A 46 31.77 -45.33 -15.26
C HIS A 46 31.81 -46.66 -16.02
N ASP A 47 31.60 -46.63 -17.32
CA ASP A 47 31.53 -47.82 -18.17
C ASP A 47 32.02 -47.47 -19.58
N LEU A 48 33.23 -47.92 -19.95
CA LEU A 48 33.79 -47.76 -21.29
C LEU A 48 34.08 -49.12 -21.91
N SER A 49 33.40 -49.44 -23.00
CA SER A 49 33.56 -50.72 -23.71
C SER A 49 34.74 -50.63 -24.67
N LEU A 50 35.63 -51.63 -24.62
CA LEU A 50 36.81 -51.75 -25.48
C LEU A 50 36.63 -52.82 -26.55
N GLU A 51 37.23 -52.59 -27.72
CA GLU A 51 37.35 -53.55 -28.82
C GLU A 51 38.81 -53.67 -29.24
N PHE A 52 39.34 -54.89 -29.36
CA PHE A 52 40.73 -55.15 -29.77
C PHE A 52 40.80 -55.56 -31.24
N THR A 53 41.55 -54.81 -32.06
CA THR A 53 41.65 -55.02 -33.52
C THR A 53 43.10 -55.25 -33.96
N GLU A 54 43.37 -56.29 -34.76
CA GLU A 54 44.72 -56.59 -35.24
C GLU A 54 45.14 -55.64 -36.38
N GLU A 55 46.32 -55.03 -36.29
CA GLU A 55 46.90 -54.12 -37.29
C GLU A 55 48.29 -54.61 -37.74
N ILE A 56 48.53 -54.67 -39.07
CA ILE A 56 49.79 -55.17 -39.64
C ILE A 56 50.54 -54.00 -40.35
N PRO A 57 51.80 -53.68 -40.00
CA PRO A 57 52.55 -52.51 -40.49
C PRO A 57 52.79 -52.35 -42.01
N LYS A 58 52.30 -53.26 -42.87
CA LYS A 58 52.56 -53.30 -44.33
C LYS A 58 51.30 -53.36 -45.22
N LYS A 59 50.10 -53.25 -44.65
CA LYS A 59 48.81 -53.44 -45.36
C LYS A 59 47.92 -52.18 -45.38
N SER A 60 48.48 -50.97 -45.38
CA SER A 60 47.70 -49.72 -45.40
C SER A 60 47.59 -49.10 -46.81
N GLU A 61 46.86 -49.75 -47.72
CA GLU A 61 46.41 -49.10 -48.97
C GLU A 61 44.89 -49.12 -49.20
N SER A 62 44.07 -49.61 -48.25
CA SER A 62 42.62 -49.72 -48.52
C SER A 62 41.66 -49.54 -47.32
N SER A 63 41.99 -48.74 -46.31
CA SER A 63 41.06 -48.48 -45.19
C SER A 63 41.34 -47.20 -44.40
N THR A 64 41.55 -46.07 -45.08
CA THR A 64 41.72 -44.75 -44.43
C THR A 64 40.51 -44.32 -43.58
N SER A 65 39.34 -44.93 -43.76
CA SER A 65 38.11 -44.58 -43.03
C SER A 65 37.93 -45.34 -41.69
N GLU A 66 38.63 -46.45 -41.44
CA GLU A 66 38.37 -47.32 -40.28
C GLU A 66 39.28 -47.07 -39.05
N ASN A 67 40.35 -46.29 -39.22
CA ASN A 67 41.40 -46.08 -38.20
C ASN A 67 41.17 -44.87 -37.25
N TYR A 68 40.12 -44.06 -37.43
CA TYR A 68 39.92 -42.81 -36.65
C TYR A 68 39.67 -43.03 -35.14
N ASN A 69 39.14 -44.20 -34.75
CA ASN A 69 38.73 -44.50 -33.37
C ASN A 69 39.74 -45.36 -32.58
N VAL A 70 40.99 -45.48 -33.06
CA VAL A 70 42.05 -46.18 -32.32
C VAL A 70 42.70 -45.21 -31.32
N TYR A 71 42.66 -45.54 -30.02
CA TYR A 71 43.22 -44.69 -28.95
C TYR A 71 44.59 -45.16 -28.48
N THR A 72 44.83 -46.47 -28.48
CA THR A 72 46.08 -47.08 -28.02
C THR A 72 46.46 -48.24 -28.92
N ARG A 73 47.75 -48.38 -29.23
CA ARG A 73 48.30 -49.47 -30.03
C ARG A 73 49.21 -50.38 -29.17
N LEU A 74 48.99 -51.69 -29.22
CA LEU A 74 49.76 -52.69 -28.48
C LEU A 74 50.71 -53.44 -29.42
N MET A 75 51.93 -53.70 -28.98
CA MET A 75 52.81 -54.67 -29.64
C MET A 75 53.10 -55.83 -28.70
N LEU A 76 52.74 -57.03 -29.11
CA LEU A 76 52.99 -58.23 -28.33
C LEU A 76 54.35 -58.81 -28.74
N ILE A 77 55.26 -59.00 -27.78
CA ILE A 77 56.60 -59.51 -28.03
C ILE A 77 56.97 -60.66 -27.09
N LYS A 78 57.84 -61.56 -27.58
CA LYS A 78 58.46 -62.62 -26.79
C LYS A 78 59.97 -62.60 -27.01
N ILE A 79 60.75 -62.63 -25.94
CA ILE A 79 62.22 -62.61 -26.01
C ILE A 79 62.79 -63.96 -25.59
N GLU A 80 63.38 -64.68 -26.54
CA GLU A 80 64.04 -65.97 -26.28
C GLU A 80 65.51 -65.80 -25.84
N SER A 81 66.23 -64.85 -26.45
CA SER A 81 67.61 -64.51 -26.11
C SER A 81 67.92 -63.05 -26.46
N LEU A 82 68.93 -62.46 -25.82
CA LEU A 82 69.36 -61.08 -26.11
C LEU A 82 69.86 -60.91 -27.56
N ASP A 83 70.40 -61.95 -28.18
CA ASP A 83 70.87 -61.89 -29.57
C ASP A 83 69.70 -61.91 -30.56
N LYS A 84 68.68 -62.74 -30.32
CA LYS A 84 67.42 -62.70 -31.09
C LYS A 84 66.67 -61.40 -30.88
N TYR A 85 66.71 -60.84 -29.67
CA TYR A 85 66.15 -59.52 -29.41
C TYR A 85 66.81 -58.43 -30.28
N ARG A 86 68.15 -58.37 -30.32
CA ARG A 86 68.89 -57.38 -31.13
C ARG A 86 68.67 -57.53 -32.64
N SER A 87 68.59 -58.76 -33.13
CA SER A 87 68.53 -59.07 -34.57
C SER A 87 67.12 -59.15 -35.17
N GLN A 88 66.11 -59.53 -34.38
CA GLN A 88 64.75 -59.81 -34.87
C GLN A 88 63.68 -58.95 -34.18
N VAL A 89 63.64 -58.96 -32.85
CA VAL A 89 62.55 -58.29 -32.09
C VAL A 89 62.68 -56.76 -32.17
N ARG A 90 63.89 -56.21 -31.94
CA ARG A 90 64.13 -54.76 -31.93
C ARG A 90 63.85 -54.09 -33.30
N PRO A 91 64.28 -54.64 -34.45
CA PRO A 91 63.91 -54.08 -35.76
C PRO A 91 62.40 -54.07 -36.00
N LEU A 92 61.67 -55.12 -35.59
CA LEU A 92 60.20 -55.18 -35.71
C LEU A 92 59.52 -54.11 -34.86
N ILE A 93 60.00 -53.88 -33.63
CA ILE A 93 59.49 -52.80 -32.76
C ILE A 93 59.70 -51.44 -33.43
N LYS A 94 60.89 -51.21 -34.01
CA LYS A 94 61.17 -49.96 -34.73
C LYS A 94 60.26 -49.75 -35.94
N GLU A 95 60.02 -50.79 -36.73
CA GLU A 95 59.17 -50.73 -37.92
C GLU A 95 57.69 -50.49 -37.54
N TRP A 96 57.20 -51.15 -36.49
CA TRP A 96 55.86 -50.94 -35.95
C TRP A 96 55.67 -49.53 -35.41
N LEU A 97 56.59 -49.06 -34.55
CA LEU A 97 56.57 -47.70 -34.03
C LEU A 97 56.61 -46.68 -35.16
N LYS A 98 57.51 -46.86 -36.14
CA LYS A 98 57.60 -45.97 -37.29
C LYS A 98 56.28 -45.95 -38.05
N ASN A 99 55.80 -47.08 -38.57
CA ASN A 99 54.70 -47.09 -39.52
C ASN A 99 53.32 -46.89 -38.89
N LEU A 100 53.05 -47.51 -37.74
CA LEU A 100 51.72 -47.48 -37.10
C LEU A 100 51.62 -46.51 -35.93
N VAL A 101 52.71 -46.01 -35.34
CA VAL A 101 52.58 -45.07 -34.19
C VAL A 101 52.96 -43.65 -34.60
N PHE A 102 54.02 -43.47 -35.38
CA PHE A 102 54.59 -42.15 -35.70
C PHE A 102 54.32 -41.66 -37.14
N ASN A 103 54.18 -42.54 -38.13
CA ASN A 103 54.05 -42.17 -39.55
C ASN A 103 52.59 -41.89 -39.95
N GLU A 104 51.62 -42.55 -39.31
CA GLU A 104 50.21 -42.22 -39.44
C GLU A 104 49.86 -41.01 -38.56
N LYS A 105 50.11 -39.79 -39.05
CA LYS A 105 49.48 -38.58 -38.50
C LYS A 105 47.99 -38.56 -38.85
N VAL A 106 47.19 -39.47 -38.28
CA VAL A 106 45.73 -39.36 -38.34
C VAL A 106 45.34 -38.14 -37.52
N ASN A 107 44.91 -37.06 -38.19
CA ASN A 107 44.49 -35.80 -37.58
C ASN A 107 45.51 -35.16 -36.61
N GLY A 108 46.81 -35.26 -36.93
CA GLY A 108 47.86 -34.56 -36.17
C GLY A 108 48.17 -35.11 -34.76
N SER A 109 47.59 -36.23 -34.35
CA SER A 109 47.86 -36.90 -33.05
C SER A 109 48.42 -38.29 -33.27
N SER A 110 49.56 -38.62 -32.65
CA SER A 110 50.02 -40.02 -32.57
C SER A 110 49.26 -40.75 -31.46
N PRO A 111 48.75 -41.98 -31.69
CA PRO A 111 48.15 -42.76 -30.62
C PRO A 111 49.21 -43.14 -29.57
N SER A 112 48.76 -43.31 -28.32
CA SER A 112 49.59 -43.90 -27.29
C SER A 112 49.90 -45.36 -27.62
N TRP A 113 51.00 -45.88 -27.09
CA TRP A 113 51.47 -47.21 -27.45
C TRP A 113 51.99 -47.99 -26.26
N MET A 114 51.94 -49.32 -26.35
CA MET A 114 52.43 -50.19 -25.29
C MET A 114 53.08 -51.44 -25.87
N ILE A 115 54.27 -51.77 -25.38
CA ILE A 115 54.98 -53.00 -25.75
C ILE A 115 54.79 -54.00 -24.62
N LEU A 116 54.09 -55.10 -24.89
CA LEU A 116 53.80 -56.16 -23.93
C LEU A 116 54.78 -57.31 -24.13
N LEU A 117 55.69 -57.50 -23.16
CA LEU A 117 56.63 -58.60 -23.12
C LEU A 117 56.00 -59.82 -22.45
N TYR A 118 55.72 -60.87 -23.22
CA TYR A 118 55.22 -62.15 -22.70
C TYR A 118 56.37 -63.04 -22.21
N VAL A 119 56.28 -63.49 -20.95
CA VAL A 119 57.22 -64.40 -20.29
C VAL A 119 56.47 -65.69 -19.90
N PRO A 120 56.83 -66.85 -20.48
CA PRO A 120 56.26 -68.15 -20.11
C PRO A 120 56.58 -68.52 -18.65
N SER A 121 55.73 -69.31 -17.99
CA SER A 121 55.85 -69.65 -16.57
C SER A 121 57.15 -70.39 -16.20
N ASP A 122 57.74 -71.14 -17.13
CA ASP A 122 58.96 -71.94 -16.94
C ASP A 122 60.27 -71.14 -17.12
N ALA A 123 60.18 -69.89 -17.56
CA ALA A 123 61.36 -69.06 -17.82
C ALA A 123 61.85 -68.35 -16.54
N LYS A 124 62.95 -68.83 -15.94
CA LYS A 124 63.73 -68.01 -14.98
C LYS A 124 64.42 -66.90 -15.76
N ASP A 125 64.21 -65.63 -15.38
CA ASP A 125 64.97 -64.48 -15.90
C ASP A 125 66.47 -64.69 -15.63
N LYS A 126 67.18 -65.34 -16.56
CA LYS A 126 68.61 -65.59 -16.44
C LYS A 126 69.33 -64.26 -16.66
N GLN A 127 69.89 -63.70 -15.58
CA GLN A 127 70.88 -62.64 -15.67
C GLN A 127 72.09 -63.16 -16.47
N SER A 128 72.45 -62.48 -17.55
CA SER A 128 73.67 -62.80 -18.30
C SER A 128 74.91 -62.66 -17.41
N THR A 129 75.83 -63.61 -17.48
CA THR A 129 77.05 -63.69 -16.64
C THR A 129 78.07 -62.57 -16.88
N ILE A 130 77.86 -61.71 -17.89
CA ILE A 130 78.81 -60.64 -18.26
C ILE A 130 78.20 -59.24 -18.05
N ILE A 131 76.86 -59.10 -17.96
CA ILE A 131 76.16 -57.85 -17.64
C ILE A 131 74.88 -58.23 -16.87
N LYS A 132 74.73 -57.80 -15.60
CA LYS A 132 73.54 -58.02 -14.78
C LYS A 132 72.35 -57.20 -15.30
N MET A 133 71.72 -57.60 -16.40
CA MET A 133 70.56 -56.90 -16.97
C MET A 133 69.57 -57.92 -17.51
N SER A 134 68.30 -57.83 -17.09
CA SER A 134 67.23 -58.75 -17.55
C SER A 134 66.77 -58.42 -18.98
N HIS A 135 65.99 -59.33 -19.59
CA HIS A 135 65.36 -59.08 -20.90
C HIS A 135 64.45 -57.84 -20.87
N TYR A 136 63.73 -57.64 -19.75
CA TYR A 136 62.87 -56.49 -19.53
C TYR A 136 63.67 -55.19 -19.32
N ASP A 137 64.76 -55.23 -18.54
CA ASP A 137 65.64 -54.06 -18.35
C ASP A 137 66.27 -53.62 -19.68
N LYS A 138 66.58 -54.58 -20.57
CA LYS A 138 67.09 -54.27 -21.91
C LYS A 138 66.03 -53.58 -22.76
N LEU A 139 64.80 -54.08 -22.72
CA LEU A 139 63.65 -53.49 -23.43
C LEU A 139 63.40 -52.05 -22.95
N LEU A 140 63.37 -51.82 -21.63
CA LEU A 140 63.22 -50.49 -21.03
C LEU A 140 64.37 -49.56 -21.44
N LYS A 141 65.62 -50.01 -21.43
CA LYS A 141 66.75 -49.17 -21.83
C LYS A 141 66.71 -48.74 -23.31
N ASP A 142 66.08 -49.56 -24.15
CA ASP A 142 65.98 -49.30 -25.58
C ASP A 142 64.73 -48.47 -25.94
N PHE A 143 63.59 -48.72 -25.28
CA PHE A 143 62.28 -48.17 -25.64
C PHE A 143 61.48 -47.55 -24.47
N SER A 144 62.11 -47.18 -23.34
CA SER A 144 61.42 -46.40 -22.30
C SER A 144 61.18 -44.95 -22.74
N ASN A 145 60.09 -44.37 -22.27
CA ASN A 145 59.78 -42.95 -22.45
C ASN A 145 60.80 -42.02 -21.77
N GLU A 146 61.52 -42.48 -20.75
CA GLU A 146 62.57 -41.74 -20.02
C GLU A 146 63.96 -41.84 -20.71
N GLY A 147 64.01 -41.57 -22.02
CA GLY A 147 65.30 -41.49 -22.75
C GLY A 147 65.83 -42.83 -23.29
N GLY A 148 64.95 -43.73 -23.73
CA GLY A 148 65.31 -44.95 -24.43
C GLY A 148 66.17 -44.68 -25.69
N LYS A 149 67.29 -45.39 -25.82
CA LYS A 149 68.29 -45.11 -26.87
C LYS A 149 67.75 -45.28 -28.29
N GLU A 150 66.90 -46.28 -28.50
CA GLU A 150 66.36 -46.60 -29.82
C GLU A 150 65.19 -45.69 -30.20
N LEU A 151 64.40 -45.22 -29.21
CA LEU A 151 63.37 -44.18 -29.41
C LEU A 151 64.00 -42.84 -29.79
N ALA A 152 65.04 -42.40 -29.07
CA ALA A 152 65.76 -41.17 -29.38
C ALA A 152 66.37 -41.20 -30.80
N ALA A 153 66.86 -42.35 -31.24
CA ALA A 153 67.35 -42.54 -32.61
C ALA A 153 66.23 -42.45 -33.67
N LEU A 154 65.04 -42.99 -33.38
CA LEU A 154 63.88 -42.90 -34.28
C LEU A 154 63.42 -41.45 -34.49
N PHE A 155 63.46 -40.61 -33.44
CA PHE A 155 63.11 -39.18 -33.54
C PHE A 155 64.21 -38.32 -34.18
N ALA A 156 65.49 -38.71 -34.02
CA ALA A 156 66.61 -38.03 -34.68
C ALA A 156 66.65 -38.29 -36.20
N GLU A 157 66.18 -39.46 -36.65
CA GLU A 157 66.05 -39.78 -38.08
C GLU A 157 64.88 -39.09 -38.78
N SER A 158 63.91 -38.53 -38.03
CA SER A 158 62.67 -37.94 -38.58
C SER A 158 62.64 -36.41 -38.61
N THR A 159 63.66 -35.71 -38.11
CA THR A 159 63.68 -34.23 -38.06
C THR A 159 64.27 -33.61 -39.33
N SER A 160 63.43 -32.85 -40.05
CA SER A 160 63.88 -31.86 -41.03
C SER A 160 64.35 -30.57 -40.31
N PRO A 161 65.30 -29.80 -40.87
CA PRO A 161 66.07 -28.80 -40.12
C PRO A 161 65.38 -27.43 -40.06
N THR A 162 64.12 -27.36 -39.63
CA THR A 162 63.42 -26.09 -39.37
C THR A 162 62.37 -26.24 -38.26
N ALA A 163 62.80 -26.34 -37.00
CA ALA A 163 61.92 -26.08 -35.86
C ALA A 163 62.74 -25.59 -34.65
N SER A 164 62.34 -24.44 -34.13
CA SER A 164 62.95 -23.74 -33.00
C SER A 164 62.79 -24.49 -31.68
N VAL A 165 63.83 -24.37 -30.87
CA VAL A 165 64.02 -24.84 -29.50
C VAL A 165 62.88 -24.37 -28.58
N GLY A 166 62.16 -25.31 -27.95
CA GLY A 166 61.28 -24.98 -26.82
C GLY A 166 60.17 -25.97 -26.44
N ALA A 167 59.60 -26.74 -27.36
CA ALA A 167 58.41 -27.57 -27.08
C ALA A 167 58.36 -28.89 -27.86
N GLN A 168 59.46 -29.63 -27.89
CA GLN A 168 59.57 -30.90 -28.62
C GLN A 168 60.05 -31.97 -27.63
N ASN A 169 59.13 -32.69 -27.00
CA ASN A 169 59.42 -33.98 -26.32
C ASN A 169 58.18 -34.81 -25.91
N SER A 170 56.95 -34.50 -26.37
CA SER A 170 55.76 -35.21 -25.86
C SER A 170 54.68 -35.53 -26.90
N GLU A 171 55.04 -35.93 -28.12
CA GLU A 171 54.03 -36.22 -29.15
C GLU A 171 53.36 -37.62 -29.01
N SER A 172 53.90 -38.57 -28.24
CA SER A 172 53.18 -39.79 -27.85
C SER A 172 53.66 -40.39 -26.53
N THR A 173 52.75 -40.98 -25.75
CA THR A 173 53.10 -41.73 -24.53
C THR A 173 53.24 -43.21 -24.84
N GLY A 174 54.35 -43.78 -24.39
CA GLY A 174 54.73 -45.17 -24.55
C GLY A 174 54.97 -45.87 -23.22
N TYR A 175 54.56 -47.13 -23.11
CA TYR A 175 54.82 -47.95 -21.93
C TYR A 175 55.31 -49.35 -22.30
N CYS A 176 56.34 -49.85 -21.63
CA CYS A 176 56.73 -51.26 -21.74
C CYS A 176 56.17 -52.01 -20.53
N PHE A 177 55.47 -53.12 -20.74
CA PHE A 177 54.83 -53.90 -19.67
C PHE A 177 55.28 -55.35 -19.73
N LYS A 178 55.54 -55.94 -18.57
CA LYS A 178 55.94 -57.34 -18.44
C LYS A 178 54.73 -58.21 -18.09
N PHE A 179 54.36 -59.11 -18.98
CA PHE A 179 53.31 -60.10 -18.74
C PHE A 179 53.97 -61.45 -18.42
N LYS A 180 53.83 -61.93 -17.17
CA LYS A 180 54.29 -63.28 -16.79
C LYS A 180 53.09 -64.22 -16.70
N GLN A 181 53.18 -65.34 -17.41
CA GLN A 181 52.12 -66.35 -17.44
C GLN A 181 51.87 -66.91 -16.02
N HIS A 182 50.61 -66.88 -15.58
CA HIS A 182 50.12 -67.24 -14.22
C HIS A 182 50.44 -66.26 -13.08
N GLU A 183 51.11 -65.14 -13.33
CA GLU A 183 51.35 -64.03 -12.37
C GLU A 183 50.95 -62.68 -13.01
N PHE A 184 49.83 -62.64 -13.73
CA PHE A 184 49.41 -61.41 -14.42
C PHE A 184 48.77 -60.41 -13.45
N GLU A 185 49.45 -59.29 -13.23
CA GLU A 185 48.94 -58.16 -12.46
C GLU A 185 47.92 -57.36 -13.28
N LEU A 186 46.70 -57.89 -13.39
CA LEU A 186 45.59 -57.28 -14.14
C LEU A 186 45.33 -55.82 -13.72
N ASN A 187 45.42 -55.52 -12.41
CA ASN A 187 45.20 -54.18 -11.88
C ASN A 187 46.28 -53.18 -12.32
N GLU A 188 47.55 -53.58 -12.36
CA GLU A 188 48.63 -52.73 -12.83
C GLU A 188 48.48 -52.47 -14.34
N PHE A 189 48.18 -53.51 -15.12
CA PHE A 189 47.90 -53.39 -16.54
C PHE A 189 46.71 -52.47 -16.82
N LEU A 190 45.63 -52.61 -16.06
CA LEU A 190 44.45 -51.74 -16.11
C LEU A 190 44.78 -50.27 -15.88
N VAL A 191 45.61 -49.97 -14.87
CA VAL A 191 46.05 -48.60 -14.58
C VAL A 191 46.81 -48.02 -15.77
N GLN A 192 47.71 -48.80 -16.38
CA GLN A 192 48.47 -48.33 -17.53
C GLN A 192 47.60 -48.11 -18.77
N ILE A 193 46.66 -49.01 -19.07
CA ILE A 193 45.68 -48.80 -20.15
C ILE A 193 44.84 -47.55 -19.90
N LYS A 194 44.35 -47.32 -18.67
CA LYS A 194 43.62 -46.09 -18.32
C LYS A 194 44.45 -44.83 -18.57
N ASN A 195 45.73 -44.84 -18.20
CA ASN A 195 46.65 -43.71 -18.43
C ASN A 195 46.87 -43.45 -19.92
N LEU A 196 47.07 -44.51 -20.72
CA LEU A 196 47.29 -44.41 -22.17
C LEU A 196 46.05 -43.87 -22.90
N LEU A 197 44.86 -44.35 -22.54
CA LEU A 197 43.59 -43.84 -23.08
C LEU A 197 43.37 -42.37 -22.69
N GLY A 198 43.60 -42.02 -21.43
CA GLY A 198 43.49 -40.64 -20.93
C GLY A 198 44.48 -39.68 -21.61
N PHE A 199 45.71 -40.13 -21.88
CA PHE A 199 46.72 -39.34 -22.58
C PHE A 199 46.29 -39.05 -24.02
N THR A 200 45.90 -40.08 -24.79
CA THR A 200 45.46 -39.89 -26.19
C THR A 200 44.24 -38.98 -26.27
N PHE A 201 43.29 -39.13 -25.33
CA PHE A 201 42.13 -38.25 -25.24
C PHE A 201 42.55 -36.79 -25.01
N ASN A 202 43.41 -36.52 -24.03
CA ASN A 202 43.88 -35.17 -23.73
C ASN A 202 44.63 -34.56 -24.92
N GLN A 203 45.46 -35.34 -25.61
CA GLN A 203 46.18 -34.89 -26.79
C GLN A 203 45.22 -34.50 -27.93
N LYS A 204 44.27 -35.38 -28.28
CA LYS A 204 43.23 -35.08 -29.29
C LYS A 204 42.39 -33.88 -28.89
N TYR A 205 42.08 -33.71 -27.60
CA TYR A 205 41.36 -32.55 -27.08
C TYR A 205 42.14 -31.24 -27.30
N HIS A 206 43.40 -31.19 -26.85
CA HIS A 206 44.24 -29.99 -26.98
C HIS A 206 44.48 -29.62 -28.44
N LEU A 207 44.78 -30.60 -29.30
CA LEU A 207 44.97 -30.35 -30.74
C LEU A 207 43.75 -29.65 -31.39
N ASN A 208 42.54 -30.18 -31.16
CA ASN A 208 41.34 -29.56 -31.74
C ASN A 208 40.95 -28.25 -31.03
N SER A 209 41.20 -28.13 -29.71
CA SER A 209 40.98 -26.89 -28.97
C SER A 209 41.91 -25.77 -29.41
N ASP A 210 43.18 -26.08 -29.69
CA ASP A 210 44.17 -25.13 -30.19
C ASP A 210 43.79 -24.68 -31.59
N LEU A 211 43.33 -25.59 -32.47
CA LEU A 211 42.80 -25.23 -33.79
C LEU A 211 41.61 -24.27 -33.72
N ILE A 212 40.75 -24.38 -32.70
CA ILE A 212 39.61 -23.46 -32.51
C ILE A 212 40.06 -22.08 -32.01
N THR A 213 41.09 -22.02 -31.15
CA THR A 213 41.55 -20.77 -30.51
C THR A 213 42.56 -19.98 -31.33
N THR A 214 43.39 -20.64 -32.13
CA THR A 214 44.46 -20.02 -32.93
C THR A 214 44.02 -19.57 -34.31
N SER A 215 42.84 -20.02 -34.76
CA SER A 215 42.29 -19.66 -36.06
C SER A 215 41.61 -18.28 -36.00
N GLY A 216 42.13 -17.29 -36.75
CA GLY A 216 41.49 -15.96 -36.91
C GLY A 216 40.19 -16.03 -37.73
N ASP A 217 39.46 -14.93 -37.91
CA ASP A 217 38.08 -14.94 -38.47
C ASP A 217 37.98 -14.98 -40.02
N HIS A 218 38.97 -15.54 -40.72
CA HIS A 218 38.89 -15.72 -42.19
C HIS A 218 38.00 -16.92 -42.59
N GLU A 219 37.46 -16.93 -43.81
CA GLU A 219 36.54 -17.99 -44.32
C GLU A 219 37.09 -19.42 -44.19
N ASN A 220 38.32 -19.67 -44.62
CA ASN A 220 38.98 -20.99 -44.47
C ASN A 220 39.19 -21.37 -42.99
N ASN A 221 39.29 -20.39 -42.11
CA ASN A 221 39.46 -20.62 -40.69
C ASN A 221 38.12 -20.95 -40.02
N SER A 222 37.00 -20.40 -40.48
CA SER A 222 35.64 -20.74 -39.98
C SER A 222 35.26 -22.19 -40.29
N LEU A 223 35.62 -22.69 -41.47
CA LEU A 223 35.47 -24.11 -41.83
C LEU A 223 36.35 -25.00 -40.94
N THR A 224 37.60 -24.59 -40.72
CA THR A 224 38.54 -25.30 -39.82
C THR A 224 38.01 -25.35 -38.38
N LYS A 225 37.44 -24.25 -37.86
CA LYS A 225 36.78 -24.19 -36.54
C LYS A 225 35.59 -25.17 -36.46
N TYR A 226 34.78 -25.25 -37.50
CA TYR A 226 33.64 -26.16 -37.57
C TYR A 226 34.08 -27.63 -37.52
N VAL A 227 35.05 -28.02 -38.37
CA VAL A 227 35.60 -29.39 -38.38
C VAL A 227 36.24 -29.76 -37.04
N ALA A 228 37.02 -28.85 -36.45
CA ALA A 228 37.63 -29.09 -35.14
C ALA A 228 36.58 -29.25 -34.02
N THR A 229 35.50 -28.47 -34.07
CA THR A 229 34.37 -28.57 -33.12
C THR A 229 33.63 -29.91 -33.29
N TYR A 230 33.46 -30.37 -34.53
CA TYR A 230 32.89 -31.68 -34.84
C TYR A 230 33.75 -32.83 -34.32
N ASN A 231 35.06 -32.77 -34.55
CA ASN A 231 36.00 -33.76 -34.03
C ASN A 231 35.98 -33.82 -32.49
N LEU A 232 35.81 -32.69 -31.81
CA LEU A 232 35.59 -32.67 -30.36
C LEU A 232 34.26 -33.31 -29.97
N ALA A 233 33.18 -33.04 -30.69
CA ALA A 233 31.88 -33.67 -30.42
C ALA A 233 31.96 -35.21 -30.51
N GLU A 234 32.62 -35.74 -31.54
CA GLU A 234 32.87 -37.18 -31.71
C GLU A 234 33.78 -37.74 -30.61
N LEU A 235 34.88 -37.04 -30.28
CA LEU A 235 35.80 -37.44 -29.21
C LEU A 235 35.07 -37.64 -27.86
N PHE A 236 34.18 -36.72 -27.51
CA PHE A 236 33.37 -36.82 -26.29
C PHE A 236 32.25 -37.86 -26.40
N TYR A 237 31.71 -38.09 -27.60
CA TYR A 237 30.73 -39.14 -27.86
C TYR A 237 31.33 -40.54 -27.65
N ASP A 238 32.52 -40.80 -28.20
CA ASP A 238 33.23 -42.08 -28.09
C ASP A 238 33.57 -42.42 -26.63
N MET A 239 33.97 -41.42 -25.85
CA MET A 239 34.26 -41.58 -24.42
C MET A 239 33.01 -41.59 -23.51
N LYS A 240 31.80 -41.67 -24.10
CA LYS A 240 30.49 -41.63 -23.42
C LYS A 240 30.29 -40.39 -22.52
N LEU A 241 30.95 -39.28 -22.82
CA LEU A 241 30.80 -37.98 -22.13
C LEU A 241 29.65 -37.18 -22.76
N PHE A 242 28.45 -37.76 -22.77
CA PHE A 242 27.31 -37.27 -23.54
C PHE A 242 26.82 -35.86 -23.16
N ASN A 243 26.95 -35.46 -21.89
CA ASN A 243 26.56 -34.12 -21.43
C ASN A 243 27.42 -33.00 -22.04
N ASP A 244 28.70 -33.26 -22.30
CA ASP A 244 29.57 -32.30 -22.97
C ASP A 244 29.41 -32.38 -24.49
N CYS A 245 29.24 -33.60 -25.00
CA CYS A 245 28.99 -33.89 -26.41
C CYS A 245 27.80 -33.09 -26.96
N ILE A 246 26.67 -33.04 -26.24
CA ILE A 246 25.49 -32.27 -26.67
C ILE A 246 25.78 -30.77 -26.78
N ASN A 247 26.63 -30.22 -25.90
CA ASN A 247 27.02 -28.81 -25.96
C ASN A 247 27.85 -28.51 -27.23
N PHE A 248 28.73 -29.43 -27.62
CA PHE A 248 29.47 -29.29 -28.89
C PHE A 248 28.54 -29.35 -30.09
N PHE A 249 27.55 -30.25 -30.11
CA PHE A 249 26.57 -30.29 -31.20
C PHE A 249 25.67 -29.04 -31.28
N ASN A 250 25.30 -28.44 -30.14
CA ASN A 250 24.58 -27.17 -30.14
C ASN A 250 25.45 -26.04 -30.74
N ARG A 251 26.73 -25.97 -30.36
CA ARG A 251 27.69 -25.02 -30.97
C ARG A 251 27.88 -25.25 -32.47
N LEU A 252 27.87 -26.51 -32.92
CA LEU A 252 27.93 -26.83 -34.35
C LEU A 252 26.70 -26.33 -35.10
N SER A 253 25.50 -26.43 -34.52
CA SER A 253 24.29 -25.89 -35.13
C SER A 253 24.37 -24.37 -35.29
N GLU A 254 24.86 -23.66 -34.27
CA GLU A 254 25.08 -22.20 -34.31
C GLU A 254 26.16 -21.82 -35.34
N GLN A 255 27.30 -22.53 -35.33
CA GLN A 255 28.37 -22.34 -36.31
C GLN A 255 27.90 -22.64 -37.74
N LEU A 256 27.03 -23.63 -37.93
CA LEU A 256 26.47 -23.92 -39.25
C LEU A 256 25.61 -22.76 -39.74
N ASN A 257 24.73 -22.20 -38.91
CA ASN A 257 23.90 -21.07 -39.30
C ASN A 257 24.76 -19.86 -39.69
N THR A 258 25.78 -19.53 -38.90
CA THR A 258 26.73 -18.45 -39.25
C THR A 258 27.56 -18.76 -40.50
N LEU A 259 27.91 -20.02 -40.77
CA LEU A 259 28.58 -20.42 -42.01
C LEU A 259 27.69 -20.28 -43.23
N VAL A 260 26.40 -20.61 -43.11
CA VAL A 260 25.40 -20.47 -44.18
C VAL A 260 25.16 -19.00 -44.50
N GLU A 261 25.02 -18.13 -43.49
CA GLU A 261 24.87 -16.68 -43.68
C GLU A 261 26.08 -16.06 -44.39
N ASN A 262 27.30 -16.43 -43.99
CA ASN A 262 28.52 -15.86 -44.55
C ASN A 262 28.89 -16.46 -45.92
N ASN A 263 28.50 -17.71 -46.22
CA ASN A 263 28.93 -18.44 -47.42
C ASN A 263 27.80 -19.30 -48.04
N PRO A 264 26.70 -18.71 -48.53
CA PRO A 264 25.55 -19.47 -49.04
C PRO A 264 25.89 -20.35 -50.25
N ASN A 265 26.87 -19.95 -51.06
CA ASN A 265 27.27 -20.68 -52.27
C ASN A 265 27.98 -22.02 -52.01
N LEU A 266 28.40 -22.30 -50.77
CA LEU A 266 29.00 -23.58 -50.40
C LEU A 266 27.97 -24.71 -50.28
N PHE A 267 26.67 -24.37 -50.22
CA PHE A 267 25.60 -25.29 -49.86
C PHE A 267 24.58 -25.49 -50.98
N ILE A 268 24.05 -26.71 -51.06
CA ILE A 268 22.94 -27.09 -51.94
C ILE A 268 21.66 -27.12 -51.09
N TYR A 269 20.63 -26.38 -51.52
CA TYR A 269 19.36 -26.21 -50.81
C TYR A 269 18.25 -27.18 -51.27
N LYS A 270 18.61 -28.21 -52.03
CA LYS A 270 17.63 -29.14 -52.61
C LYS A 270 17.12 -30.12 -51.55
N VAL A 271 15.80 -30.20 -51.39
CA VAL A 271 15.13 -31.17 -50.51
C VAL A 271 14.66 -32.37 -51.34
N ASP A 272 15.37 -33.49 -51.23
CA ASP A 272 15.02 -34.76 -51.89
C ASP A 272 14.59 -35.81 -50.84
N LEU A 273 13.28 -35.97 -50.63
CA LEU A 273 12.71 -36.91 -49.66
C LEU A 273 12.23 -38.20 -50.34
N PRO A 274 12.75 -39.38 -49.98
CA PRO A 274 12.28 -40.65 -50.55
C PRO A 274 10.89 -41.02 -50.02
N ALA A 275 10.08 -41.69 -50.85
CA ALA A 275 8.69 -42.05 -50.51
C ALA A 275 8.53 -42.86 -49.21
N LYS A 276 9.59 -43.55 -48.74
CA LYS A 276 9.60 -44.29 -47.47
C LYS A 276 9.44 -43.38 -46.24
N VAL A 277 9.77 -42.09 -46.36
CA VAL A 277 9.65 -41.09 -45.29
C VAL A 277 8.19 -40.88 -44.89
N PHE A 278 7.28 -40.87 -45.87
CA PHE A 278 5.86 -40.61 -45.66
C PHE A 278 5.07 -41.87 -45.26
N SER A 279 5.75 -42.94 -44.84
CA SER A 279 5.10 -44.19 -44.43
C SER A 279 4.88 -44.24 -42.91
N ASN A 280 3.82 -44.93 -42.46
CA ASN A 280 3.55 -45.16 -41.02
C ASN A 280 4.65 -45.93 -40.27
N LYS A 281 5.70 -46.40 -40.96
CA LYS A 281 6.87 -47.10 -40.38
C LYS A 281 8.16 -46.30 -40.56
N PHE A 282 8.05 -44.98 -40.70
CA PHE A 282 9.20 -44.11 -40.78
C PHE A 282 10.12 -44.32 -39.57
N ASP A 283 11.41 -44.44 -39.85
CA ASP A 283 12.44 -44.60 -38.82
C ASP A 283 13.57 -43.62 -39.14
N PHE A 284 13.59 -42.50 -38.40
CA PHE A 284 14.57 -41.43 -38.62
C PHE A 284 16.01 -41.94 -38.48
N LYS A 285 16.26 -42.93 -37.61
CA LYS A 285 17.60 -43.51 -37.45
C LYS A 285 18.03 -44.27 -38.70
N LYS A 286 17.14 -45.05 -39.32
CA LYS A 286 17.44 -45.77 -40.57
C LYS A 286 17.55 -44.83 -41.76
N PHE A 287 16.79 -43.75 -41.77
CA PHE A 287 16.85 -42.71 -42.79
C PHE A 287 18.25 -42.08 -42.89
N TYR A 288 18.91 -41.82 -41.75
CA TYR A 288 20.25 -41.22 -41.72
C TYR A 288 21.44 -42.20 -41.60
N ASN A 289 21.24 -43.51 -41.42
CA ASN A 289 22.34 -44.44 -41.11
C ASN A 289 23.26 -44.82 -42.29
N ASN A 290 23.23 -44.11 -43.43
CA ASN A 290 24.19 -44.30 -44.53
C ASN A 290 25.54 -43.65 -44.20
N LYS A 291 26.25 -44.25 -43.26
CA LYS A 291 27.42 -43.74 -42.53
C LYS A 291 28.72 -43.45 -43.33
N CYS A 292 28.76 -43.52 -44.67
CA CYS A 292 30.05 -43.54 -45.39
C CYS A 292 30.33 -42.41 -46.40
N GLN A 293 29.42 -41.46 -46.63
CA GLN A 293 29.68 -40.32 -47.55
C GLN A 293 29.96 -38.99 -46.82
N HIS A 294 29.26 -38.69 -45.72
CA HIS A 294 29.32 -37.35 -45.11
C HIS A 294 30.59 -37.05 -44.29
N MET A 295 31.29 -38.06 -43.77
CA MET A 295 32.57 -37.85 -43.06
C MET A 295 33.69 -37.41 -44.03
N HIS A 296 33.55 -37.71 -45.32
CA HIS A 296 34.38 -37.20 -46.39
C HIS A 296 33.95 -35.77 -46.78
N ASP A 297 32.65 -35.48 -46.81
CA ASP A 297 32.11 -34.17 -47.20
C ASP A 297 32.34 -33.07 -46.15
N VAL A 298 32.30 -33.38 -44.84
CA VAL A 298 32.61 -32.41 -43.77
C VAL A 298 34.09 -32.03 -43.76
N ASN A 299 34.98 -32.95 -44.17
CA ASN A 299 36.42 -32.70 -44.23
C ASN A 299 36.88 -32.06 -45.54
N SER A 300 36.09 -32.17 -46.62
CA SER A 300 36.41 -31.62 -47.95
C SER A 300 35.57 -30.40 -48.34
N PHE A 301 34.41 -30.19 -47.72
CA PHE A 301 33.44 -29.10 -47.97
C PHE A 301 33.06 -28.89 -49.44
N THR A 302 33.07 -29.95 -50.25
CA THR A 302 32.64 -29.90 -51.67
C THR A 302 31.22 -30.45 -51.83
N ASN A 303 30.30 -29.68 -52.44
CA ASN A 303 28.91 -30.08 -52.76
C ASN A 303 28.06 -30.52 -51.55
N VAL A 304 28.09 -29.77 -50.45
CA VAL A 304 27.38 -30.14 -49.21
C VAL A 304 25.88 -29.79 -49.32
N ASN A 305 24.99 -30.77 -49.18
CA ASN A 305 23.55 -30.51 -49.06
C ASN A 305 23.21 -30.02 -47.64
N LEU A 306 22.63 -28.82 -47.53
CA LEU A 306 22.32 -28.20 -46.24
C LEU A 306 21.21 -28.92 -45.48
N PHE A 307 20.19 -29.39 -46.19
CA PHE A 307 19.08 -30.15 -45.59
C PHE A 307 19.62 -31.44 -44.95
N GLU A 308 20.47 -32.15 -45.68
CA GLU A 308 21.07 -33.38 -45.16
C GLU A 308 21.99 -33.14 -43.97
N LEU A 309 22.78 -32.07 -44.02
CA LEU A 309 23.68 -31.71 -42.93
C LEU A 309 22.91 -31.28 -41.66
N LYS A 310 21.88 -30.44 -41.78
CA LYS A 310 21.03 -30.04 -40.64
C LYS A 310 20.36 -31.26 -39.99
N CYS A 311 19.79 -32.15 -40.80
CA CYS A 311 19.22 -33.39 -40.29
C CYS A 311 20.26 -34.32 -39.66
N PHE A 312 21.48 -34.39 -40.19
CA PHE A 312 22.56 -35.18 -39.60
C PHE A 312 22.97 -34.66 -38.21
N ILE A 313 23.15 -33.35 -38.06
CA ILE A 313 23.47 -32.74 -36.76
C ILE A 313 22.34 -33.03 -35.77
N PHE A 314 21.09 -32.82 -36.18
CA PHE A 314 19.94 -33.13 -35.34
C PHE A 314 19.88 -34.62 -34.98
N PHE A 315 20.16 -35.53 -35.92
CA PHE A 315 20.27 -36.97 -35.64
C PHE A 315 21.33 -37.29 -34.58
N ARG A 316 22.49 -36.61 -34.63
CA ARG A 316 23.54 -36.79 -33.61
C ARG A 316 23.14 -36.21 -32.26
N GLN A 317 22.49 -35.04 -32.23
CA GLN A 317 21.91 -34.46 -31.01
C GLN A 317 20.88 -35.41 -30.41
N ALA A 318 19.95 -35.89 -31.22
CA ALA A 318 18.88 -36.79 -30.82
C ALA A 318 19.43 -38.10 -30.27
N SER A 319 20.36 -38.72 -30.99
CA SER A 319 21.04 -39.94 -30.55
C SER A 319 21.78 -39.74 -29.22
N THR A 320 22.42 -38.58 -29.01
CA THR A 320 23.14 -38.27 -27.77
C THR A 320 22.19 -38.09 -26.59
N LEU A 321 21.08 -37.37 -26.79
CA LEU A 321 20.04 -37.18 -25.78
C LEU A 321 19.35 -38.51 -25.44
N GLU A 322 19.05 -39.36 -26.41
CA GLU A 322 18.52 -40.70 -26.15
C GLU A 322 19.49 -41.57 -25.32
N MET A 323 20.81 -41.47 -25.53
CA MET A 323 21.79 -42.19 -24.69
C MET A 323 21.80 -41.65 -23.26
N LEU A 324 21.65 -40.33 -23.07
CA LEU A 324 21.50 -39.73 -21.74
C LEU A 324 20.21 -40.19 -21.05
N VAL A 325 19.09 -40.27 -21.78
CA VAL A 325 17.83 -40.79 -21.24
C VAL A 325 18.00 -42.25 -20.79
N ASN A 326 18.55 -43.11 -21.64
CA ASN A 326 18.78 -44.53 -21.30
C ASN A 326 19.73 -44.71 -20.10
N LYS A 327 20.76 -43.86 -19.97
CA LYS A 327 21.66 -43.87 -18.81
C LYS A 327 20.94 -43.49 -17.50
N ASN A 328 20.02 -42.54 -17.58
CA ASN A 328 19.33 -42.00 -16.41
C ASN A 328 18.03 -42.74 -16.08
N LEU A 329 17.47 -43.53 -17.00
CA LEU A 329 16.18 -44.21 -16.86
C LEU A 329 16.08 -45.06 -15.58
N ASN A 330 17.17 -45.74 -15.21
CA ASN A 330 17.22 -46.58 -14.01
C ASN A 330 17.63 -45.83 -12.73
N ASN A 331 18.23 -44.64 -12.86
CA ASN A 331 18.80 -43.90 -11.73
C ASN A 331 17.86 -42.78 -11.25
N SER A 332 17.21 -42.07 -12.18
CA SER A 332 16.38 -40.90 -11.88
C SER A 332 15.48 -40.59 -13.07
N ILE A 333 14.18 -40.84 -12.90
CA ILE A 333 13.16 -40.54 -13.91
C ILE A 333 13.12 -39.04 -14.22
N SER A 334 13.41 -38.18 -13.23
CA SER A 334 13.41 -36.73 -13.45
C SER A 334 14.51 -36.22 -14.38
N LEU A 335 15.71 -36.78 -14.27
CA LEU A 335 16.78 -36.47 -15.22
C LEU A 335 16.49 -37.11 -16.58
N ALA A 336 15.82 -38.26 -16.64
CA ALA A 336 15.42 -38.86 -17.90
C ALA A 336 14.34 -38.02 -18.61
N GLU A 337 13.33 -37.53 -17.88
CA GLU A 337 12.30 -36.61 -18.36
C GLU A 337 12.90 -35.29 -18.87
N LEU A 338 13.84 -34.72 -18.13
CA LEU A 338 14.53 -33.50 -18.56
C LEU A 338 15.19 -33.67 -19.94
N GLN A 339 15.85 -34.80 -20.18
CA GLN A 339 16.60 -35.02 -21.43
C GLN A 339 15.66 -35.34 -22.60
N ILE A 340 14.56 -36.06 -22.37
CA ILE A 340 13.56 -36.30 -23.42
C ILE A 340 12.77 -35.02 -23.75
N SER A 341 12.43 -34.18 -22.77
CA SER A 341 11.79 -32.88 -23.05
C SER A 341 12.73 -31.97 -23.84
N LYS A 342 14.04 -31.95 -23.53
CA LYS A 342 15.05 -31.25 -24.34
C LYS A 342 15.10 -31.77 -25.78
N LEU A 343 15.00 -33.08 -25.99
CA LEU A 343 14.95 -33.68 -27.33
C LEU A 343 13.76 -33.15 -28.12
N LEU A 344 12.56 -33.22 -27.54
CA LEU A 344 11.32 -32.78 -28.18
C LEU A 344 11.31 -31.27 -28.46
N ARG A 345 11.84 -30.45 -27.55
CA ARG A 345 12.01 -29.02 -27.80
C ARG A 345 13.02 -28.72 -28.91
N ASN A 346 14.15 -29.43 -28.94
CA ASN A 346 15.13 -29.31 -30.02
C ASN A 346 14.53 -29.73 -31.37
N LEU A 347 13.59 -30.70 -31.38
CA LEU A 347 12.85 -31.08 -32.57
C LEU A 347 12.00 -29.92 -33.08
N VAL A 348 11.24 -29.22 -32.22
CA VAL A 348 10.46 -28.04 -32.62
C VAL A 348 11.36 -26.98 -33.27
N LEU A 349 12.48 -26.64 -32.62
CA LEU A 349 13.44 -25.66 -33.15
C LEU A 349 14.01 -26.08 -34.51
N PHE A 350 14.36 -27.36 -34.65
CA PHE A 350 14.87 -27.92 -35.90
C PHE A 350 13.82 -27.87 -37.02
N LEU A 351 12.56 -28.20 -36.74
CA LEU A 351 11.50 -28.18 -37.74
C LEU A 351 11.17 -26.76 -38.19
N ASN A 352 11.11 -25.80 -37.27
CA ASN A 352 10.91 -24.39 -37.60
C ASN A 352 12.06 -23.85 -38.47
N ASP A 353 13.31 -24.18 -38.15
CA ASP A 353 14.49 -23.82 -38.95
C ASP A 353 14.43 -24.43 -40.37
N LEU A 354 13.95 -25.68 -40.52
CA LEU A 354 13.74 -26.27 -41.84
C LEU A 354 12.64 -25.55 -42.64
N LEU A 355 11.51 -25.23 -42.02
CA LEU A 355 10.39 -24.55 -42.68
C LEU A 355 10.74 -23.12 -43.11
N GLN A 356 11.61 -22.44 -42.37
CA GLN A 356 12.10 -21.09 -42.73
C GLN A 356 13.11 -21.10 -43.88
N VAL A 357 13.99 -22.11 -43.96
CA VAL A 357 15.13 -22.11 -44.89
C VAL A 357 14.78 -22.70 -46.27
N PHE A 358 13.82 -23.62 -46.37
CA PHE A 358 13.57 -24.39 -47.60
C PHE A 358 12.18 -24.11 -48.22
N GLN A 359 12.13 -23.86 -49.53
CA GLN A 359 10.92 -23.40 -50.25
C GLN A 359 9.97 -24.52 -50.75
N ASN A 360 10.04 -25.75 -50.21
CA ASN A 360 9.14 -26.86 -50.60
C ASN A 360 8.12 -27.16 -49.50
N GLU A 361 7.19 -26.21 -49.28
CA GLU A 361 6.29 -26.18 -48.11
C GLU A 361 5.51 -27.49 -47.93
N GLN A 362 4.88 -28.03 -48.98
CA GLN A 362 4.04 -29.24 -48.84
C GLN A 362 4.84 -30.47 -48.39
N ALA A 363 5.96 -30.78 -49.05
CA ALA A 363 6.77 -31.95 -48.71
C ALA A 363 7.44 -31.83 -47.33
N LEU A 364 7.75 -30.59 -46.91
CA LEU A 364 8.31 -30.29 -45.60
C LEU A 364 7.25 -30.39 -44.50
N ILE A 365 6.02 -29.95 -44.74
CA ILE A 365 4.89 -30.13 -43.81
C ILE A 365 4.57 -31.62 -43.62
N GLU A 366 4.59 -32.43 -44.70
CA GLU A 366 4.42 -33.88 -44.58
C GLU A 366 5.60 -34.56 -43.86
N PHE A 367 6.82 -34.06 -44.07
CA PHE A 367 8.00 -34.52 -43.34
C PHE A 367 7.90 -34.18 -41.85
N GLU A 368 7.50 -32.96 -41.52
CA GLU A 368 7.24 -32.48 -40.16
C GLU A 368 6.23 -33.38 -39.46
N TYR A 369 5.11 -33.70 -40.12
CA TYR A 369 4.10 -34.59 -39.55
C TYR A 369 4.68 -35.98 -39.25
N SER A 370 5.45 -36.54 -40.19
CA SER A 370 6.03 -37.89 -40.10
C SER A 370 7.12 -37.99 -39.02
N ILE A 371 7.97 -36.97 -38.90
CA ILE A 371 9.06 -36.96 -37.92
C ILE A 371 8.55 -36.69 -36.51
N ILE A 372 7.54 -35.82 -36.34
CA ILE A 372 6.86 -35.65 -35.06
C ILE A 372 6.25 -36.99 -34.61
N GLU A 373 5.53 -37.68 -35.50
CA GLU A 373 4.95 -38.98 -35.18
C GLU A 373 6.00 -40.02 -34.75
N TYR A 374 7.18 -40.03 -35.40
CA TYR A 374 8.29 -40.90 -34.99
C TYR A 374 8.77 -40.61 -33.56
N PHE A 375 9.02 -39.34 -33.23
CA PHE A 375 9.57 -38.95 -31.93
C PHE A 375 8.55 -39.10 -30.79
N LEU A 376 7.27 -38.86 -31.06
CA LEU A 376 6.19 -39.09 -30.10
C LEU A 376 6.00 -40.58 -29.77
N ASN A 377 6.28 -41.47 -30.73
CA ASN A 377 6.12 -42.93 -30.58
C ASN A 377 7.42 -43.65 -30.20
N LEU A 378 8.47 -42.95 -29.76
CA LEU A 378 9.70 -43.60 -29.31
C LEU A 378 9.42 -44.54 -28.12
N ASP A 379 9.94 -45.77 -28.18
CA ASP A 379 9.81 -46.77 -27.11
C ASP A 379 10.23 -46.23 -25.73
N ILE A 380 11.20 -45.31 -25.71
CA ILE A 380 11.73 -44.69 -24.50
C ILE A 380 10.69 -43.76 -23.85
N VAL A 381 9.90 -43.03 -24.65
CA VAL A 381 8.81 -42.15 -24.16
C VAL A 381 7.73 -43.01 -23.51
N ASN A 382 7.32 -44.10 -24.16
CA ASN A 382 6.33 -45.03 -23.62
C ASN A 382 6.82 -45.70 -22.33
N LYS A 383 8.09 -46.13 -22.28
CA LYS A 383 8.70 -46.69 -21.05
C LYS A 383 8.76 -45.69 -19.90
N LEU A 384 9.06 -44.42 -20.18
CA LEU A 384 9.08 -43.36 -19.17
C LEU A 384 7.68 -43.11 -18.59
N ILE A 385 6.66 -43.04 -19.45
CA ILE A 385 5.27 -42.89 -19.02
C ILE A 385 4.86 -44.10 -18.18
N GLU A 386 5.11 -45.33 -18.64
CA GLU A 386 4.76 -46.55 -17.90
C GLU A 386 5.46 -46.63 -16.52
N GLN A 387 6.73 -46.24 -16.44
CA GLN A 387 7.46 -46.21 -15.17
C GLN A 387 6.96 -45.12 -14.21
N ALA A 388 6.60 -43.95 -14.72
CA ALA A 388 6.02 -42.88 -13.92
C ALA A 388 4.62 -43.27 -13.40
N THR A 389 3.79 -43.90 -14.23
CA THR A 389 2.47 -44.41 -13.82
C THR A 389 2.59 -45.47 -12.72
N LYS A 390 3.54 -46.40 -12.85
CA LYS A 390 3.81 -47.42 -11.81
C LYS A 390 4.24 -46.82 -10.47
N LEU A 391 4.98 -45.71 -10.47
CA LEU A 391 5.36 -45.02 -9.24
C LEU A 391 4.19 -44.24 -8.64
N TYR A 392 3.36 -43.62 -9.48
CA TYR A 392 2.15 -42.92 -9.06
C TYR A 392 1.16 -43.88 -8.39
N GLU A 393 1.01 -45.10 -8.91
CA GLU A 393 0.15 -46.14 -8.33
C GLU A 393 0.71 -46.78 -7.05
N ALA A 394 2.03 -46.66 -6.81
CA ALA A 394 2.71 -47.29 -5.66
C ALA A 394 2.79 -46.39 -4.41
N GLU A 395 2.48 -45.09 -4.50
CA GLU A 395 2.53 -44.16 -3.36
C GLU A 395 1.13 -43.90 -2.75
N PRO A 396 0.98 -43.96 -1.41
CA PRO A 396 -0.28 -43.60 -0.75
C PRO A 396 -0.55 -42.10 -0.84
N ALA A 397 -1.82 -41.74 -1.09
CA ALA A 397 -2.37 -40.44 -1.49
C ALA A 397 -2.10 -39.19 -0.60
N ASN A 398 -1.14 -39.22 0.33
CA ASN A 398 -0.90 -38.14 1.30
C ASN A 398 0.42 -37.34 1.11
N ASN A 399 1.18 -37.56 0.04
CA ASN A 399 2.33 -36.72 -0.30
C ASN A 399 2.05 -35.88 -1.55
N ASN A 400 2.10 -34.55 -1.43
CA ASN A 400 2.01 -33.58 -2.54
C ASN A 400 3.16 -33.67 -3.58
N ASN A 401 3.99 -34.71 -3.52
CA ASN A 401 5.18 -34.90 -4.34
C ASN A 401 5.03 -36.12 -5.27
N SER A 402 3.83 -36.39 -5.78
CA SER A 402 3.69 -37.35 -6.87
C SER A 402 4.42 -36.79 -8.09
N TYR A 403 5.43 -37.51 -8.57
CA TYR A 403 6.26 -37.07 -9.68
C TYR A 403 5.45 -37.09 -10.99
N GLN A 404 4.91 -35.93 -11.39
CA GLN A 404 4.18 -35.77 -12.65
C GLN A 404 5.15 -35.39 -13.78
N LEU A 405 5.01 -36.03 -14.94
CA LEU A 405 5.83 -35.81 -16.15
C LEU A 405 5.50 -34.49 -16.87
N LYS A 406 5.41 -33.38 -16.12
CA LYS A 406 4.90 -32.09 -16.59
C LYS A 406 5.66 -31.56 -17.81
N ARG A 407 6.99 -31.67 -17.83
CA ARG A 407 7.83 -31.14 -18.92
C ARG A 407 7.71 -31.98 -20.18
N LEU A 408 7.55 -33.29 -20.02
CA LEU A 408 7.28 -34.16 -21.16
C LEU A 408 5.91 -33.85 -21.77
N PHE A 409 4.87 -33.74 -20.95
CA PHE A 409 3.52 -33.41 -21.44
C PHE A 409 3.47 -32.04 -22.12
N GLU A 410 4.13 -31.03 -21.56
CA GLU A 410 4.28 -29.72 -22.18
C GLU A 410 4.90 -29.82 -23.59
N SER A 411 6.05 -30.48 -23.72
CA SER A 411 6.72 -30.64 -25.03
C SER A 411 5.92 -31.52 -26.01
N ARG A 412 5.14 -32.49 -25.51
CA ARG A 412 4.25 -33.33 -26.33
C ARG A 412 3.08 -32.53 -26.88
N GLY A 413 2.45 -31.71 -26.03
CA GLY A 413 1.37 -30.80 -26.41
C GLY A 413 1.83 -29.78 -27.47
N GLU A 414 3.03 -29.21 -27.33
CA GLU A 414 3.61 -28.28 -28.32
C GLU A 414 3.83 -28.94 -29.70
N LEU A 415 4.32 -30.19 -29.74
CA LEU A 415 4.50 -30.92 -31.00
C LEU A 415 3.17 -31.27 -31.66
N LYS A 416 2.18 -31.71 -30.88
CA LYS A 416 0.82 -31.96 -31.38
C LYS A 416 0.18 -30.65 -31.88
N LEU A 417 0.37 -29.51 -31.21
CA LEU A 417 -0.06 -28.21 -31.72
C LEU A 417 0.54 -27.90 -33.09
N SER A 418 1.83 -28.21 -33.31
CA SER A 418 2.46 -28.06 -34.63
C SER A 418 1.78 -28.93 -35.69
N GLN A 419 1.49 -30.21 -35.37
CA GLN A 419 0.71 -31.09 -36.25
C GLN A 419 -0.69 -30.54 -36.54
N ARG A 420 -1.36 -29.94 -35.54
CA ARG A 420 -2.66 -29.28 -35.69
C ARG A 420 -2.58 -28.12 -36.68
N SER A 421 -1.61 -27.23 -36.50
CA SER A 421 -1.40 -26.07 -37.37
C SER A 421 -1.07 -26.48 -38.80
N SER A 422 -0.23 -27.50 -38.97
CA SER A 422 0.11 -28.08 -40.26
C SER A 422 -1.11 -28.73 -40.94
N LEU A 423 -1.98 -29.39 -40.18
CA LEU A 423 -3.26 -29.92 -40.69
C LEU A 423 -4.22 -28.80 -41.14
N ILE A 424 -4.33 -27.71 -40.38
CA ILE A 424 -5.15 -26.53 -40.75
C ILE A 424 -4.63 -25.89 -42.04
N LYS A 425 -3.31 -25.72 -42.18
CA LYS A 425 -2.68 -25.16 -43.40
C LYS A 425 -3.01 -25.99 -44.65
N LEU A 426 -2.83 -27.32 -44.57
CA LEU A 426 -3.16 -28.23 -45.67
C LEU A 426 -4.67 -28.32 -45.99
N ALA A 427 -5.54 -28.12 -44.99
CA ALA A 427 -6.98 -28.08 -45.18
C ALA A 427 -7.43 -26.80 -45.91
N ARG A 428 -6.84 -25.64 -45.58
CA ARG A 428 -7.05 -24.36 -46.30
C ARG A 428 -6.63 -24.46 -47.77
N GLU A 429 -5.49 -25.09 -48.06
CA GLU A 429 -5.04 -25.34 -49.44
C GLU A 429 -6.00 -26.24 -50.24
N ASN A 430 -6.79 -27.09 -49.57
CA ASN A 430 -7.87 -27.90 -50.16
C ASN A 430 -9.27 -27.27 -50.06
N SER A 431 -9.39 -25.99 -49.67
CA SER A 431 -10.67 -25.27 -49.52
C SER A 431 -11.63 -25.89 -48.48
N ILE A 432 -11.10 -26.50 -47.41
CA ILE A 432 -11.87 -26.99 -46.26
C ILE A 432 -11.65 -26.03 -45.09
N GLU A 433 -12.72 -25.32 -44.67
CA GLU A 433 -12.67 -24.34 -43.57
C GLU A 433 -13.78 -24.59 -42.53
N ILE A 434 -13.47 -24.30 -41.27
CA ILE A 434 -14.42 -24.28 -40.14
C ILE A 434 -14.87 -22.84 -39.95
N LYS A 435 -16.18 -22.57 -40.03
CA LYS A 435 -16.70 -21.20 -39.99
C LYS A 435 -16.61 -20.67 -38.56
N GLY A 436 -15.88 -19.58 -38.35
CA GLY A 436 -15.78 -18.89 -37.07
C GLY A 436 -14.44 -19.04 -36.35
N LEU A 437 -13.58 -19.99 -36.75
CA LEU A 437 -12.20 -20.07 -36.22
C LEU A 437 -11.37 -18.85 -36.64
N ASP A 438 -11.58 -18.37 -37.87
CA ASP A 438 -10.82 -17.24 -38.44
C ASP A 438 -11.20 -15.87 -37.86
N GLN A 439 -12.30 -15.76 -37.08
CA GLN A 439 -12.72 -14.50 -36.47
C GLN A 439 -12.09 -14.24 -35.10
N VAL A 440 -11.42 -15.25 -34.51
CA VAL A 440 -11.05 -15.28 -33.09
C VAL A 440 -9.52 -15.26 -32.90
N PHE A 441 -8.78 -16.01 -33.72
CA PHE A 441 -7.31 -16.10 -33.64
C PHE A 441 -6.70 -16.11 -35.04
N GLU A 442 -6.67 -14.95 -35.70
CA GLU A 442 -5.84 -14.78 -36.90
C GLU A 442 -4.40 -14.48 -36.44
N ASP A 443 -3.45 -15.33 -36.82
CA ASP A 443 -2.01 -15.05 -36.61
C ASP A 443 -1.63 -13.84 -37.45
N VAL A 444 -1.48 -12.68 -36.81
CA VAL A 444 -1.00 -11.46 -37.47
C VAL A 444 0.50 -11.63 -37.74
N SER A 445 0.88 -11.71 -39.02
CA SER A 445 2.28 -11.66 -39.43
C SER A 445 2.91 -10.34 -38.96
N LEU A 446 4.01 -10.42 -38.20
CA LEU A 446 4.77 -9.25 -37.71
C LEU A 446 5.74 -8.69 -38.76
N ASP A 447 5.85 -9.33 -39.92
CA ASP A 447 6.69 -8.85 -41.02
C ASP A 447 5.88 -7.89 -41.89
N GLU A 448 6.07 -6.59 -41.68
CA GLU A 448 5.55 -5.50 -42.53
C GLU A 448 6.26 -5.48 -43.90
N GLU A 449 6.13 -6.52 -44.71
CA GLU A 449 6.34 -6.44 -46.17
C GLU A 449 5.41 -7.41 -46.92
N GLU A 450 4.12 -7.10 -46.97
CA GLU A 450 3.26 -7.61 -48.05
C GLU A 450 2.89 -6.47 -49.00
N GLY A 451 3.67 -6.37 -50.10
CA GLY A 451 3.17 -5.76 -51.32
C GLY A 451 1.88 -6.44 -51.79
N PRO A 452 1.05 -5.75 -52.59
CA PRO A 452 -0.32 -6.17 -52.88
C PRO A 452 -0.33 -7.55 -53.55
N LYS A 453 -0.82 -8.57 -52.83
CA LYS A 453 -1.15 -9.88 -53.41
C LYS A 453 -2.30 -9.66 -54.40
N GLN A 454 -1.94 -9.62 -55.68
CA GLN A 454 -2.89 -9.68 -56.79
C GLN A 454 -3.71 -10.96 -56.64
N SER A 455 -5.03 -10.78 -56.58
CA SER A 455 -6.03 -11.81 -56.75
C SER A 455 -5.77 -12.59 -58.04
N LYS A 456 -5.22 -13.80 -57.93
CA LYS A 456 -5.26 -14.78 -59.01
C LYS A 456 -6.63 -15.44 -58.98
N ASP A 457 -7.56 -14.84 -59.72
CA ASP A 457 -8.66 -15.59 -60.34
C ASP A 457 -8.07 -16.61 -61.32
N SER A 458 -7.84 -17.83 -60.83
CA SER A 458 -7.70 -19.01 -61.68
C SER A 458 -8.18 -20.22 -60.92
N THR A 459 -9.40 -20.65 -61.27
CA THR A 459 -9.97 -21.97 -61.01
C THR A 459 -9.10 -23.06 -61.64
N GLU A 460 -8.00 -23.43 -60.99
CA GLU A 460 -7.34 -24.72 -61.15
C GLU A 460 -7.30 -25.36 -59.77
N GLN A 461 -8.07 -26.45 -59.57
CA GLN A 461 -7.95 -27.29 -58.39
C GLN A 461 -6.53 -27.87 -58.36
N VAL A 462 -5.65 -27.29 -57.53
CA VAL A 462 -4.35 -27.88 -57.25
C VAL A 462 -4.62 -29.13 -56.41
N LYS A 463 -4.62 -30.31 -57.06
CA LYS A 463 -4.59 -31.58 -56.33
C LYS A 463 -3.27 -31.66 -55.58
N LEU A 464 -3.31 -31.51 -54.25
CA LEU A 464 -2.16 -31.76 -53.39
C LEU A 464 -1.71 -33.23 -53.55
N ASP A 465 -0.45 -33.45 -53.96
CA ASP A 465 0.18 -34.78 -54.08
C ASP A 465 0.65 -35.29 -52.71
N LEU A 466 -0.28 -35.43 -51.77
CA LEU A 466 0.03 -35.91 -50.42
C LEU A 466 0.39 -37.40 -50.46
N LYS A 467 1.48 -37.78 -49.78
CA LYS A 467 2.00 -39.16 -49.71
C LYS A 467 1.74 -39.81 -48.36
N HIS A 468 1.54 -39.02 -47.30
CA HIS A 468 1.27 -39.52 -45.96
C HIS A 468 -0.18 -40.01 -45.80
N PRO A 469 -0.42 -41.29 -45.39
CA PRO A 469 -1.75 -41.90 -45.44
C PRO A 469 -2.75 -41.31 -44.43
N LYS A 470 -2.31 -40.87 -43.24
CA LYS A 470 -3.20 -40.22 -42.26
C LYS A 470 -3.67 -38.84 -42.70
N LEU A 471 -2.77 -38.05 -43.31
CA LEU A 471 -3.10 -36.72 -43.84
C LEU A 471 -4.03 -36.84 -45.05
N LEU A 472 -3.77 -37.82 -45.92
CA LEU A 472 -4.67 -38.18 -47.01
C LEU A 472 -6.08 -38.55 -46.53
N GLN A 473 -6.21 -39.25 -45.39
CA GLN A 473 -7.52 -39.57 -44.81
C GLN A 473 -8.18 -38.35 -44.17
N ALA A 474 -7.42 -37.52 -43.44
CA ALA A 474 -7.94 -36.35 -42.77
C ALA A 474 -8.50 -35.31 -43.75
N ILE A 475 -7.90 -35.17 -44.94
CA ILE A 475 -8.28 -34.13 -45.92
C ILE A 475 -9.24 -34.66 -47.01
N GLN A 476 -9.77 -35.88 -46.87
CA GLN A 476 -10.72 -36.46 -47.83
C GLN A 476 -12.08 -35.75 -47.86
N SER A 477 -12.56 -35.26 -46.71
CA SER A 477 -13.86 -34.61 -46.58
C SER A 477 -13.88 -33.65 -45.39
N LYS A 478 -14.85 -32.72 -45.34
CA LYS A 478 -15.02 -31.81 -44.21
C LYS A 478 -15.25 -32.56 -42.89
N ASP A 479 -16.03 -33.64 -42.92
CA ASP A 479 -16.30 -34.45 -41.72
C ASP A 479 -15.05 -35.19 -41.24
N SER A 480 -14.26 -35.75 -42.18
CA SER A 480 -12.99 -36.42 -41.85
C SER A 480 -11.95 -35.46 -41.26
N PHE A 481 -11.93 -34.21 -41.74
CA PHE A 481 -11.07 -33.16 -41.21
C PHE A 481 -11.50 -32.76 -39.80
N VAL A 482 -12.80 -32.54 -39.58
CA VAL A 482 -13.37 -32.20 -38.27
C VAL A 482 -13.11 -33.30 -37.25
N ASP A 483 -13.25 -34.57 -37.62
CA ASP A 483 -12.98 -35.70 -36.74
C ASP A 483 -11.50 -35.78 -36.33
N GLU A 484 -10.57 -35.63 -37.29
CA GLU A 484 -9.14 -35.65 -36.99
C GLU A 484 -8.71 -34.41 -36.19
N PHE A 485 -9.24 -33.23 -36.53
CA PHE A 485 -9.02 -31.99 -35.79
C PHE A 485 -9.50 -32.09 -34.34
N THR A 486 -10.68 -32.69 -34.12
CA THR A 486 -11.24 -32.91 -32.77
C THR A 486 -10.34 -33.84 -31.97
N LYS A 487 -10.01 -35.02 -32.51
CA LYS A 487 -9.12 -35.99 -31.83
C LYS A 487 -7.75 -35.41 -31.48
N LEU A 488 -7.19 -34.62 -32.39
CA LEU A 488 -5.89 -34.01 -32.21
C LEU A 488 -5.96 -32.89 -31.14
N THR A 489 -7.03 -32.08 -31.15
CA THR A 489 -7.27 -31.03 -30.13
C THR A 489 -7.53 -31.63 -28.75
N GLU A 490 -8.34 -32.68 -28.62
CA GLU A 490 -8.55 -33.43 -27.37
C GLU A 490 -7.22 -34.01 -26.85
N GLY A 491 -6.43 -34.63 -27.73
CA GLY A 491 -5.12 -35.15 -27.37
C GLY A 491 -4.10 -34.08 -26.94
N ILE A 492 -4.26 -32.82 -27.37
CA ILE A 492 -3.47 -31.68 -26.88
C ILE A 492 -3.97 -31.24 -25.50
N LEU A 493 -5.29 -31.16 -25.32
CA LEU A 493 -5.90 -30.82 -24.03
C LEU A 493 -5.50 -31.80 -22.94
N GLU A 494 -5.51 -33.11 -23.22
CA GLU A 494 -5.01 -34.15 -22.29
C GLU A 494 -3.57 -33.91 -21.85
N ASP A 495 -2.70 -33.52 -22.78
CA ASP A 495 -1.30 -33.23 -22.48
C ASP A 495 -1.15 -31.96 -21.64
N PHE A 496 -1.84 -30.88 -22.00
CA PHE A 496 -1.74 -29.63 -21.24
C PHE A 496 -2.43 -29.68 -19.88
N MET A 497 -3.47 -30.51 -19.72
CA MET A 497 -4.02 -30.84 -18.40
C MET A 497 -2.96 -31.53 -17.53
N GLY A 498 -2.17 -32.43 -18.10
CA GLY A 498 -1.05 -33.09 -17.42
C GLY A 498 0.09 -32.15 -16.97
N CYS A 499 0.13 -30.90 -17.44
CA CYS A 499 1.13 -29.90 -17.06
C CYS A 499 0.54 -28.59 -16.50
N ASP A 500 -0.76 -28.55 -16.16
CA ASP A 500 -1.47 -27.40 -15.60
C ASP A 500 -1.41 -26.11 -16.44
N ARG A 501 -1.37 -26.20 -17.79
CA ARG A 501 -1.38 -25.02 -18.69
C ARG A 501 -2.80 -24.50 -18.94
N SER A 502 -3.44 -23.95 -17.90
CA SER A 502 -4.84 -23.48 -17.94
C SER A 502 -5.17 -22.54 -19.11
N LYS A 503 -4.33 -21.53 -19.38
CA LYS A 503 -4.60 -20.55 -20.45
C LYS A 503 -4.73 -21.17 -21.85
N THR A 504 -3.86 -22.13 -22.18
CA THR A 504 -3.89 -22.80 -23.49
C THR A 504 -5.05 -23.77 -23.57
N ILE A 505 -5.42 -24.39 -22.44
CA ILE A 505 -6.63 -25.21 -22.31
C ILE A 505 -7.87 -24.36 -22.61
N ASP A 506 -8.01 -23.20 -21.97
CA ASP A 506 -9.17 -22.31 -22.16
C ASP A 506 -9.31 -21.87 -23.63
N VAL A 507 -8.21 -21.50 -24.28
CA VAL A 507 -8.20 -21.12 -25.71
C VAL A 507 -8.60 -22.29 -26.62
N LEU A 508 -8.06 -23.48 -26.41
CA LEU A 508 -8.40 -24.65 -27.23
C LEU A 508 -9.82 -25.15 -26.98
N SER A 509 -10.34 -24.97 -25.76
CA SER A 509 -11.74 -25.27 -25.44
C SER A 509 -12.73 -24.35 -26.16
N ILE A 510 -12.36 -23.08 -26.43
CA ILE A 510 -13.17 -22.17 -27.26
C ILE A 510 -13.28 -22.71 -28.69
N ASP A 511 -12.19 -23.22 -29.28
CA ASP A 511 -12.22 -23.79 -30.62
C ASP A 511 -13.20 -24.99 -30.71
N LEU A 512 -13.25 -25.82 -29.66
CA LEU A 512 -14.24 -26.89 -29.54
C LEU A 512 -15.67 -26.35 -29.34
N ALA A 513 -15.85 -25.28 -28.56
CA ALA A 513 -17.16 -24.66 -28.36
C ALA A 513 -17.74 -24.06 -29.65
N ILE A 514 -16.89 -23.40 -30.45
CA ILE A 514 -17.26 -22.84 -31.77
C ILE A 514 -17.64 -23.97 -32.74
N LEU A 515 -16.90 -25.08 -32.71
CA LEU A 515 -17.18 -26.26 -33.51
C LEU A 515 -18.53 -26.92 -33.13
N ASN A 516 -18.84 -27.00 -31.83
CA ASN A 516 -20.14 -27.47 -31.35
C ASN A 516 -21.29 -26.52 -31.72
N TYR A 517 -21.04 -25.20 -31.75
CA TYR A 517 -22.01 -24.23 -32.25
C TYR A 517 -22.33 -24.43 -33.75
N GLU A 518 -21.32 -24.72 -34.58
CA GLU A 518 -21.51 -25.02 -36.01
C GLU A 518 -22.27 -26.34 -36.22
N LYS A 519 -21.99 -27.36 -35.40
CA LYS A 519 -22.70 -28.66 -35.41
C LYS A 519 -24.16 -28.59 -34.94
N GLY A 520 -24.53 -27.51 -34.22
CA GLY A 520 -25.87 -27.31 -33.67
C GLY A 520 -26.07 -27.89 -32.27
N ASP A 521 -25.00 -28.35 -31.62
CA ASP A 521 -25.00 -28.92 -30.27
C ASP A 521 -24.90 -27.80 -29.22
N TYR A 522 -25.93 -26.94 -29.16
CA TYR A 522 -25.93 -25.71 -28.34
C TYR A 522 -25.80 -25.95 -26.84
N SER A 523 -26.22 -27.12 -26.32
CA SER A 523 -26.11 -27.45 -24.89
C SER A 523 -24.66 -27.68 -24.43
N GLU A 524 -23.87 -28.34 -25.25
CA GLU A 524 -22.45 -28.60 -24.96
C GLU A 524 -21.63 -27.32 -25.14
N CYS A 525 -21.98 -26.50 -26.14
CA CYS A 525 -21.44 -25.15 -26.32
C CYS A 525 -21.67 -24.25 -25.09
N LEU A 526 -22.89 -24.27 -24.49
CA LEU A 526 -23.19 -23.51 -23.27
C LEU A 526 -22.32 -23.94 -22.09
N GLN A 527 -22.11 -25.24 -21.90
CA GLN A 527 -21.29 -25.75 -20.80
C GLN A 527 -19.82 -25.33 -20.94
N ILE A 528 -19.27 -25.40 -22.14
CA ILE A 528 -17.88 -24.99 -22.39
C ILE A 528 -17.71 -23.47 -22.24
N LEU A 529 -18.69 -22.67 -22.68
CA LEU A 529 -18.58 -21.21 -22.66
C LEU A 529 -18.91 -20.58 -21.30
N HIS A 530 -19.63 -21.26 -20.40
CA HIS A 530 -20.14 -20.70 -19.14
C HIS A 530 -19.08 -19.96 -18.32
N ASP A 531 -17.89 -20.55 -18.15
CA ASP A 531 -16.79 -19.96 -17.37
C ASP A 531 -15.76 -19.22 -18.26
N SER A 532 -15.79 -19.47 -19.57
CA SER A 532 -14.78 -19.01 -20.52
C SER A 532 -14.87 -17.50 -20.79
N TYR A 533 -16.07 -16.96 -21.01
CA TYR A 533 -16.21 -15.54 -21.38
C TYR A 533 -15.85 -14.59 -20.22
N ASP A 534 -16.15 -14.96 -18.96
CA ASP A 534 -15.86 -14.14 -17.77
C ASP A 534 -14.35 -13.99 -17.55
N PHE A 535 -13.57 -15.05 -17.83
CA PHE A 535 -12.11 -15.00 -17.78
C PHE A 535 -11.53 -13.94 -18.73
N PHE A 536 -11.99 -13.89 -19.99
CA PHE A 536 -11.47 -12.92 -20.96
C PHE A 536 -11.81 -11.47 -20.58
N ILE A 537 -13.04 -11.22 -20.12
CA ILE A 537 -13.49 -9.89 -19.71
C ILE A 537 -12.70 -9.41 -18.48
N GLN A 538 -12.49 -10.26 -17.49
CA GLN A 538 -11.69 -9.94 -16.30
C GLN A 538 -10.22 -9.64 -16.63
N ASN A 539 -9.66 -10.32 -17.63
CA ASN A 539 -8.29 -10.09 -18.10
C ASN A 539 -8.17 -8.95 -19.13
N GLY A 540 -9.24 -8.19 -19.36
CA GLY A 540 -9.24 -7.02 -20.23
C GLY A 540 -9.46 -7.32 -21.72
N TRP A 541 -9.68 -8.59 -22.12
CA TRP A 541 -9.99 -9.02 -23.49
C TRP A 541 -11.48 -8.84 -23.83
N ASN A 542 -11.95 -7.59 -23.76
CA ASN A 542 -13.37 -7.26 -23.91
C ASN A 542 -13.92 -7.56 -25.32
N TYR A 543 -13.10 -7.47 -26.37
CA TYR A 543 -13.51 -7.84 -27.73
C TYR A 543 -13.86 -9.33 -27.81
N LEU A 544 -12.93 -10.19 -27.40
CA LEU A 544 -13.11 -11.64 -27.40
C LEU A 544 -14.21 -12.07 -26.43
N GLY A 545 -14.17 -11.55 -25.20
CA GLY A 545 -15.21 -11.81 -24.20
C GLY A 545 -16.61 -11.40 -24.67
N GLY A 546 -16.73 -10.28 -25.39
CA GLY A 546 -17.99 -9.82 -25.97
C GLY A 546 -18.52 -10.73 -27.08
N ILE A 547 -17.66 -11.21 -27.99
CA ILE A 547 -18.04 -12.17 -29.04
C ILE A 547 -18.51 -13.49 -28.42
N LEU A 548 -17.75 -14.02 -27.44
CA LEU A 548 -18.13 -15.24 -26.73
C LEU A 548 -19.46 -15.08 -25.99
N LEU A 549 -19.71 -13.92 -25.37
CA LEU A 549 -21.00 -13.58 -24.76
C LEU A 549 -22.15 -13.51 -25.78
N GLU A 550 -21.92 -13.02 -27.01
CA GLU A 550 -22.93 -13.04 -28.07
C GLU A 550 -23.27 -14.46 -28.52
N ILE A 551 -22.26 -15.32 -28.66
CA ILE A 551 -22.45 -16.75 -28.98
C ILE A 551 -23.20 -17.44 -27.83
N TYR A 552 -22.80 -17.19 -26.58
CA TYR A 552 -23.45 -17.70 -25.38
C TYR A 552 -24.93 -17.28 -25.32
N TYR A 553 -25.22 -15.99 -25.51
CA TYR A 553 -26.59 -15.47 -25.60
C TYR A 553 -27.37 -16.14 -26.74
N GLY A 554 -26.76 -16.31 -27.91
CA GLY A 554 -27.37 -16.99 -29.06
C GLY A 554 -27.71 -18.45 -28.78
N CYS A 555 -26.89 -19.16 -27.99
CA CYS A 555 -27.19 -20.51 -27.52
C CYS A 555 -28.37 -20.51 -26.55
N MET A 556 -28.42 -19.59 -25.57
CA MET A 556 -29.53 -19.47 -24.61
C MET A 556 -30.86 -19.19 -25.31
N GLU A 557 -30.86 -18.35 -26.34
CA GLU A 557 -32.06 -18.02 -27.13
C GLU A 557 -32.57 -19.26 -27.90
N LYS A 558 -31.67 -20.00 -28.55
CA LYS A 558 -32.01 -21.21 -29.33
C LYS A 558 -32.41 -22.41 -28.47
N THR A 559 -31.93 -22.50 -27.23
CA THR A 559 -32.32 -23.54 -26.26
C THR A 559 -33.58 -23.19 -25.46
N GLN A 560 -34.20 -22.02 -25.70
CA GLN A 560 -35.42 -21.54 -25.04
C GLN A 560 -35.33 -21.57 -23.49
N SER A 561 -34.22 -21.07 -22.94
CA SER A 561 -34.04 -21.01 -21.48
C SER A 561 -35.12 -20.14 -20.80
N THR A 562 -35.75 -20.63 -19.74
CA THR A 562 -36.80 -19.92 -18.97
C THR A 562 -36.25 -18.98 -17.89
N ASN A 563 -34.94 -18.86 -17.76
CA ASN A 563 -34.28 -18.05 -16.72
C ASN A 563 -34.05 -16.60 -17.17
N PHE A 564 -35.08 -15.75 -17.03
CA PHE A 564 -35.00 -14.35 -17.44
C PHE A 564 -33.97 -13.51 -16.66
N GLU A 565 -33.64 -13.89 -15.42
CA GLU A 565 -32.60 -13.20 -14.63
C GLU A 565 -31.20 -13.39 -15.24
N GLU A 566 -30.91 -14.59 -15.73
CA GLU A 566 -29.64 -14.94 -16.38
C GLU A 566 -29.51 -14.35 -17.78
N ILE A 567 -30.62 -14.27 -18.52
CA ILE A 567 -30.66 -13.57 -19.81
C ILE A 567 -30.41 -12.06 -19.58
N LEU A 568 -31.06 -11.46 -18.59
CA LEU A 568 -30.87 -10.05 -18.27
C LEU A 568 -29.45 -9.76 -17.79
N SER A 569 -28.86 -10.64 -16.96
CA SER A 569 -27.48 -10.49 -16.51
C SER A 569 -26.49 -10.57 -17.68
N THR A 570 -26.71 -11.49 -18.62
CA THR A 570 -25.91 -11.62 -19.85
C THR A 570 -26.03 -10.39 -20.74
N CYS A 571 -27.25 -9.86 -20.93
CA CYS A 571 -27.47 -8.61 -21.68
C CYS A 571 -26.78 -7.41 -21.04
N LEU A 572 -26.77 -7.33 -19.71
CA LEU A 572 -26.09 -6.26 -18.98
C LEU A 572 -24.56 -6.42 -19.02
N LYS A 573 -24.01 -7.64 -18.97
CA LYS A 573 -22.57 -7.88 -19.19
C LYS A 573 -22.14 -7.50 -20.62
N LEU A 574 -22.97 -7.78 -21.61
CA LEU A 574 -22.76 -7.30 -22.98
C LEU A 574 -22.76 -5.76 -23.05
N LEU A 575 -23.69 -5.12 -22.34
CA LEU A 575 -23.76 -3.66 -22.27
C LEU A 575 -22.52 -3.05 -21.61
N SER A 576 -21.97 -3.65 -20.55
CA SER A 576 -20.75 -3.15 -19.90
C SER A 576 -19.51 -3.29 -20.80
N CYS A 577 -19.43 -4.34 -21.63
CA CYS A 577 -18.33 -4.51 -22.61
C CYS A 577 -18.27 -3.38 -23.66
N LEU A 578 -19.40 -2.69 -23.91
CA LEU A 578 -19.48 -1.55 -24.85
C LEU A 578 -18.96 -0.22 -24.27
N VAL A 579 -18.69 -0.16 -22.96
CA VAL A 579 -18.26 1.06 -22.26
C VAL A 579 -16.74 1.29 -22.36
N ALA A 580 -15.96 0.24 -22.65
CA ALA A 580 -14.50 0.32 -22.75
C ALA A 580 -14.02 1.27 -23.87
N ASN A 581 -12.86 1.90 -23.66
CA ASN A 581 -12.33 3.02 -24.45
C ASN A 581 -12.36 2.79 -25.97
N HIS A 582 -12.77 3.83 -26.69
CA HIS A 582 -12.95 3.90 -28.15
C HIS A 582 -11.69 3.69 -29.01
N THR A 583 -10.51 3.57 -28.40
CA THR A 583 -9.21 3.63 -29.09
C THR A 583 -8.43 2.32 -29.02
N ASP A 584 -8.96 1.29 -28.38
CA ASP A 584 -8.28 0.00 -28.25
C ASP A 584 -8.75 -0.99 -29.32
N ILE A 585 -7.79 -1.72 -29.91
CA ILE A 585 -8.03 -2.83 -30.86
C ILE A 585 -8.95 -3.89 -30.24
N ASN A 586 -8.98 -3.94 -28.91
CA ASN A 586 -9.73 -4.87 -28.08
C ASN A 586 -11.09 -4.30 -27.61
N SER A 587 -11.64 -3.31 -28.31
CA SER A 587 -12.97 -2.75 -27.99
C SER A 587 -14.09 -3.49 -28.72
N PHE A 588 -15.00 -4.10 -27.95
CA PHE A 588 -16.20 -4.78 -28.48
C PHE A 588 -17.16 -3.85 -29.25
N ARG A 589 -16.96 -2.54 -29.13
CA ARG A 589 -17.71 -1.52 -29.85
C ARG A 589 -17.37 -1.44 -31.35
N LEU A 590 -16.25 -2.01 -31.80
CA LEU A 590 -15.83 -2.01 -33.21
C LEU A 590 -16.81 -2.74 -34.15
N ILE A 591 -17.46 -3.79 -33.66
CA ILE A 591 -18.40 -4.61 -34.45
C ILE A 591 -19.85 -4.11 -34.33
N ASN A 592 -20.14 -3.29 -33.32
CA ASN A 592 -21.50 -2.95 -32.92
C ASN A 592 -21.95 -1.55 -33.38
N ASN A 593 -22.87 -1.52 -34.34
CA ASN A 593 -23.51 -0.31 -34.83
C ASN A 593 -24.57 0.22 -33.86
N LYS A 594 -24.92 1.52 -33.97
CA LYS A 594 -25.97 2.17 -33.15
C LYS A 594 -27.32 1.40 -33.15
N LEU A 595 -27.63 0.69 -34.23
CA LEU A 595 -28.82 -0.17 -34.34
C LEU A 595 -28.72 -1.44 -33.49
N GLN A 596 -27.55 -2.07 -33.38
CA GLN A 596 -27.33 -3.25 -32.52
C GLN A 596 -27.38 -2.85 -31.04
N ILE A 597 -26.79 -1.71 -30.68
CA ILE A 597 -26.87 -1.16 -29.32
C ILE A 597 -28.34 -0.87 -28.96
N LYS A 598 -29.11 -0.25 -29.86
CA LYS A 598 -30.54 -0.01 -29.62
C LYS A 598 -31.32 -1.32 -29.40
N LYS A 599 -31.08 -2.35 -30.22
CA LYS A 599 -31.70 -3.68 -30.04
C LYS A 599 -31.35 -4.29 -28.67
N LEU A 600 -30.14 -4.07 -28.16
CA LEU A 600 -29.74 -4.54 -26.82
C LEU A 600 -30.54 -3.81 -25.73
N PHE A 601 -30.70 -2.48 -25.82
CA PHE A 601 -31.54 -1.70 -24.89
C PHE A 601 -33.00 -2.14 -24.92
N ASP A 602 -33.59 -2.34 -26.11
CA ASP A 602 -34.97 -2.81 -26.28
C ASP A 602 -35.14 -4.20 -25.61
N ARG A 603 -34.14 -5.08 -25.72
CA ARG A 603 -34.15 -6.39 -25.05
C ARG A 603 -34.06 -6.28 -23.53
N ILE A 604 -33.17 -5.42 -23.02
CA ILE A 604 -33.03 -5.16 -21.57
C ILE A 604 -34.36 -4.68 -21.00
N GLU A 605 -35.06 -3.77 -21.69
CA GLU A 605 -36.37 -3.30 -21.29
C GLU A 605 -37.41 -4.45 -21.23
N VAL A 606 -37.47 -5.29 -22.27
CA VAL A 606 -38.40 -6.43 -22.33
C VAL A 606 -38.16 -7.40 -21.19
N TYR A 607 -36.91 -7.78 -20.90
CA TYR A 607 -36.60 -8.74 -19.85
C TYR A 607 -36.71 -8.13 -18.46
N ALA A 608 -36.30 -6.88 -18.25
CA ALA A 608 -36.51 -6.18 -16.99
C ALA A 608 -38.00 -6.09 -16.63
N ASN A 609 -38.88 -5.81 -17.61
CA ASN A 609 -40.32 -5.75 -17.39
C ASN A 609 -40.99 -7.12 -17.16
N LYS A 610 -40.33 -8.23 -17.52
CA LYS A 610 -40.80 -9.61 -17.25
C LYS A 610 -40.42 -10.13 -15.86
N LEU A 611 -39.50 -9.46 -15.17
CA LEU A 611 -39.14 -9.80 -13.80
C LEU A 611 -40.21 -9.32 -12.81
N ASP A 612 -40.28 -9.98 -11.65
CA ASP A 612 -41.19 -9.60 -10.57
C ASP A 612 -40.88 -8.16 -10.11
N PRO A 613 -41.83 -7.22 -10.19
CA PRO A 613 -41.62 -5.83 -9.78
C PRO A 613 -41.36 -5.68 -8.27
N THR A 614 -41.65 -6.69 -7.46
CA THR A 614 -41.37 -6.68 -6.02
C THR A 614 -39.90 -6.98 -5.69
N LYS A 615 -39.15 -7.59 -6.61
CA LYS A 615 -37.74 -7.94 -6.43
C LYS A 615 -36.83 -6.90 -7.10
N LYS A 616 -36.06 -6.15 -6.30
CA LYS A 616 -35.05 -5.21 -6.82
C LYS A 616 -33.88 -5.97 -7.42
N PHE A 617 -33.67 -5.82 -8.72
CA PHE A 617 -32.49 -6.34 -9.42
C PHE A 617 -31.42 -5.25 -9.45
N GLU A 618 -30.50 -5.29 -8.49
CA GLU A 618 -29.45 -4.29 -8.32
C GLU A 618 -28.17 -4.64 -9.11
N ARG A 619 -27.58 -3.64 -9.76
CA ARG A 619 -26.29 -3.74 -10.46
C ARG A 619 -25.45 -2.49 -10.21
N SER A 620 -24.13 -2.62 -10.30
CA SER A 620 -23.23 -1.49 -10.06
C SER A 620 -23.34 -0.45 -11.18
N LEU A 621 -23.59 0.81 -10.82
CA LEU A 621 -23.69 1.92 -11.76
C LEU A 621 -22.38 2.16 -12.54
N ASN A 622 -21.23 1.98 -11.88
CA ASN A 622 -19.90 2.23 -12.45
C ASN A 622 -19.57 1.33 -13.64
N GLN A 623 -20.28 0.20 -13.80
CA GLN A 623 -20.12 -0.70 -14.94
C GLN A 623 -20.70 -0.09 -16.23
N PHE A 624 -21.59 0.89 -16.12
CA PHE A 624 -22.35 1.44 -17.25
C PHE A 624 -22.11 2.94 -17.48
N PHE A 625 -22.07 3.71 -16.39
CA PHE A 625 -22.01 5.17 -16.44
C PHE A 625 -20.92 5.68 -15.49
N LYS A 626 -20.14 6.66 -15.96
CA LYS A 626 -19.26 7.42 -15.09
C LYS A 626 -20.04 8.61 -14.53
N THR A 627 -20.07 8.74 -13.21
CA THR A 627 -20.79 9.83 -12.54
C THR A 627 -19.87 10.62 -11.62
N ASP A 628 -20.03 11.94 -11.63
CA ASP A 628 -19.28 12.88 -10.79
C ASP A 628 -20.27 13.85 -10.11
N ILE A 629 -20.30 13.87 -8.78
CA ILE A 629 -21.13 14.81 -8.00
C ILE A 629 -20.43 16.17 -7.99
N LEU A 630 -21.14 17.24 -8.35
CA LEU A 630 -20.61 18.60 -8.25
C LEU A 630 -20.64 19.09 -6.79
N PRO A 631 -19.60 19.79 -6.32
CA PRO A 631 -19.44 20.14 -4.90
C PRO A 631 -20.35 21.27 -4.39
N TYR A 632 -21.43 21.56 -5.11
CA TYR A 632 -22.26 22.73 -4.91
C TYR A 632 -23.67 22.33 -4.48
N ILE A 633 -23.97 22.54 -3.19
CA ILE A 633 -25.33 22.53 -2.66
C ILE A 633 -25.81 23.98 -2.63
N SER A 634 -26.79 24.31 -3.46
CA SER A 634 -27.33 25.66 -3.53
C SER A 634 -28.81 25.65 -3.19
N ALA A 635 -29.25 26.64 -2.41
CA ALA A 635 -30.67 26.94 -2.32
C ALA A 635 -31.20 27.32 -3.71
N ASP A 636 -32.42 26.89 -4.02
CA ASP A 636 -33.09 27.26 -5.26
C ASP A 636 -33.45 28.76 -5.21
N GLU A 637 -32.79 29.55 -6.05
CA GLU A 637 -33.03 31.00 -6.20
C GLU A 637 -34.15 31.29 -7.20
N SER A 638 -34.52 30.32 -8.04
CA SER A 638 -35.61 30.50 -9.00
C SER A 638 -36.97 30.51 -8.32
N THR A 639 -37.05 29.94 -7.12
CA THR A 639 -38.25 29.87 -6.31
C THR A 639 -38.03 30.55 -4.96
N SER A 640 -39.09 31.14 -4.39
CA SER A 640 -39.04 31.67 -3.03
C SER A 640 -39.07 30.56 -1.96
N ARG A 641 -39.29 29.30 -2.35
CA ARG A 641 -39.45 28.12 -1.46
C ARG A 641 -38.12 27.62 -0.89
N ASP A 642 -38.16 26.96 0.25
CA ASP A 642 -36.97 26.45 0.95
C ASP A 642 -36.45 25.12 0.37
N LYS A 643 -36.21 25.10 -0.95
CA LYS A 643 -35.71 23.95 -1.70
C LYS A 643 -34.19 24.06 -1.91
N TYR A 644 -33.48 22.94 -1.80
CA TYR A 644 -32.04 22.85 -2.06
C TYR A 644 -31.74 21.89 -3.21
N LEU A 645 -30.69 22.20 -3.97
CA LEU A 645 -30.34 21.54 -5.22
C LEU A 645 -28.89 21.05 -5.20
N ILE A 646 -28.66 19.87 -5.77
CA ILE A 646 -27.34 19.33 -6.10
C ILE A 646 -27.33 18.83 -7.54
N ARG A 647 -26.18 18.93 -8.21
CA ARG A 647 -26.04 18.52 -9.62
C ARG A 647 -25.07 17.34 -9.75
N LEU A 648 -25.47 16.36 -10.55
CA LEU A 648 -24.71 15.16 -10.88
C LEU A 648 -24.34 15.21 -12.37
N LYS A 649 -23.04 15.14 -12.69
CA LYS A 649 -22.58 14.92 -14.05
C LYS A 649 -22.57 13.44 -14.35
N LEU A 650 -23.16 13.03 -15.46
CA LEU A 650 -23.20 11.66 -15.93
C LEU A 650 -22.69 11.57 -17.36
N LYS A 651 -21.72 10.69 -17.60
CA LYS A 651 -21.22 10.40 -18.94
C LYS A 651 -22.00 9.24 -19.55
N ASN A 652 -22.68 9.51 -20.66
CA ASN A 652 -23.40 8.52 -21.46
C ASN A 652 -22.50 8.00 -22.59
N PRO A 653 -21.94 6.78 -22.47
CA PRO A 653 -21.08 6.22 -23.52
C PRO A 653 -21.89 5.75 -24.74
N PHE A 654 -23.21 5.52 -24.64
CA PHE A 654 -23.96 4.74 -25.63
C PHE A 654 -24.50 5.55 -26.83
N SER A 655 -24.37 6.87 -26.82
CA SER A 655 -24.86 7.76 -27.89
C SER A 655 -26.36 7.56 -28.23
N LEU A 656 -27.13 7.16 -27.22
CA LEU A 656 -28.57 6.92 -27.25
C LEU A 656 -29.22 7.69 -26.10
N GLY A 657 -30.37 8.30 -26.35
CA GLY A 657 -31.17 8.94 -25.31
C GLY A 657 -32.11 7.93 -24.63
N PHE A 658 -32.29 8.06 -23.32
CA PHE A 658 -33.17 7.22 -22.50
C PHE A 658 -33.62 8.00 -21.25
N VAL A 659 -34.59 7.47 -20.50
CA VAL A 659 -35.16 8.12 -19.32
C VAL A 659 -34.90 7.29 -18.08
N PHE A 660 -34.40 7.91 -17.02
CA PHE A 660 -34.38 7.30 -15.68
C PHE A 660 -35.67 7.63 -14.95
N LYS A 661 -36.36 6.61 -14.42
CA LYS A 661 -37.65 6.80 -13.72
C LYS A 661 -37.47 7.59 -12.43
N HIS A 662 -36.42 7.28 -11.68
CA HIS A 662 -36.12 7.89 -10.41
C HIS A 662 -34.61 7.90 -10.18
N VAL A 663 -34.09 9.03 -9.69
CA VAL A 663 -32.69 9.17 -9.28
C VAL A 663 -32.68 9.68 -7.84
N GLU A 664 -31.97 8.97 -6.96
CA GLU A 664 -31.88 9.26 -5.54
C GLU A 664 -30.41 9.30 -5.12
N LEU A 665 -29.99 10.38 -4.46
CA LEU A 665 -28.68 10.52 -3.83
C LEU A 665 -28.89 10.70 -2.33
N ILE A 666 -28.33 9.77 -1.56
CA ILE A 666 -28.30 9.83 -0.09
C ILE A 666 -26.92 10.31 0.32
N MET A 667 -26.89 11.36 1.14
CA MET A 667 -25.68 11.84 1.79
C MET A 667 -25.83 11.73 3.31
N VAL A 668 -24.73 11.50 3.99
CA VAL A 668 -24.68 11.24 5.43
C VAL A 668 -23.75 12.27 6.05
N ASP A 669 -24.17 12.85 7.18
CA ASP A 669 -23.28 13.69 8.01
C ASP A 669 -22.47 12.83 8.99
N GLU A 670 -21.54 13.46 9.69
CA GLU A 670 -20.66 12.84 10.69
C GLU A 670 -21.45 12.25 11.88
N GLU A 671 -22.68 12.69 12.09
CA GLU A 671 -23.54 12.33 13.21
C GLU A 671 -24.59 11.26 12.84
N GLY A 672 -24.67 10.88 11.56
CA GLY A 672 -25.53 9.81 11.02
C GLY A 672 -26.86 10.28 10.45
N SER A 673 -27.09 11.59 10.41
CA SER A 673 -28.25 12.18 9.76
C SER A 673 -28.14 12.02 8.25
N GLU A 674 -29.23 11.60 7.63
CA GLU A 674 -29.33 11.42 6.19
C GLU A 674 -30.05 12.61 5.54
N ILE A 675 -29.47 13.11 4.45
CA ILE A 675 -30.13 14.04 3.54
C ILE A 675 -30.31 13.35 2.19
N VAL A 676 -31.56 13.32 1.72
CA VAL A 676 -31.94 12.64 0.47
C VAL A 676 -32.28 13.67 -0.59
N PHE A 677 -31.60 13.60 -1.72
CA PHE A 677 -31.86 14.39 -2.92
C PHE A 677 -32.44 13.49 -3.99
N HIS A 678 -33.55 13.89 -4.61
CA HIS A 678 -34.21 13.08 -5.62
C HIS A 678 -34.69 13.87 -6.84
N ALA A 679 -34.88 13.15 -7.95
CA ALA A 679 -35.53 13.61 -9.16
C ALA A 679 -36.31 12.46 -9.83
N GLU A 680 -37.43 12.79 -10.46
CA GLU A 680 -38.27 11.83 -11.19
C GLU A 680 -38.21 12.09 -12.69
N ASN A 681 -38.33 11.02 -13.49
CA ASN A 681 -38.38 11.05 -14.96
C ASN A 681 -37.26 11.90 -15.59
N VAL A 682 -36.01 11.57 -15.27
CA VAL A 682 -34.83 12.29 -15.74
C VAL A 682 -34.48 11.87 -17.17
N GLU A 683 -34.61 12.79 -18.12
CA GLU A 683 -34.23 12.57 -19.52
C GLU A 683 -32.71 12.68 -19.71
N ILE A 684 -32.09 11.65 -20.29
CA ILE A 684 -30.66 11.62 -20.64
C ILE A 684 -30.54 11.76 -22.15
N SER A 685 -29.77 12.75 -22.59
CA SER A 685 -29.54 13.00 -24.02
C SER A 685 -28.53 12.02 -24.62
N ASP A 686 -28.47 11.98 -25.95
CA ASP A 686 -27.50 11.17 -26.71
C ASP A 686 -26.07 11.74 -26.70
N LYS A 687 -25.87 12.90 -26.07
CA LYS A 687 -24.54 13.50 -25.85
C LYS A 687 -23.78 12.73 -24.76
N ILE A 688 -22.46 12.79 -24.84
CA ILE A 688 -21.57 12.16 -23.85
C ILE A 688 -21.81 12.77 -22.47
N ASP A 689 -21.73 14.09 -22.31
CA ASP A 689 -21.90 14.73 -21.01
C ASP A 689 -23.35 15.15 -20.78
N ASN A 690 -23.95 14.67 -19.69
CA ASN A 690 -25.28 15.03 -19.22
C ASN A 690 -25.20 15.55 -17.77
N THR A 691 -26.05 16.50 -17.41
CA THR A 691 -26.14 17.02 -16.04
C THR A 691 -27.54 16.79 -15.51
N ILE A 692 -27.65 16.12 -14.37
CA ILE A 692 -28.88 15.79 -13.68
C ILE A 692 -28.99 16.70 -12.46
N GLN A 693 -30.15 17.33 -12.25
CA GLN A 693 -30.42 18.18 -11.10
C GLN A 693 -31.31 17.43 -10.12
N LEU A 694 -30.83 17.22 -8.89
CA LEU A 694 -31.56 16.57 -7.80
C LEU A 694 -31.96 17.62 -6.78
N SER A 695 -33.08 17.40 -6.10
CA SER A 695 -33.64 18.40 -5.17
C SER A 695 -34.10 17.78 -3.86
N THR A 696 -34.12 18.59 -2.80
CA THR A 696 -34.62 18.20 -1.47
C THR A 696 -35.39 19.33 -0.80
N ASN A 697 -36.33 18.95 0.07
CA ASN A 697 -37.10 19.84 0.94
C ASN A 697 -36.62 19.77 2.40
N ASN A 698 -35.61 18.94 2.68
CA ASN A 698 -34.99 18.81 3.99
C ASN A 698 -33.64 19.54 3.97
N PHE A 699 -33.47 20.51 4.86
CA PHE A 699 -32.19 21.15 5.09
C PHE A 699 -31.58 20.66 6.39
N ILE A 700 -30.32 20.25 6.34
CA ILE A 700 -29.51 19.93 7.51
C ILE A 700 -28.21 20.72 7.35
N LEU A 701 -27.89 21.57 8.33
CA LEU A 701 -26.62 22.30 8.36
C LEU A 701 -25.48 21.34 8.69
N GLY A 702 -24.42 21.35 7.89
CA GLY A 702 -23.19 20.61 8.23
C GLY A 702 -22.39 20.13 7.03
N SER A 703 -21.47 19.22 7.33
CA SER A 703 -20.59 18.53 6.38
C SER A 703 -21.18 17.17 6.01
N PHE A 704 -21.28 16.89 4.72
CA PHE A 704 -21.88 15.66 4.20
C PHE A 704 -20.92 14.93 3.28
N SER A 705 -20.91 13.60 3.37
CA SER A 705 -20.33 12.72 2.36
C SER A 705 -21.42 11.99 1.59
N PRO A 706 -21.24 11.76 0.28
CA PRO A 706 -22.14 10.90 -0.46
C PRO A 706 -22.04 9.47 0.10
N TYR A 707 -23.18 8.84 0.34
CA TYR A 707 -23.28 7.47 0.82
C TYR A 707 -23.68 6.53 -0.30
N ARG A 708 -24.84 6.79 -0.92
CA ARG A 708 -25.42 5.91 -1.96
C ARG A 708 -26.13 6.73 -3.04
N LEU A 709 -25.83 6.42 -4.30
CA LEU A 709 -26.55 6.92 -5.47
C LEU A 709 -27.32 5.75 -6.10
N THR A 710 -28.63 5.88 -6.17
CA THR A 710 -29.53 4.87 -6.74
C THR A 710 -30.25 5.46 -7.95
N ILE A 711 -30.10 4.80 -9.10
CA ILE A 711 -30.81 5.14 -10.34
C ILE A 711 -31.75 4.00 -10.70
N GLN A 712 -33.05 4.26 -10.66
CA GLN A 712 -34.05 3.34 -11.17
C GLN A 712 -34.17 3.52 -12.68
N PHE A 713 -33.67 2.53 -13.43
CA PHE A 713 -33.70 2.59 -14.89
C PHE A 713 -35.03 2.06 -15.45
N TYR A 714 -35.43 0.86 -15.03
CA TYR A 714 -36.73 0.24 -15.35
C TYR A 714 -37.45 -0.17 -14.05
N ASN A 715 -38.65 -0.79 -14.14
CA ASN A 715 -39.46 -1.12 -12.96
C ASN A 715 -38.68 -1.92 -11.89
N SER A 716 -37.95 -2.94 -12.33
CA SER A 716 -37.22 -3.88 -11.47
C SER A 716 -35.69 -3.68 -11.50
N LEU A 717 -35.15 -2.86 -12.41
CA LEU A 717 -33.70 -2.66 -12.58
C LEU A 717 -33.21 -1.39 -11.88
N PHE A 718 -32.32 -1.56 -10.92
CA PHE A 718 -31.70 -0.48 -10.15
C PHE A 718 -30.18 -0.48 -10.35
N LEU A 719 -29.63 0.67 -10.72
CA LEU A 719 -28.20 0.90 -10.80
C LEU A 719 -27.75 1.62 -9.53
N VAL A 720 -26.81 1.03 -8.81
CA VAL A 720 -26.40 1.49 -7.49
C VAL A 720 -24.91 1.82 -7.49
N LEU A 721 -24.55 2.95 -6.89
CA LEU A 721 -23.18 3.32 -6.57
C LEU A 721 -23.09 3.63 -5.08
N ASP A 722 -22.40 2.75 -4.35
CA ASP A 722 -22.07 2.96 -2.95
C ASP A 722 -20.69 3.63 -2.85
N TYR A 723 -20.62 4.74 -2.12
CA TYR A 723 -19.40 5.54 -1.95
C TYR A 723 -18.56 5.12 -0.74
N GLY A 724 -19.06 4.20 0.10
CA GLY A 724 -18.37 3.63 1.25
C GLY A 724 -19.32 2.95 2.24
N GLU A 725 -18.76 2.33 3.28
CA GLU A 725 -19.54 1.78 4.38
C GLU A 725 -20.01 2.88 5.32
N LYS A 726 -21.28 2.83 5.72
CA LYS A 726 -21.95 3.87 6.51
C LYS A 726 -21.22 4.16 7.83
N GLU A 727 -20.65 3.12 8.46
CA GLU A 727 -19.97 3.19 9.76
C GLU A 727 -18.56 3.80 9.70
N LEU A 728 -17.83 3.63 8.58
CA LEU A 728 -16.47 4.17 8.40
C LEU A 728 -16.48 5.68 8.09
N GLN A 729 -17.56 6.19 7.51
CA GLN A 729 -17.73 7.61 7.21
C GLN A 729 -18.07 8.44 8.47
N MET A 730 -18.49 7.80 9.57
CA MET A 730 -18.81 8.47 10.84
C MET A 730 -17.59 8.80 11.71
N ASN A 731 -16.43 8.20 11.42
CA ASN A 731 -15.24 8.28 12.30
C ASN A 731 -14.18 9.30 11.86
N HIS A 732 -14.40 10.05 10.78
CA HIS A 732 -13.38 10.95 10.19
C HIS A 732 -13.76 12.43 10.24
N ALA A 733 -14.30 12.83 11.37
CA ALA A 733 -14.81 14.15 11.69
C ALA A 733 -13.89 14.88 12.68
N SER A 734 -12.70 15.28 12.24
CA SER A 734 -11.91 16.22 13.04
C SER A 734 -12.58 17.58 12.93
N PHE A 735 -13.39 17.94 13.93
CA PHE A 735 -13.67 19.35 14.18
C PHE A 735 -12.32 20.07 14.26
N LEU A 736 -12.15 21.10 13.43
CA LEU A 736 -11.12 22.11 13.62
C LEU A 736 -11.43 22.84 14.93
N SER A 737 -11.05 22.21 16.04
CA SER A 737 -10.96 22.77 17.37
C SER A 737 -9.49 22.66 17.77
N ASP A 738 -8.86 23.82 17.85
CA ASP A 738 -7.46 23.97 18.22
C ASP A 738 -7.15 23.26 19.54
N THR A 739 -6.09 22.42 19.53
CA THR A 739 -5.22 21.97 20.66
C THR A 739 -4.93 20.46 20.79
N VAL A 740 -5.19 19.60 19.80
CA VAL A 740 -4.81 18.16 19.90
C VAL A 740 -3.83 17.72 18.81
N ILE A 741 -2.67 17.21 19.23
CA ILE A 741 -1.76 16.38 18.42
C ILE A 741 -2.37 14.98 18.37
N GLU A 742 -2.96 14.58 17.25
CA GLU A 742 -3.38 13.19 17.04
C GLU A 742 -2.17 12.33 16.67
N HIS A 743 -1.88 11.36 17.53
CA HIS A 743 -0.98 10.25 17.24
C HIS A 743 -1.74 9.24 16.37
N ASN A 744 -1.55 9.31 15.05
CA ASN A 744 -2.19 8.38 14.11
C ASN A 744 -1.63 6.95 14.30
N GLY A 745 -2.44 6.09 14.89
CA GLY A 745 -2.23 4.64 14.92
C GLY A 745 -2.78 3.99 13.65
N ASN A 746 -1.92 3.20 13.00
CA ASN A 746 -2.20 2.18 11.98
C ASN A 746 -2.96 2.60 10.71
N ASN A 747 -2.20 2.93 9.67
CA ASN A 747 -2.49 2.38 8.33
C ASN A 747 -1.16 1.96 7.68
N ASN A 748 -1.07 0.65 7.43
CA ASN A 748 -0.03 0.03 6.62
C ASN A 748 -0.28 0.40 5.15
N ASP A 749 0.30 1.49 4.68
CA ASP A 749 0.63 1.65 3.26
C ASP A 749 2.15 1.62 3.11
N VAL A 750 2.61 0.60 2.41
CA VAL A 750 3.99 0.33 2.06
C VAL A 750 4.52 1.49 1.20
N PHE A 751 5.40 2.30 1.78
CA PHE A 751 6.20 3.29 1.04
C PHE A 751 7.18 2.57 0.11
N VAL A 752 6.85 2.46 -1.17
CA VAL A 752 7.84 2.22 -2.23
C VAL A 752 8.41 3.59 -2.61
N TYR A 753 9.66 3.82 -2.21
CA TYR A 753 10.46 4.93 -2.72
C TYR A 753 10.80 4.63 -4.18
N ASP A 754 10.23 5.39 -5.12
CA ASP A 754 10.90 5.65 -6.39
C ASP A 754 11.23 7.14 -6.46
N GLY A 755 12.51 7.42 -6.66
CA GLY A 755 13.09 8.74 -6.54
C GLY A 755 12.82 9.60 -7.76
N LEU A 756 12.79 10.92 -7.51
CA LEU A 756 12.76 12.04 -8.47
C LEU A 756 11.38 12.69 -8.69
N THR A 757 10.95 13.53 -7.73
CA THR A 757 10.34 14.85 -7.97
C THR A 757 10.25 15.65 -6.65
N PRO A 758 10.61 16.95 -6.61
CA PRO A 758 10.39 17.81 -5.45
C PRO A 758 8.99 18.45 -5.48
N MET A 759 8.39 18.63 -4.30
CA MET A 759 7.04 19.13 -4.00
C MET A 759 5.87 18.18 -4.27
N SER A 760 5.58 17.31 -3.30
CA SER A 760 4.22 16.85 -3.08
C SER A 760 3.37 18.03 -2.60
N VAL A 761 2.56 18.58 -3.51
CA VAL A 761 1.38 19.36 -3.14
C VAL A 761 0.62 18.56 -2.09
N PHE A 762 0.37 19.14 -0.92
CA PHE A 762 -0.60 18.61 0.04
C PHE A 762 -1.88 18.30 -0.73
N LYS A 763 -2.16 17.03 -1.05
CA LYS A 763 -3.51 16.63 -1.45
C LYS A 763 -4.34 16.70 -0.17
N PRO A 764 -5.25 17.67 -0.04
CA PRO A 764 -6.05 17.74 1.16
C PRO A 764 -6.99 16.54 1.18
N ARG A 765 -7.01 15.80 2.29
CA ARG A 765 -7.91 14.66 2.55
C ARG A 765 -9.41 15.00 2.48
N HIS A 766 -9.78 16.26 2.19
CA HIS A 766 -11.15 16.79 2.13
C HIS A 766 -11.75 16.91 0.71
N GLU A 767 -11.16 16.29 -0.32
CA GLU A 767 -11.64 16.45 -1.71
C GLU A 767 -13.09 15.99 -1.98
N LYS A 768 -13.78 15.35 -1.01
CA LYS A 768 -15.15 14.83 -1.19
C LYS A 768 -16.19 15.31 -0.17
N THR A 769 -15.83 16.20 0.76
CA THR A 769 -16.79 16.72 1.75
C THR A 769 -17.61 17.86 1.13
N LEU A 770 -18.92 17.65 1.05
CA LEU A 770 -19.91 18.62 0.57
C LEU A 770 -20.41 19.42 1.76
N LEU A 771 -20.43 20.74 1.64
CA LEU A 771 -20.83 21.63 2.73
C LEU A 771 -22.21 22.21 2.43
N ALA A 772 -23.14 22.01 3.36
CA ALA A 772 -24.48 22.58 3.28
C ALA A 772 -24.58 23.77 4.23
N TYR A 773 -24.65 24.98 3.66
CA TYR A 773 -24.76 26.23 4.41
C TYR A 773 -26.18 26.79 4.36
N GLN A 774 -26.55 27.48 5.45
CA GLN A 774 -27.80 28.24 5.48
C GLN A 774 -27.78 29.35 4.42
N ASN A 775 -28.96 29.67 3.88
CA ASN A 775 -29.13 30.85 3.04
C ASN A 775 -29.89 31.92 3.82
N ILE A 776 -29.34 33.13 3.91
CA ILE A 776 -29.90 34.25 4.70
C ILE A 776 -31.31 34.67 4.26
N ASN A 777 -31.70 34.37 3.02
CA ASN A 777 -33.03 34.71 2.47
C ASN A 777 -34.09 33.62 2.69
N LYS A 778 -33.67 32.46 3.22
CA LYS A 778 -34.51 31.29 3.55
C LYS A 778 -34.66 31.21 5.08
N LEU A 779 -35.41 30.23 5.61
CA LEU A 779 -35.48 30.00 7.06
C LEU A 779 -34.08 29.78 7.65
N THR A 780 -33.78 30.45 8.77
CA THR A 780 -32.52 30.29 9.52
C THR A 780 -32.80 30.10 11.00
N ALA A 781 -31.95 29.31 11.67
CA ALA A 781 -32.01 29.13 13.11
C ALA A 781 -30.61 29.03 13.70
N GLN A 782 -30.44 29.61 14.89
CA GLN A 782 -29.17 29.66 15.62
C GLN A 782 -29.40 29.55 17.12
N PHE A 783 -28.58 28.73 17.79
CA PHE A 783 -28.49 28.74 19.25
C PHE A 783 -27.42 29.73 19.73
N CYS A 784 -27.70 30.45 20.81
CA CYS A 784 -26.82 31.41 21.46
C CYS A 784 -26.87 31.24 22.98
N CYS A 785 -25.84 31.73 23.69
CA CYS A 785 -25.91 31.88 25.15
C CYS A 785 -27.02 32.86 25.53
N ALA A 786 -27.61 32.66 26.71
CA ALA A 786 -28.57 33.62 27.26
C ALA A 786 -27.86 34.92 27.63
N ASN A 787 -28.49 36.06 27.31
CA ASN A 787 -27.95 37.37 27.68
C ASN A 787 -28.07 37.61 29.20
N ASP A 788 -29.11 37.07 29.85
CA ASP A 788 -29.31 37.16 31.29
C ASP A 788 -28.68 35.94 32.00
N LEU A 789 -27.53 36.16 32.62
CA LEU A 789 -26.77 35.13 33.32
C LEU A 789 -27.04 35.23 34.83
N LYS A 790 -27.93 34.36 35.32
CA LYS A 790 -28.15 34.15 36.76
C LYS A 790 -27.42 32.90 37.21
N LEU A 791 -26.63 32.99 38.28
CA LEU A 791 -26.05 31.80 38.89
C LEU A 791 -27.17 30.83 39.30
N GLY A 792 -27.03 29.54 38.94
CA GLY A 792 -27.97 28.49 39.29
C GLY A 792 -29.09 28.22 38.27
N SER A 793 -29.26 29.05 37.23
CA SER A 793 -30.16 28.77 36.09
C SER A 793 -29.37 28.43 34.84
N THR A 794 -29.77 27.38 34.14
CA THR A 794 -29.16 26.88 32.91
C THR A 794 -30.12 27.05 31.75
N GLU A 795 -29.89 28.08 30.92
CA GLU A 795 -30.75 28.45 29.80
C GLU A 795 -29.92 28.71 28.53
N VAL A 796 -30.48 28.35 27.37
CA VAL A 796 -29.94 28.62 26.04
C VAL A 796 -31.00 29.36 25.21
N VAL A 797 -30.58 30.25 24.32
CA VAL A 797 -31.50 30.98 23.44
C VAL A 797 -31.51 30.34 22.05
N LEU A 798 -32.71 30.02 21.52
CA LEU A 798 -32.92 29.68 20.11
C LEU A 798 -33.53 30.88 19.38
N LYS A 799 -32.79 31.44 18.40
CA LYS A 799 -33.27 32.49 17.50
C LYS A 799 -33.66 31.86 16.17
N ILE A 800 -34.91 32.04 15.74
CA ILE A 800 -35.42 31.62 14.43
C ILE A 800 -35.75 32.88 13.63
N LYS A 801 -35.25 32.96 12.41
CA LYS A 801 -35.55 34.05 11.48
C LYS A 801 -36.13 33.48 10.19
N ASN A 802 -37.33 33.91 9.85
CA ASN A 802 -38.03 33.45 8.65
C ASN A 802 -37.46 34.10 7.38
N GLY A 803 -37.56 33.36 6.28
CA GLY A 803 -37.17 33.81 4.96
C GLY A 803 -38.20 34.71 4.29
N SER A 804 -38.16 34.72 2.95
CA SER A 804 -39.02 35.59 2.15
C SER A 804 -40.50 35.17 2.12
N ASN A 805 -40.81 33.90 2.38
CA ASN A 805 -42.18 33.37 2.38
C ASN A 805 -42.75 33.26 3.80
N PRO A 806 -44.05 33.51 4.01
CA PRO A 806 -44.72 33.18 5.27
C PRO A 806 -44.76 31.66 5.46
N ILE A 807 -44.58 31.21 6.70
CA ILE A 807 -44.62 29.78 7.06
C ILE A 807 -45.70 29.50 8.11
N HIS A 808 -46.27 28.29 8.08
CA HIS A 808 -47.37 27.85 8.94
C HIS A 808 -47.11 26.49 9.60
N ASP A 809 -47.79 26.19 10.72
CA ASP A 809 -47.68 24.95 11.50
C ASP A 809 -46.23 24.58 11.82
N VAL A 810 -45.50 25.53 12.42
CA VAL A 810 -44.10 25.36 12.76
C VAL A 810 -43.97 24.58 14.05
N ARG A 811 -43.39 23.38 13.97
CA ARG A 811 -43.12 22.50 15.10
C ARG A 811 -41.61 22.41 15.30
N ILE A 812 -41.17 22.72 16.50
CA ILE A 812 -39.75 22.77 16.86
C ILE A 812 -39.52 21.69 17.90
N ASN A 813 -38.71 20.70 17.54
CA ASN A 813 -38.30 19.63 18.45
C ASN A 813 -36.83 19.85 18.81
N LEU A 814 -36.57 19.98 20.11
CA LEU A 814 -35.26 20.27 20.68
C LEU A 814 -34.66 19.03 21.29
N PHE A 815 -33.38 18.79 21.03
CA PHE A 815 -32.65 17.65 21.58
C PHE A 815 -31.17 18.00 21.75
N SER A 816 -30.47 17.23 22.58
CA SER A 816 -29.05 17.38 22.83
C SER A 816 -28.35 16.03 22.72
N THR A 817 -27.13 16.04 22.18
CA THR A 817 -26.25 14.86 22.19
C THR A 817 -25.24 14.88 23.33
N THR A 818 -25.29 15.90 24.18
CA THR A 818 -24.41 15.99 25.36
C THR A 818 -24.87 15.00 26.41
N GLU A 819 -23.99 14.07 26.80
CA GLU A 819 -24.31 13.08 27.83
C GLU A 819 -24.69 13.75 29.15
N GLY A 820 -25.87 13.39 29.69
CA GLY A 820 -26.35 13.90 30.97
C GLY A 820 -27.04 15.27 30.93
N LEU A 821 -27.25 15.84 29.74
CA LEU A 821 -28.06 17.05 29.52
C LEU A 821 -29.49 16.68 29.12
N THR A 822 -30.48 17.24 29.81
CA THR A 822 -31.90 17.11 29.45
C THR A 822 -32.53 18.48 29.22
N VAL A 823 -33.18 18.64 28.07
CA VAL A 823 -33.91 19.87 27.73
C VAL A 823 -35.25 19.87 28.45
N VAL A 824 -35.58 20.98 29.12
CA VAL A 824 -36.88 21.20 29.74
C VAL A 824 -37.81 21.74 28.66
N ASP A 825 -38.95 21.08 28.45
CA ASP A 825 -39.93 21.39 27.39
C ASP A 825 -39.36 21.34 25.96
N PRO A 826 -39.03 20.14 25.43
CA PRO A 826 -38.36 19.99 24.14
C PRO A 826 -39.23 20.31 22.92
N ASP A 827 -40.56 20.40 23.08
CA ASP A 827 -41.49 20.60 21.97
C ASP A 827 -42.13 22.01 22.02
N LEU A 828 -41.83 22.83 21.01
CA LEU A 828 -42.42 24.17 20.85
C LEU A 828 -43.27 24.24 19.57
N LYS A 829 -44.31 25.08 19.59
CA LYS A 829 -45.22 25.27 18.45
C LYS A 829 -45.46 26.75 18.17
N VAL A 830 -45.35 27.12 16.90
CA VAL A 830 -45.70 28.45 16.39
C VAL A 830 -46.72 28.30 15.27
N SER A 831 -47.83 29.03 15.37
CA SER A 831 -48.94 28.93 14.42
C SER A 831 -48.58 29.51 13.04
N LYS A 832 -47.91 30.66 13.03
CA LYS A 832 -47.50 31.38 11.83
C LYS A 832 -46.27 32.25 12.13
N LEU A 833 -45.36 32.32 11.16
CA LEU A 833 -44.26 33.28 11.11
C LEU A 833 -44.35 34.04 9.78
N ASP A 834 -44.42 35.36 9.85
CA ASP A 834 -44.48 36.24 8.68
C ASP A 834 -43.10 36.39 8.01
N SER A 835 -43.09 36.91 6.78
CA SER A 835 -41.87 37.12 6.01
C SER A 835 -40.86 37.99 6.77
N HIS A 836 -39.61 37.55 6.85
CA HIS A 836 -38.51 38.20 7.60
C HIS A 836 -38.73 38.41 9.11
N GLU A 837 -39.77 37.81 9.70
CA GLU A 837 -40.00 37.86 11.14
C GLU A 837 -38.92 37.06 11.90
N SER A 838 -38.50 37.55 13.06
CA SER A 838 -37.55 36.87 13.95
C SER A 838 -38.18 36.60 15.30
N GLN A 839 -38.10 35.36 15.76
CA GLN A 839 -38.64 34.91 17.05
C GLN A 839 -37.55 34.28 17.90
N THR A 840 -37.57 34.56 19.20
CA THR A 840 -36.55 34.12 20.15
C THR A 840 -37.19 33.29 21.25
N PHE A 841 -36.61 32.13 21.57
CA PHE A 841 -37.07 31.21 22.61
C PHE A 841 -35.99 31.00 23.66
N LEU A 842 -36.36 31.09 24.94
CA LEU A 842 -35.51 30.72 26.07
C LEU A 842 -35.75 29.24 26.39
N ILE A 843 -34.69 28.44 26.34
CA ILE A 843 -34.71 26.99 26.48
C ILE A 843 -33.98 26.60 27.77
N PRO A 844 -34.72 26.30 28.85
CA PRO A 844 -34.11 25.79 30.07
C PRO A 844 -33.60 24.36 29.88
N TYR A 845 -32.47 24.01 30.49
CA TYR A 845 -31.92 22.65 30.47
C TYR A 845 -31.42 22.24 31.85
N ASN A 846 -31.41 20.95 32.14
CA ASN A 846 -30.82 20.38 33.36
C ASN A 846 -29.56 19.60 32.98
N PHE A 847 -28.51 19.70 33.80
CA PHE A 847 -27.24 19.02 33.54
C PHE A 847 -26.73 18.27 34.78
N VAL A 848 -26.69 16.95 34.70
CA VAL A 848 -26.45 16.06 35.86
C VAL A 848 -24.94 15.89 36.16
N ARG A 849 -24.05 16.22 35.22
CA ARG A 849 -22.59 16.12 35.38
C ARG A 849 -21.89 17.36 34.83
N SER A 850 -21.70 18.39 35.65
CA SER A 850 -21.15 19.71 35.31
C SER A 850 -19.65 19.76 34.95
N VAL A 851 -19.11 18.74 34.27
CA VAL A 851 -17.68 18.70 33.88
C VAL A 851 -17.45 19.40 32.53
N ASN A 852 -18.39 19.27 31.59
CA ASN A 852 -18.26 19.87 30.26
C ASN A 852 -18.89 21.27 30.22
N LYS A 853 -18.10 22.28 29.85
CA LYS A 853 -18.59 23.66 29.62
C LYS A 853 -19.15 23.87 28.22
N ILE A 854 -18.87 22.97 27.29
CA ILE A 854 -19.41 22.99 25.93
C ILE A 854 -20.58 22.00 25.86
N ILE A 855 -21.74 22.50 25.43
CA ILE A 855 -22.96 21.69 25.25
C ILE A 855 -23.37 21.71 23.77
N ASN A 856 -23.79 20.57 23.23
CA ASN A 856 -24.42 20.50 21.92
C ASN A 856 -25.94 20.66 22.03
N MET A 857 -26.53 21.58 21.27
CA MET A 857 -27.97 21.78 21.17
C MET A 857 -28.41 21.63 19.73
N ARG A 858 -29.51 20.89 19.52
CA ARG A 858 -30.10 20.63 18.20
C ARG A 858 -31.56 21.03 18.16
N ALA A 859 -31.97 21.57 17.02
CA ALA A 859 -33.36 21.88 16.73
C ALA A 859 -33.75 21.26 15.38
N LYS A 860 -34.87 20.55 15.36
CA LYS A 860 -35.56 20.13 14.14
C LYS A 860 -36.85 20.93 14.01
N ILE A 861 -36.94 21.73 12.97
CA ILE A 861 -38.07 22.63 12.68
C ILE A 861 -38.81 22.07 11.48
N GLU A 862 -40.05 21.64 11.67
CA GLU A 862 -40.95 21.18 10.61
C GLU A 862 -42.01 22.25 10.34
N TYR A 863 -42.23 22.61 9.08
CA TYR A 863 -43.13 23.71 8.69
C TYR A 863 -43.73 23.49 7.30
N LYS A 864 -44.75 24.28 6.97
CA LYS A 864 -45.43 24.26 5.67
C LYS A 864 -45.37 25.62 4.98
N VAL A 865 -45.20 25.60 3.65
CA VAL A 865 -45.13 26.80 2.79
C VAL A 865 -46.21 26.70 1.69
N ASP A 866 -47.09 27.70 1.59
CA ASP A 866 -48.02 28.04 0.48
C ASP A 866 -48.80 26.93 -0.27
N ASN A 867 -48.76 25.63 0.10
CA ASN A 867 -49.47 24.52 -0.58
C ASN A 867 -49.49 23.18 0.21
N GLU A 868 -49.42 23.21 1.54
CA GLU A 868 -49.31 22.03 2.42
C GLU A 868 -48.06 21.13 2.25
N GLU A 869 -47.15 21.43 1.32
CA GLU A 869 -45.84 20.77 1.23
C GLU A 869 -45.07 20.93 2.54
N GLN A 870 -44.57 19.81 3.07
CA GLN A 870 -43.85 19.77 4.34
C GLN A 870 -42.35 19.95 4.10
N TYR A 871 -41.76 20.88 4.83
CA TYR A 871 -40.32 21.16 4.84
C TYR A 871 -39.78 20.84 6.23
N SER A 872 -38.50 20.48 6.28
CA SER A 872 -37.78 20.28 7.54
C SER A 872 -36.45 21.01 7.52
N PHE A 873 -36.11 21.63 8.63
CA PHE A 873 -34.88 22.39 8.81
C PHE A 873 -34.23 21.97 10.12
N GLN A 874 -33.01 21.47 10.05
CA GLN A 874 -32.27 20.98 11.20
C GLN A 874 -30.94 21.71 11.38
N VAL A 875 -30.65 22.09 12.62
CA VAL A 875 -29.38 22.70 13.03
C VAL A 875 -28.83 22.04 14.29
N SER A 876 -27.51 21.99 14.39
CA SER A 876 -26.73 21.48 15.53
C SER A 876 -25.64 22.50 15.84
N TYR A 877 -25.54 22.96 17.08
CA TYR A 877 -24.53 23.93 17.51
C TYR A 877 -23.89 23.49 18.82
N ASN A 878 -22.56 23.63 18.90
CA ASN A 878 -21.81 23.54 20.14
C ASN A 878 -21.73 24.93 20.78
N ILE A 879 -22.19 25.03 22.03
CA ILE A 879 -22.33 26.27 22.77
C ILE A 879 -21.38 26.22 23.96
N ASP A 880 -20.45 27.15 24.04
CA ASP A 880 -19.60 27.31 25.22
C ASP A 880 -20.37 28.10 26.30
N THR A 881 -20.70 27.42 27.38
CA THR A 881 -21.39 27.97 28.56
C THR A 881 -20.43 28.52 29.61
N ALA A 882 -19.11 28.56 29.31
CA ALA A 882 -18.14 29.17 30.20
C ALA A 882 -18.42 30.67 30.37
N LEU A 883 -18.48 31.13 31.63
CA LEU A 883 -18.56 32.55 31.93
C LEU A 883 -17.27 33.26 31.49
N THR A 884 -17.41 34.28 30.66
CA THR A 884 -16.31 35.15 30.17
C THR A 884 -15.87 36.19 31.20
N ILE A 885 -16.62 36.34 32.29
CA ILE A 885 -16.40 37.30 33.38
C ILE A 885 -16.03 36.58 34.69
N SER A 886 -15.10 37.17 35.44
CA SER A 886 -14.70 36.74 36.78
C SER A 886 -14.95 37.87 37.78
N VAL A 887 -15.51 37.55 38.95
CA VAL A 887 -15.75 38.54 40.01
C VAL A 887 -15.13 38.01 41.30
N THR A 888 -14.32 38.84 41.95
CA THR A 888 -13.72 38.56 43.27
C THR A 888 -14.08 39.67 44.24
N VAL A 889 -14.34 39.32 45.50
CA VAL A 889 -14.77 40.26 46.54
C VAL A 889 -13.76 40.22 47.68
N GLN A 890 -13.37 41.40 48.16
CA GLN A 890 -12.55 41.57 49.34
C GLN A 890 -13.23 42.56 50.29
N ASP A 891 -13.51 42.11 51.51
CA ASP A 891 -14.18 42.90 52.53
C ASP A 891 -13.21 43.37 53.60
N ILE A 892 -13.34 44.64 54.00
CA ILE A 892 -12.56 45.24 55.08
C ILE A 892 -13.53 45.74 56.14
N PHE A 893 -13.48 45.15 57.32
CA PHE A 893 -14.32 45.55 58.44
C PHE A 893 -13.82 46.86 59.08
N LYS A 894 -14.75 47.76 59.36
CA LYS A 894 -14.53 48.96 60.19
C LYS A 894 -15.52 48.97 61.34
N ARG A 895 -15.31 49.82 62.34
CA ARG A 895 -16.24 49.95 63.48
C ARG A 895 -17.74 50.08 63.09
N ASP A 896 -18.04 50.92 62.09
CA ASP A 896 -19.43 51.31 61.76
C ASP A 896 -19.90 50.90 60.35
N PHE A 897 -19.01 50.40 59.50
CA PHE A 897 -19.31 50.04 58.12
C PHE A 897 -18.34 48.97 57.60
N ILE A 898 -18.69 48.35 56.48
CA ILE A 898 -17.82 47.44 55.73
C ILE A 898 -17.40 48.16 54.45
N TYR A 899 -16.13 48.05 54.10
CA TYR A 899 -15.61 48.52 52.83
C TYR A 899 -15.37 47.31 51.93
N SER A 900 -16.23 47.14 50.92
CA SER A 900 -16.19 45.98 50.02
C SER A 900 -15.60 46.39 48.67
N LYS A 901 -14.52 45.72 48.28
CA LYS A 901 -13.85 45.85 46.99
C LYS A 901 -14.28 44.70 46.09
N PHE A 902 -15.07 45.02 45.06
CA PHE A 902 -15.45 44.09 44.00
C PHE A 902 -14.50 44.26 42.82
N GLN A 903 -13.73 43.23 42.52
CA GLN A 903 -12.78 43.20 41.42
C GLN A 903 -13.36 42.35 40.28
N VAL A 904 -13.74 43.03 39.19
CA VAL A 904 -14.36 42.46 37.99
C VAL A 904 -13.29 42.32 36.90
N GLY A 905 -12.97 41.09 36.56
CA GLY A 905 -11.97 40.73 35.54
C GLY A 905 -12.56 39.84 34.44
N THR A 906 -11.74 39.50 33.45
CA THR A 906 -12.07 38.46 32.46
C THR A 906 -11.63 37.08 32.95
N SER A 907 -12.43 36.05 32.68
CA SER A 907 -12.08 34.65 32.97
C SER A 907 -10.99 34.11 32.04
N ASN A 908 -10.81 34.71 30.86
CA ASN A 908 -9.79 34.33 29.90
C ASN A 908 -8.95 35.56 29.54
N PRO A 909 -7.65 35.60 29.86
CA PRO A 909 -6.83 36.79 29.65
C PRO A 909 -6.71 37.21 28.18
N LYS A 910 -7.00 36.30 27.22
CA LYS A 910 -7.00 36.60 25.78
C LYS A 910 -8.20 37.42 25.31
N TYR A 911 -9.31 37.40 26.06
CA TYR A 911 -10.57 38.02 25.66
C TYR A 911 -10.97 39.09 26.70
N PRO A 912 -10.55 40.36 26.50
CA PRO A 912 -10.95 41.44 27.38
C PRO A 912 -12.46 41.68 27.31
N ILE A 913 -13.02 42.19 28.41
CA ILE A 913 -14.44 42.53 28.50
C ILE A 913 -14.62 44.03 28.76
N ARG A 914 -15.68 44.61 28.19
CA ARG A 914 -16.08 45.99 28.43
C ARG A 914 -17.20 46.01 29.46
N ILE A 915 -17.03 46.80 30.52
CA ILE A 915 -18.02 46.95 31.58
C ILE A 915 -18.84 48.20 31.30
N ILE A 916 -20.12 48.00 31.00
CA ILE A 916 -21.08 49.06 30.68
C ILE A 916 -21.67 49.63 31.96
N ASN A 917 -22.00 48.77 32.93
CA ASN A 917 -22.59 49.18 34.20
C ASN A 917 -22.23 48.18 35.31
N ASN A 918 -22.10 48.69 36.54
CA ASN A 918 -21.86 47.91 37.74
C ASN A 918 -22.66 48.52 38.89
N ASP A 919 -23.60 47.76 39.46
CA ASP A 919 -24.42 48.22 40.57
C ASP A 919 -24.54 47.16 41.66
N LEU A 920 -24.50 47.59 42.91
CA LEU A 920 -24.67 46.74 44.10
C LEU A 920 -25.93 47.19 44.83
N THR A 921 -26.88 46.26 44.95
CA THR A 921 -28.17 46.49 45.59
C THR A 921 -28.38 45.50 46.74
N THR A 922 -29.32 45.77 47.63
CA THR A 922 -29.65 44.86 48.73
C THR A 922 -31.11 45.05 49.11
N GLU A 923 -31.78 43.94 49.41
CA GLU A 923 -33.13 43.93 49.99
C GLU A 923 -33.08 43.94 51.53
N SER A 924 -31.90 43.67 52.10
CA SER A 924 -31.64 43.64 53.54
C SER A 924 -31.45 45.05 54.14
N ASN A 925 -31.39 45.15 55.47
CA ASN A 925 -31.34 46.42 56.22
C ASN A 925 -29.96 47.13 56.19
N TYR A 926 -29.41 47.37 54.99
CA TYR A 926 -28.15 48.08 54.78
C TYR A 926 -28.35 49.33 53.90
N GLU A 927 -27.43 50.27 54.06
CA GLU A 927 -27.25 51.44 53.21
C GLU A 927 -25.96 51.24 52.41
N ILE A 928 -26.08 51.17 51.08
CA ILE A 928 -24.93 51.02 50.18
C ILE A 928 -24.59 52.39 49.62
N ILE A 929 -23.40 52.89 49.97
CA ILE A 929 -22.86 54.14 49.46
C ILE A 929 -21.90 53.80 48.33
N LYS A 930 -22.23 54.25 47.12
CA LYS A 930 -21.45 54.09 45.89
C LYS A 930 -20.89 55.43 45.38
N PRO A 931 -19.84 55.43 44.54
CA PRO A 931 -19.33 56.66 43.92
C PRO A 931 -20.42 57.40 43.12
N SER A 932 -20.45 58.73 43.18
CA SER A 932 -21.55 59.54 42.62
C SER A 932 -21.56 59.66 41.09
N LYS A 933 -20.51 59.20 40.40
CA LYS A 933 -20.39 59.22 38.94
C LYS A 933 -19.72 57.93 38.46
N PHE A 934 -20.42 57.16 37.64
CA PHE A 934 -19.76 56.22 36.74
C PHE A 934 -19.03 57.07 35.68
N PRO A 935 -17.73 56.86 35.43
CA PRO A 935 -17.00 57.68 34.45
C PRO A 935 -17.65 57.55 33.07
N SER A 936 -17.63 58.65 32.31
CA SER A 936 -18.10 58.72 30.91
C SER A 936 -17.21 57.95 29.92
N TYR A 937 -16.26 57.16 30.42
CA TYR A 937 -15.24 56.44 29.66
C TYR A 937 -15.50 54.95 29.73
N ASP A 938 -15.28 54.26 28.61
CA ASP A 938 -15.41 52.81 28.51
C ASP A 938 -14.43 52.10 29.46
N ILE A 939 -14.95 51.49 30.53
CA ILE A 939 -14.14 50.67 31.43
C ILE A 939 -13.91 49.32 30.77
N ILE A 940 -12.65 48.92 30.59
CA ILE A 940 -12.27 47.64 29.99
C ILE A 940 -11.42 46.88 30.99
N ALA A 941 -11.81 45.63 31.25
CA ALA A 941 -11.04 44.71 32.08
C ALA A 941 -10.20 43.79 31.19
N PHE A 942 -8.88 43.92 31.29
CA PHE A 942 -7.91 43.04 30.64
C PHE A 942 -7.49 41.92 31.59
N GLY A 943 -6.86 40.86 31.07
CA GLY A 943 -6.47 39.68 31.85
C GLY A 943 -5.68 39.99 33.14
N GLU A 944 -4.64 40.82 33.04
CA GLU A 944 -3.83 41.23 34.21
C GLU A 944 -4.31 42.53 34.87
N GLN A 945 -5.35 43.17 34.33
CA GLN A 945 -5.85 44.48 34.79
C GLN A 945 -7.38 44.44 34.97
N PRO A 946 -7.86 43.81 36.05
CA PRO A 946 -9.27 43.80 36.39
C PRO A 946 -9.72 45.16 36.93
N SER A 947 -11.01 45.47 36.75
CA SER A 947 -11.64 46.71 37.21
C SER A 947 -12.09 46.60 38.67
N ASN A 948 -11.72 47.58 39.49
CA ASN A 948 -12.02 47.59 40.92
C ASN A 948 -13.15 48.57 41.24
N PHE A 949 -14.24 48.07 41.83
CA PHE A 949 -15.39 48.84 42.29
C PHE A 949 -15.47 48.79 43.81
N PHE A 950 -15.61 49.96 44.45
CA PHE A 950 -15.60 50.08 45.90
C PHE A 950 -16.96 50.52 46.43
N TYR A 951 -17.47 49.80 47.41
CA TYR A 951 -18.75 50.05 48.06
C TYR A 951 -18.55 50.21 49.57
N LYS A 952 -19.18 51.24 50.14
CA LYS A 952 -19.26 51.40 51.59
C LYS A 952 -20.64 50.92 52.05
N ILE A 953 -20.66 49.82 52.79
CA ILE A 953 -21.87 49.15 53.26
C ILE A 953 -22.08 49.47 54.73
N LYS A 954 -23.17 50.15 55.06
CA LYS A 954 -23.47 50.57 56.43
C LYS A 954 -24.76 49.90 56.91
N PRO A 955 -24.74 49.13 58.02
CA PRO A 955 -25.96 48.56 58.56
C PRO A 955 -26.87 49.66 59.12
N LYS A 956 -28.17 49.62 58.78
CA LYS A 956 -29.17 50.55 59.32
C LYS A 956 -29.59 50.20 60.75
N SER A 957 -29.33 48.95 61.17
CA SER A 957 -29.62 48.43 62.52
C SER A 957 -28.39 47.72 63.11
N ASN A 958 -28.29 47.62 64.43
CA ASN A 958 -27.17 46.95 65.12
C ASN A 958 -27.22 45.41 65.07
N LYS A 959 -27.94 44.83 64.10
CA LYS A 959 -28.13 43.38 63.93
C LYS A 959 -27.71 43.00 62.50
N VAL A 960 -26.89 41.95 62.40
CA VAL A 960 -26.41 41.34 61.16
C VAL A 960 -26.86 39.88 61.15
N TYR A 961 -27.40 39.41 60.03
CA TYR A 961 -27.91 38.04 59.89
C TYR A 961 -27.12 37.25 58.83
N LEU A 962 -26.96 35.94 59.04
CA LEU A 962 -26.25 35.04 58.09
C LEU A 962 -26.92 34.95 56.72
N ASN A 963 -28.23 35.21 56.64
CA ASN A 963 -29.00 35.16 55.40
C ASN A 963 -29.09 36.51 54.69
N ASP A 964 -28.47 37.57 55.22
CA ASP A 964 -28.48 38.86 54.53
C ASP A 964 -27.66 38.76 53.24
N THR A 965 -28.20 39.27 52.13
CA THR A 965 -27.58 39.18 50.80
C THR A 965 -27.44 40.54 50.13
N LEU A 966 -26.41 40.62 49.29
CA LEU A 966 -26.09 41.73 48.41
C LEU A 966 -26.22 41.22 46.97
N SER A 967 -26.95 41.94 46.13
CA SER A 967 -27.16 41.59 44.73
C SER A 967 -26.29 42.50 43.85
N LEU A 968 -25.22 41.92 43.31
CA LEU A 968 -24.35 42.58 42.32
C LEU A 968 -24.92 42.36 40.92
N LYS A 969 -25.15 43.44 40.20
CA LYS A 969 -25.50 43.45 38.77
C LYS A 969 -24.35 44.02 37.96
N VAL A 970 -23.87 43.27 36.98
CA VAL A 970 -22.82 43.71 36.05
C VAL A 970 -23.32 43.58 34.62
N ASP A 971 -23.38 44.70 33.89
CA ASP A 971 -23.71 44.71 32.47
C ASP A 971 -22.40 44.85 31.69
N TYR A 972 -22.11 43.89 30.80
CA TYR A 972 -20.82 43.82 30.11
C TYR A 972 -20.94 43.23 28.69
N THR A 973 -19.92 43.45 27.87
CA THR A 973 -19.80 42.90 26.51
C THR A 973 -18.40 42.33 26.30
N ASN A 974 -18.29 41.35 25.40
CA ASN A 974 -17.02 40.76 24.99
C ASN A 974 -16.44 41.52 23.78
N LEU A 975 -15.20 42.00 23.88
CA LEU A 975 -14.60 42.78 22.79
C LEU A 975 -14.41 41.97 21.49
N GLN A 976 -14.19 40.65 21.61
CA GLN A 976 -14.10 39.76 20.44
C GLN A 976 -15.43 39.71 19.69
N GLU A 977 -16.53 39.49 20.42
CA GLU A 977 -17.89 39.43 19.85
C GLU A 977 -18.31 40.79 19.28
N GLU A 978 -17.94 41.91 19.92
CA GLU A 978 -18.12 43.26 19.36
C GLU A 978 -17.47 43.40 17.97
N CYS A 979 -16.22 42.94 17.83
CA CYS A 979 -15.49 43.01 16.56
C CYS A 979 -16.11 42.07 15.50
N GLU A 980 -16.45 40.84 15.87
CA GLU A 980 -17.06 39.86 14.98
C GLU A 980 -18.41 40.33 14.46
N GLU A 981 -19.26 40.90 15.31
CA GLU A 981 -20.56 41.44 14.92
C GLU A 981 -20.40 42.60 13.94
N TYR A 982 -19.51 43.55 14.24
CA TYR A 982 -19.27 44.70 13.36
C TYR A 982 -18.77 44.26 11.98
N VAL A 983 -17.77 43.36 11.95
CA VAL A 983 -17.21 42.84 10.70
C VAL A 983 -18.24 42.00 9.95
N SER A 984 -19.09 41.26 10.66
CA SER A 984 -20.18 40.51 10.06
C SER A 984 -21.18 41.42 9.35
N GLN A 985 -21.61 42.50 10.00
CA GLN A 985 -22.55 43.47 9.42
C GLN A 985 -21.96 44.15 8.17
N GLU A 986 -20.69 44.55 8.23
CA GLU A 986 -20.02 45.18 7.08
C GLU A 986 -19.83 44.19 5.91
N ILE A 987 -19.43 42.94 6.18
CA ILE A 987 -19.32 41.91 5.14
C ILE A 987 -20.69 41.65 4.51
N ILE A 988 -21.76 41.48 5.31
CA ILE A 988 -23.12 41.30 4.81
C ILE A 988 -23.50 42.48 3.90
N HIS A 989 -23.28 43.72 4.33
CA HIS A 989 -23.59 44.91 3.55
C HIS A 989 -22.84 44.92 2.20
N GLN A 990 -21.56 44.59 2.18
CA GLN A 990 -20.80 44.52 0.93
C GLN A 990 -21.27 43.36 0.03
N LEU A 991 -21.60 42.20 0.61
CA LEU A 991 -22.15 41.05 -0.12
C LEU A 991 -23.51 41.37 -0.75
N GLU A 992 -24.37 42.14 -0.06
CA GLU A 992 -25.65 42.62 -0.61
C GLU A 992 -25.43 43.55 -1.81
N ARG A 993 -24.47 44.49 -1.72
CA ARG A 993 -24.13 45.40 -2.83
C ARG A 993 -23.70 44.67 -4.10
N ILE A 994 -23.00 43.54 -3.96
CA ILE A 994 -22.57 42.70 -5.09
C ILE A 994 -23.57 41.57 -5.41
N LYS A 995 -24.70 41.49 -4.71
CA LYS A 995 -25.74 40.44 -4.84
C LYS A 995 -25.25 39.01 -4.59
N LEU A 996 -24.24 38.84 -3.73
CA LEU A 996 -23.65 37.55 -3.36
C LEU A 996 -23.90 37.17 -1.88
N VAL A 997 -24.90 37.77 -1.24
CA VAL A 997 -25.26 37.54 0.18
C VAL A 997 -25.56 36.07 0.52
N LYS A 998 -25.93 35.26 -0.49
CA LYS A 998 -26.11 33.81 -0.36
C LYS A 998 -24.88 33.06 0.16
N TYR A 999 -23.68 33.61 -0.04
CA TYR A 999 -22.43 33.01 0.44
C TYR A 999 -22.05 33.48 1.84
N TRP A 1000 -22.88 34.27 2.52
CA TRP A 1000 -22.60 34.79 3.86
C TRP A 1000 -22.24 33.69 4.85
N TYR A 1001 -23.05 32.62 4.96
CA TYR A 1001 -22.78 31.57 5.94
C TYR A 1001 -21.55 30.71 5.62
N LEU A 1002 -21.25 30.51 4.33
CA LEU A 1002 -19.96 29.92 3.89
C LEU A 1002 -18.80 30.78 4.40
N ILE A 1003 -18.87 32.10 4.19
CA ILE A 1003 -17.82 33.05 4.60
C ILE A 1003 -17.76 33.15 6.14
N LYS A 1004 -18.90 33.20 6.82
CA LYS A 1004 -19.00 33.31 8.27
C LYS A 1004 -18.32 32.12 8.95
N ASP A 1005 -18.70 30.91 8.57
CA ASP A 1005 -18.26 29.68 9.23
C ASP A 1005 -16.80 29.36 8.94
N VAL A 1006 -16.31 29.70 7.74
CA VAL A 1006 -14.97 29.32 7.30
C VAL A 1006 -13.92 30.40 7.57
N ILE A 1007 -14.32 31.67 7.46
CA ILE A 1007 -13.41 32.82 7.48
C ILE A 1007 -13.64 33.65 8.74
N VAL A 1008 -14.88 34.12 8.98
CA VAL A 1008 -15.17 35.06 10.09
C VAL A 1008 -14.92 34.42 11.46
N SER A 1009 -15.32 33.16 11.64
CA SER A 1009 -15.11 32.37 12.88
C SER A 1009 -13.63 32.19 13.26
N LYS A 1010 -12.70 32.40 12.32
CA LYS A 1010 -11.25 32.25 12.50
C LYS A 1010 -10.51 33.58 12.55
N LEU A 1011 -11.23 34.71 12.53
CA LEU A 1011 -10.60 36.03 12.59
C LEU A 1011 -9.98 36.29 13.95
N THR A 1012 -8.72 36.74 13.93
CA THR A 1012 -8.04 37.22 15.13
C THR A 1012 -7.88 38.74 15.04
N PHE A 1013 -8.35 39.41 16.08
CA PHE A 1013 -8.44 40.87 16.13
C PHE A 1013 -7.36 41.46 17.04
N ASP A 1014 -6.88 42.66 16.72
CA ASP A 1014 -6.13 43.49 17.67
C ASP A 1014 -7.08 44.10 18.70
N LEU A 1015 -7.47 43.30 19.70
CA LEU A 1015 -8.43 43.70 20.73
C LEU A 1015 -7.92 44.87 21.59
N ASN A 1016 -6.59 44.99 21.78
CA ASN A 1016 -5.98 46.11 22.50
C ASN A 1016 -6.09 47.40 21.68
N GLY A 1017 -5.81 47.33 20.38
CA GLY A 1017 -6.02 48.44 19.45
C GLY A 1017 -7.48 48.88 19.39
N PHE A 1018 -8.41 47.92 19.32
CA PHE A 1018 -9.85 48.20 19.34
C PHE A 1018 -10.31 48.83 20.67
N ALA A 1019 -9.80 48.35 21.80
CA ALA A 1019 -10.09 48.89 23.12
C ALA A 1019 -9.72 50.37 23.27
N VAL A 1020 -8.54 50.77 22.78
CA VAL A 1020 -7.99 52.12 22.97
C VAL A 1020 -8.40 53.08 21.86
N TYR A 1021 -8.32 52.63 20.60
CA TYR A 1021 -8.47 53.49 19.42
C TYR A 1021 -9.80 53.29 18.69
N LYS A 1022 -10.61 52.30 19.09
CA LYS A 1022 -11.87 51.93 18.41
C LYS A 1022 -11.69 51.60 16.92
N THR A 1023 -10.50 51.13 16.55
CA THR A 1023 -10.17 50.67 15.20
C THR A 1023 -10.04 49.16 15.18
N ILE A 1024 -10.68 48.49 14.22
CA ILE A 1024 -10.58 47.04 14.06
C ILE A 1024 -9.49 46.73 13.04
N ARG A 1025 -8.53 45.90 13.47
CA ARG A 1025 -7.43 45.39 12.64
C ARG A 1025 -7.30 43.88 12.81
N PHE A 1026 -7.08 43.18 11.70
CA PHE A 1026 -6.86 41.73 11.69
C PHE A 1026 -5.38 41.41 11.87
N LEU A 1027 -5.07 40.45 12.74
CA LEU A 1027 -3.71 39.93 12.93
C LEU A 1027 -3.37 38.83 11.92
N ASN A 1028 -4.36 38.01 11.54
CA ASN A 1028 -4.22 36.88 10.60
C ASN A 1028 -4.88 37.12 9.22
N GLY A 1029 -5.08 38.38 8.82
CA GLY A 1029 -5.78 38.73 7.57
C GLY A 1029 -5.17 38.14 6.29
N LEU A 1030 -3.83 38.07 6.20
CA LEU A 1030 -3.13 37.48 5.05
C LEU A 1030 -3.35 35.96 4.93
N GLU A 1031 -3.26 35.23 6.04
CA GLU A 1031 -3.45 33.77 6.08
C GLU A 1031 -4.90 33.41 5.72
N LEU A 1032 -5.86 34.16 6.28
CA LEU A 1032 -7.27 33.98 5.98
C LEU A 1032 -7.62 34.35 4.54
N ASN A 1033 -6.92 35.31 3.93
CA ASN A 1033 -7.12 35.62 2.51
C ASN A 1033 -6.71 34.45 1.59
N LEU A 1034 -5.60 33.77 1.89
CA LEU A 1034 -5.19 32.56 1.15
C LEU A 1034 -6.20 31.41 1.34
N LEU A 1035 -6.69 31.24 2.56
CA LEU A 1035 -7.73 30.26 2.88
C LEU A 1035 -9.04 30.58 2.16
N ALA A 1036 -9.44 31.85 2.13
CA ALA A 1036 -10.62 32.33 1.42
C ALA A 1036 -10.50 32.05 -0.08
N GLU A 1037 -9.36 32.34 -0.70
CA GLU A 1037 -9.12 32.05 -2.12
C GLU A 1037 -9.33 30.57 -2.44
N ARG A 1038 -8.72 29.68 -1.66
CA ARG A 1038 -8.85 28.24 -1.84
C ARG A 1038 -10.30 27.75 -1.74
N ILE A 1039 -11.03 28.22 -0.73
CA ILE A 1039 -12.38 27.73 -0.43
C ILE A 1039 -13.41 28.31 -1.41
N ILE A 1040 -13.26 29.59 -1.77
CA ILE A 1040 -14.08 30.21 -2.81
C ILE A 1040 -13.90 29.46 -4.14
N LEU A 1041 -12.67 29.12 -4.52
CA LEU A 1041 -12.42 28.34 -5.75
C LEU A 1041 -13.03 26.93 -5.71
N GLN A 1042 -13.18 26.34 -4.53
CA GLN A 1042 -13.70 24.99 -4.35
C GLN A 1042 -15.24 24.92 -4.31
N TYR A 1043 -15.88 25.85 -3.58
CA TYR A 1043 -17.32 25.76 -3.23
C TYR A 1043 -18.19 26.84 -3.88
N VAL A 1044 -17.62 27.80 -4.61
CA VAL A 1044 -18.39 28.78 -5.40
C VAL A 1044 -18.38 28.38 -6.86
N GLU A 1045 -19.54 28.10 -7.43
CA GLU A 1045 -19.65 27.56 -8.80
C GLU A 1045 -19.26 28.57 -9.90
N SER A 1046 -19.74 29.81 -9.79
CA SER A 1046 -19.58 30.82 -10.84
C SER A 1046 -18.17 31.40 -10.81
N SER A 1047 -17.42 31.25 -11.91
CA SER A 1047 -16.09 31.87 -12.05
C SER A 1047 -16.10 33.40 -11.93
N MET A 1048 -17.24 34.04 -12.22
CA MET A 1048 -17.44 35.47 -12.00
C MET A 1048 -17.61 35.79 -10.52
N ASP A 1049 -18.42 34.99 -9.82
CA ASP A 1049 -18.68 35.14 -8.38
C ASP A 1049 -17.40 34.86 -7.58
N GLN A 1050 -16.63 33.84 -7.98
CA GLN A 1050 -15.31 33.55 -7.43
C GLN A 1050 -14.40 34.78 -7.48
N LYS A 1051 -14.24 35.40 -8.66
CA LYS A 1051 -13.41 36.60 -8.82
C LYS A 1051 -13.91 37.77 -7.97
N ASN A 1052 -15.22 37.99 -7.92
CA ASN A 1052 -15.82 39.06 -7.13
C ASN A 1052 -15.63 38.84 -5.63
N LEU A 1053 -15.82 37.61 -5.14
CA LEU A 1053 -15.65 37.26 -3.73
C LEU A 1053 -14.18 37.29 -3.31
N VAL A 1054 -13.26 36.73 -4.12
CA VAL A 1054 -11.81 36.80 -3.81
C VAL A 1054 -11.33 38.25 -3.79
N LYS A 1055 -11.80 39.08 -4.72
CA LYS A 1055 -11.50 40.51 -4.71
C LYS A 1055 -12.09 41.22 -3.49
N LEU A 1056 -13.30 40.88 -3.08
CA LEU A 1056 -13.92 41.43 -1.88
C LEU A 1056 -13.11 41.03 -0.63
N MET A 1057 -12.82 39.74 -0.46
CA MET A 1057 -12.10 39.22 0.70
C MET A 1057 -10.68 39.76 0.78
N SER A 1058 -9.95 39.84 -0.34
CA SER A 1058 -8.61 40.44 -0.35
C SER A 1058 -8.62 41.91 0.02
N ASN A 1059 -9.61 42.68 -0.45
CA ASN A 1059 -9.75 44.06 -0.03
C ASN A 1059 -10.06 44.17 1.47
N LEU A 1060 -11.02 43.39 1.97
CA LEU A 1060 -11.45 43.47 3.37
C LEU A 1060 -10.37 42.98 4.34
N LEU A 1061 -9.71 41.86 4.05
CA LEU A 1061 -8.75 41.23 4.97
C LEU A 1061 -7.34 41.82 4.91
N VAL A 1062 -6.92 42.39 3.79
CA VAL A 1062 -5.54 42.86 3.57
C VAL A 1062 -5.44 44.38 3.50
N ASN A 1063 -6.40 45.05 2.86
CA ASN A 1063 -6.28 46.47 2.48
C ASN A 1063 -7.15 47.42 3.32
N HIS A 1064 -8.12 46.90 4.09
CA HIS A 1064 -9.04 47.72 4.88
C HIS A 1064 -8.76 47.61 6.39
N ASN A 1065 -8.58 48.77 7.02
CA ASN A 1065 -8.78 48.93 8.46
C ASN A 1065 -10.21 49.44 8.66
N PHE A 1066 -10.99 48.82 9.53
CA PHE A 1066 -12.33 49.31 9.83
C PHE A 1066 -12.21 50.38 10.91
N GLU A 1067 -12.44 51.64 10.55
CA GLU A 1067 -12.60 52.73 11.50
C GLU A 1067 -14.06 52.74 11.96
N THR A 1068 -14.31 52.47 13.25
CA THR A 1068 -15.68 52.53 13.77
C THR A 1068 -16.08 53.99 14.03
N PRO A 1069 -17.28 54.45 13.63
CA PRO A 1069 -17.77 55.78 14.02
C PRO A 1069 -18.00 55.81 15.54
N ILE A 1070 -17.31 56.73 16.22
CA ILE A 1070 -17.18 56.78 17.70
C ILE A 1070 -18.48 57.23 18.41
N ASP A 1071 -19.47 57.76 17.70
CA ASP A 1071 -20.54 58.55 18.34
C ASP A 1071 -21.92 57.86 18.48
N SER A 1072 -22.10 56.62 18.03
CA SER A 1072 -23.42 55.94 18.16
C SER A 1072 -23.37 54.42 18.08
N TYR A 1073 -22.45 53.75 18.80
CA TYR A 1073 -22.55 52.31 18.94
C TYR A 1073 -23.57 51.96 20.03
N GLU A 1074 -24.77 51.56 19.64
CA GLU A 1074 -25.66 50.84 20.55
C GLU A 1074 -25.02 49.48 20.83
N TYR A 1075 -24.67 49.23 22.10
CA TYR A 1075 -24.12 47.95 22.52
C TYR A 1075 -25.17 46.84 22.28
N ASN A 1076 -25.05 46.15 21.15
CA ASN A 1076 -25.86 44.98 20.85
C ASN A 1076 -25.30 43.76 21.62
N ASN A 1077 -26.17 42.87 22.10
CA ASN A 1077 -25.84 41.70 22.91
C ASN A 1077 -25.14 42.01 24.25
N VAL A 1078 -25.66 42.97 25.02
CA VAL A 1078 -25.23 43.16 26.41
C VAL A 1078 -25.52 41.91 27.24
N LEU A 1079 -24.49 41.41 27.94
CA LEU A 1079 -24.60 40.33 28.91
C LEU A 1079 -24.88 40.93 30.30
N HIS A 1080 -25.86 40.37 30.99
CA HIS A 1080 -26.31 40.80 32.32
C HIS A 1080 -25.94 39.72 33.34
N LEU A 1081 -24.90 39.95 34.13
CA LEU A 1081 -24.51 39.06 35.21
C LEU A 1081 -25.19 39.47 36.52
N HIS A 1082 -25.88 38.51 37.14
CA HIS A 1082 -26.53 38.69 38.44
C HIS A 1082 -25.93 37.72 39.47
N ILE A 1083 -25.25 38.28 40.49
CA ILE A 1083 -24.64 37.51 41.59
C ILE A 1083 -25.27 37.93 42.92
N SER A 1084 -25.82 36.96 43.65
CA SER A 1084 -26.21 37.14 45.06
C SER A 1084 -25.05 36.70 45.96
N VAL A 1085 -24.46 37.67 46.66
CA VAL A 1085 -23.33 37.51 47.58
C VAL A 1085 -23.82 37.66 49.02
N PRO A 1086 -23.44 36.78 49.97
CA PRO A 1086 -23.80 36.97 51.37
C PRO A 1086 -23.10 38.20 51.96
N VAL A 1087 -23.74 38.89 52.90
CA VAL A 1087 -23.06 39.95 53.66
C VAL A 1087 -21.97 39.30 54.53
N PRO A 1088 -20.72 39.79 54.48
CA PRO A 1088 -19.63 39.24 55.28
C PRO A 1088 -19.89 39.46 56.78
N VAL A 1089 -19.60 38.43 57.58
CA VAL A 1089 -19.78 38.43 59.05
C VAL A 1089 -18.45 38.18 59.75
N LEU A 1090 -18.29 38.71 60.96
CA LEU A 1090 -17.06 38.59 61.73
C LEU A 1090 -17.38 38.51 63.22
N LYS A 1091 -16.86 37.50 63.92
CA LYS A 1091 -17.16 37.27 65.35
C LYS A 1091 -16.58 38.40 66.21
N TYR A 1092 -15.32 38.78 65.99
CA TYR A 1092 -14.63 39.84 66.73
C TYR A 1092 -13.82 40.77 65.83
N LEU A 1093 -14.11 42.07 65.88
CA LEU A 1093 -13.23 43.12 65.34
C LEU A 1093 -12.45 43.76 66.49
N GLN A 1094 -11.14 43.56 66.53
CA GLN A 1094 -10.27 44.13 67.55
C GLN A 1094 -9.74 45.49 67.07
N ILE A 1095 -10.21 46.57 67.70
CA ILE A 1095 -9.76 47.91 67.36
C ILE A 1095 -8.61 48.30 68.29
N VAL A 1096 -7.44 48.57 67.73
CA VAL A 1096 -6.21 48.87 68.47
C VAL A 1096 -5.79 50.32 68.25
N GLU A 1097 -5.53 51.02 69.35
CA GLU A 1097 -5.12 52.42 69.37
C GLU A 1097 -4.01 52.65 70.40
N TYR A 1098 -2.94 53.32 69.98
CA TYR A 1098 -1.89 53.80 70.88
C TYR A 1098 -2.16 55.25 71.29
N GLU A 1099 -2.40 55.50 72.57
CA GLU A 1099 -2.53 56.87 73.10
C GLU A 1099 -1.24 57.31 73.80
N TYR A 1100 -0.73 58.47 73.42
CA TYR A 1100 0.50 59.07 73.96
C TYR A 1100 0.43 60.59 73.89
N ASP A 1101 1.13 61.28 74.80
CA ASP A 1101 0.86 62.69 75.10
C ASP A 1101 1.49 63.71 74.12
N LYS A 1102 2.69 63.41 73.59
CA LYS A 1102 3.44 64.30 72.69
C LYS A 1102 3.72 63.64 71.35
N LYS A 1103 3.83 64.43 70.27
CA LYS A 1103 4.25 63.92 68.95
C LYS A 1103 5.76 63.93 68.73
N GLN A 1104 6.51 64.55 69.65
CA GLN A 1104 7.97 64.70 69.57
C GLN A 1104 8.62 64.31 70.91
N TYR A 1105 9.67 63.48 70.83
CA TYR A 1105 10.45 63.01 71.98
C TYR A 1105 11.95 63.03 71.70
N THR A 1106 12.78 62.91 72.73
CA THR A 1106 14.23 62.74 72.60
C THR A 1106 14.65 61.27 72.60
N VAL A 1107 15.76 60.92 71.93
CA VAL A 1107 16.32 59.55 71.96
C VAL A 1107 16.58 59.15 73.42
N GLY A 1108 16.11 57.99 73.84
CA GLY A 1108 16.22 57.52 75.21
C GLY A 1108 15.15 58.05 76.18
N GLU A 1109 14.30 59.02 75.78
CA GLU A 1109 13.18 59.51 76.61
C GLU A 1109 12.11 58.42 76.73
N PRO A 1110 11.73 57.99 77.96
CA PRO A 1110 10.68 57.02 78.14
C PRO A 1110 9.31 57.62 77.80
N ILE A 1111 8.66 57.05 76.78
CA ILE A 1111 7.31 57.40 76.33
C ILE A 1111 6.31 56.49 77.03
N ASN A 1112 5.46 57.05 77.89
CA ASN A 1112 4.34 56.31 78.44
C ASN A 1112 3.21 56.26 77.42
N VAL A 1113 2.86 55.06 76.98
CA VAL A 1113 1.83 54.79 75.98
C VAL A 1113 0.73 53.94 76.60
N ASN A 1114 -0.51 54.37 76.41
CA ASN A 1114 -1.69 53.58 76.73
C ASN A 1114 -2.14 52.84 75.48
N LEU A 1115 -1.94 51.53 75.43
CA LEU A 1115 -2.49 50.68 74.36
C LEU A 1115 -3.95 50.37 74.71
N LYS A 1116 -4.88 50.97 73.96
CA LYS A 1116 -6.32 50.72 74.05
C LYS A 1116 -6.74 49.67 73.03
N ILE A 1117 -7.43 48.65 73.50
CA ILE A 1117 -8.07 47.64 72.67
C ILE A 1117 -9.58 47.71 72.92
N ASN A 1118 -10.35 47.83 71.85
CA ASN A 1118 -11.79 47.77 71.90
C ASN A 1118 -12.28 46.62 71.02
N THR A 1119 -12.84 45.59 71.65
CA THR A 1119 -13.44 44.45 70.95
C THR A 1119 -14.86 44.78 70.52
N VAL A 1120 -15.09 44.85 69.21
CA VAL A 1120 -16.41 45.06 68.61
C VAL A 1120 -16.99 43.73 68.15
N THR A 1121 -18.14 43.34 68.69
CA THR A 1121 -18.90 42.13 68.32
C THR A 1121 -20.11 42.42 67.44
N ARG A 1122 -20.22 43.65 66.91
CA ARG A 1122 -21.38 44.11 66.12
C ARG A 1122 -21.58 43.30 64.83
N TRP A 1123 -20.50 42.81 64.25
CA TRP A 1123 -20.49 42.02 63.01
C TRP A 1123 -20.75 40.53 63.26
N CYS A 1124 -20.91 40.12 64.51
CA CYS A 1124 -21.23 38.74 64.88
C CYS A 1124 -22.66 38.43 64.42
N PRO A 1125 -22.86 37.34 63.67
CA PRO A 1125 -24.19 36.98 63.19
C PRO A 1125 -25.11 36.67 64.38
N LYS A 1126 -26.37 37.09 64.26
CA LYS A 1126 -27.45 36.62 65.15
C LYS A 1126 -28.29 35.61 64.37
N ASP A 1127 -28.55 34.45 64.96
CA ASP A 1127 -29.54 33.53 64.41
C ASP A 1127 -30.90 34.24 64.44
N ARG A 1128 -31.62 34.27 63.31
CA ARG A 1128 -33.06 34.59 63.36
C ARG A 1128 -33.70 33.48 64.20
N ASP A 1129 -34.39 33.86 65.26
CA ASP A 1129 -35.19 32.94 66.06
C ASP A 1129 -36.03 32.06 65.10
N ARG A 1130 -35.98 30.75 65.31
CA ARG A 1130 -36.67 29.72 64.51
C ARG A 1130 -38.19 29.81 64.69
N GLU A 1131 -38.81 30.84 64.16
CA GLU A 1131 -40.27 30.91 63.98
C GLU A 1131 -40.53 31.77 62.74
N PHE A 1132 -40.63 31.17 61.54
CA PHE A 1132 -41.60 31.54 60.50
C PHE A 1132 -41.50 30.60 59.28
N ASP A 1133 -42.69 30.24 58.80
CA ASP A 1133 -43.14 29.35 57.71
C ASP A 1133 -42.22 29.01 56.53
N ASP A 1134 -42.28 27.73 56.16
CA ASP A 1134 -42.01 27.20 54.82
C ASP A 1134 -42.96 27.84 53.80
N SER A 1135 -42.55 28.96 53.21
CA SER A 1135 -43.10 29.42 51.93
C SER A 1135 -41.97 29.91 51.03
N GLU A 1136 -42.06 29.48 49.78
CA GLU A 1136 -41.05 29.56 48.74
C GLU A 1136 -40.61 31.01 48.42
N HIS A 1137 -39.35 31.15 48.03
CA HIS A 1137 -38.65 32.35 47.56
C HIS A 1137 -37.94 33.23 48.61
N GLU A 1138 -36.89 32.71 49.25
CA GLU A 1138 -35.75 33.55 49.67
C GLU A 1138 -34.46 33.02 49.03
N SER A 1139 -33.76 33.90 48.31
CA SER A 1139 -32.54 33.63 47.55
C SER A 1139 -31.40 33.17 48.47
N GLN A 1140 -31.07 31.88 48.45
CA GLN A 1140 -29.84 31.38 49.09
C GLN A 1140 -28.61 31.97 48.36
N PRO A 1141 -27.55 32.39 49.09
CA PRO A 1141 -26.32 32.87 48.48
C PRO A 1141 -25.61 31.74 47.73
N LEU A 1142 -25.47 31.89 46.41
CA LEU A 1142 -24.85 30.89 45.52
C LEU A 1142 -23.34 31.08 45.36
N ALA A 1143 -22.82 32.27 45.69
CA ALA A 1143 -21.40 32.57 45.70
C ALA A 1143 -20.91 32.71 47.15
N VAL A 1144 -20.14 31.74 47.63
CA VAL A 1144 -19.51 31.78 48.96
C VAL A 1144 -18.02 32.04 48.75
N SER A 1145 -17.51 33.16 49.26
CA SER A 1145 -16.11 33.59 49.14
C SER A 1145 -15.16 32.94 50.15
N SER A 1146 -15.60 31.88 50.85
CA SER A 1146 -14.83 31.23 51.91
C SER A 1146 -14.98 29.70 51.83
N PRO A 1147 -13.97 28.91 52.19
CA PRO A 1147 -14.10 27.46 52.35
C PRO A 1147 -15.33 27.15 53.21
N GLN A 1148 -16.08 26.12 52.84
CA GLN A 1148 -17.27 25.71 53.58
C GLN A 1148 -16.94 25.57 55.08
N ARG A 1149 -17.51 26.46 55.90
CA ARG A 1149 -17.49 26.33 57.35
C ARG A 1149 -18.19 25.00 57.68
N ASN A 1150 -17.40 23.96 57.93
CA ASN A 1150 -17.89 22.61 58.11
C ASN A 1150 -19.02 22.62 59.14
N LYS A 1151 -20.25 22.33 58.69
CA LYS A 1151 -21.35 21.94 59.58
C LYS A 1151 -20.90 20.65 60.26
N ARG A 1152 -20.25 20.74 61.42
CA ARG A 1152 -20.13 19.59 62.33
C ARG A 1152 -21.54 19.10 62.57
N LYS A 1153 -21.83 17.88 62.11
CA LYS A 1153 -23.03 17.14 62.44
C LYS A 1153 -23.07 17.03 63.97
N ASN A 1154 -23.91 17.84 64.62
CA ASN A 1154 -24.39 17.53 65.96
C ASN A 1154 -25.30 16.31 65.84
N SER A 1155 -24.72 15.13 65.91
CA SER A 1155 -25.38 13.99 66.51
C SER A 1155 -25.10 14.08 68.00
N ASP A 1156 -26.04 14.62 68.76
CA ASP A 1156 -26.52 13.94 69.96
C ASP A 1156 -27.73 14.67 70.54
N ASN A 1157 -28.77 13.86 70.76
CA ASN A 1157 -29.98 14.22 71.46
C ASN A 1157 -29.68 14.47 72.94
N ASN A 1158 -30.52 15.32 73.54
CA ASN A 1158 -30.71 15.59 74.97
C ASN A 1158 -29.75 16.63 75.58
N SER A 1159 -30.24 17.85 75.77
CA SER A 1159 -30.77 18.30 77.06
C SER A 1159 -31.00 19.81 77.02
N ASP A 1160 -32.05 20.25 77.71
CA ASP A 1160 -32.26 21.64 78.09
C ASP A 1160 -30.95 22.26 78.58
N ASN A 1161 -30.52 23.33 77.93
CA ASN A 1161 -29.77 24.41 78.56
C ASN A 1161 -29.80 25.63 77.66
N SER A 1162 -30.47 26.68 78.15
CA SER A 1162 -30.17 28.06 77.82
C SER A 1162 -28.66 28.27 77.92
N ILE A 1163 -27.95 28.34 76.79
CA ILE A 1163 -26.56 28.77 76.77
C ILE A 1163 -26.59 30.29 76.99
N LEU A 1164 -26.55 30.66 78.27
CA LEU A 1164 -26.02 31.92 78.74
C LEU A 1164 -24.68 32.15 78.02
N ILE A 1165 -24.54 33.31 77.38
CA ILE A 1165 -23.28 33.81 76.84
C ILE A 1165 -22.33 34.02 78.03
N THR A 1166 -21.66 32.95 78.45
CA THR A 1166 -20.56 32.96 79.40
C THR A 1166 -19.51 31.97 78.93
N ASN A 1167 -18.84 32.27 77.83
CA ASN A 1167 -17.45 31.88 77.64
C ASN A 1167 -16.67 33.16 77.40
N ARG A 1168 -15.77 33.47 78.33
CA ARG A 1168 -14.84 34.59 78.23
C ARG A 1168 -13.76 34.17 77.24
N ASP A 1169 -14.01 34.35 75.94
CA ASP A 1169 -13.00 34.12 74.90
C ASP A 1169 -11.80 35.02 75.26
N GLN A 1170 -10.69 34.37 75.62
CA GLN A 1170 -9.45 35.04 76.00
C GLN A 1170 -8.64 35.28 74.73
N PHE A 1171 -8.20 36.51 74.55
CA PHE A 1171 -7.29 36.87 73.48
C PHE A 1171 -5.92 37.14 74.06
N GLN A 1172 -4.91 36.93 73.23
CA GLN A 1172 -3.55 37.26 73.54
C GLN A 1172 -3.00 38.25 72.54
N LEU A 1173 -2.56 39.38 73.07
CA LEU A 1173 -1.86 40.38 72.31
C LEU A 1173 -0.36 40.19 72.49
N VAL A 1174 0.37 40.11 71.37
CA VAL A 1174 1.82 40.13 71.31
C VAL A 1174 2.26 41.35 70.52
N ILE A 1175 3.04 42.21 71.16
CA ILE A 1175 3.70 43.33 70.48
C ILE A 1175 4.93 42.75 69.78
N GLN A 1176 5.03 42.95 68.47
CA GLN A 1176 6.14 42.45 67.68
C GLN A 1176 7.43 43.19 68.07
N GLN A 1177 8.55 42.49 68.05
CA GLN A 1177 9.84 43.11 68.34
C GLN A 1177 10.23 44.03 67.17
N ASP A 1178 10.60 45.25 67.49
CA ASP A 1178 11.06 46.27 66.53
C ASP A 1178 12.39 46.82 67.06
N ASP A 1179 13.42 46.79 66.22
CA ASP A 1179 14.79 47.22 66.56
C ASP A 1179 14.88 48.72 66.90
N ASN A 1180 13.87 49.51 66.55
CA ASN A 1180 13.82 50.94 66.85
C ASN A 1180 13.38 51.25 68.29
N TRP A 1181 12.80 50.29 69.00
CA TRP A 1181 12.14 50.51 70.29
C TRP A 1181 12.68 49.59 71.39
N LEU A 1182 13.20 50.18 72.47
CA LEU A 1182 13.38 49.46 73.73
C LEU A 1182 12.08 49.54 74.54
N MET A 1183 11.46 48.39 74.77
CA MET A 1183 10.15 48.30 75.43
C MET A 1183 10.29 47.82 76.87
N SER A 1184 9.69 48.55 77.81
CA SER A 1184 9.55 48.16 79.21
C SER A 1184 8.06 48.02 79.58
N GLY A 1185 7.69 46.87 80.15
CA GLY A 1185 6.30 46.50 80.43
C GLY A 1185 5.92 45.13 79.85
N PHE A 1186 4.63 44.94 79.56
CA PHE A 1186 4.09 43.66 79.08
C PHE A 1186 4.27 43.50 77.57
N LYS A 1187 5.17 42.61 77.13
CA LYS A 1187 5.35 42.26 75.70
C LYS A 1187 4.27 41.33 75.15
N ARG A 1188 3.66 40.53 76.05
CA ARG A 1188 2.57 39.61 75.79
C ARG A 1188 1.57 39.75 76.92
N PHE A 1189 0.30 39.99 76.62
CA PHE A 1189 -0.74 40.02 77.63
C PHE A 1189 -2.04 39.42 77.12
N THR A 1190 -2.82 38.88 78.05
CA THR A 1190 -4.12 38.30 77.77
C THR A 1190 -5.24 39.24 78.21
N PHE A 1191 -6.32 39.27 77.45
CA PHE A 1191 -7.51 40.06 77.74
C PHE A 1191 -8.77 39.29 77.34
N ASN A 1192 -9.91 39.59 77.97
CA ASN A 1192 -11.18 38.93 77.66
C ASN A 1192 -11.95 39.72 76.60
N GLY A 1193 -12.62 39.03 75.67
CA GLY A 1193 -13.54 39.64 74.71
C GLY A 1193 -14.66 40.45 75.36
N GLY A 1194 -15.02 41.57 74.75
CA GLY A 1194 -16.19 42.39 75.12
C GLY A 1194 -15.96 43.47 76.17
N GLN A 1195 -14.72 43.69 76.63
CA GLN A 1195 -14.35 44.82 77.50
C GLN A 1195 -13.30 45.70 76.83
N GLU A 1196 -13.43 47.02 76.96
CA GLU A 1196 -12.34 47.94 76.63
C GLU A 1196 -11.18 47.68 77.58
N THR A 1197 -10.03 47.33 77.04
CA THR A 1197 -8.83 47.07 77.83
C THR A 1197 -7.76 48.09 77.50
N THR A 1198 -7.24 48.72 78.54
CA THR A 1198 -6.12 49.66 78.44
C THR A 1198 -4.94 49.09 79.20
N LYS A 1199 -3.78 49.04 78.55
CA LYS A 1199 -2.52 48.63 79.19
C LYS A 1199 -1.46 49.71 79.00
N GLN A 1200 -0.73 49.99 80.08
CA GLN A 1200 0.39 50.91 80.05
C GLN A 1200 1.65 50.18 79.57
N LEU A 1201 2.33 50.81 78.62
CA LEU A 1201 3.59 50.38 78.05
C LEU A 1201 4.54 51.58 78.05
N THR A 1202 5.81 51.35 78.35
CA THR A 1202 6.84 52.38 78.15
C THR A 1202 7.67 52.03 76.92
N LEU A 1203 7.62 52.89 75.91
CA LEU A 1203 8.44 52.80 74.71
C LEU A 1203 9.62 53.77 74.83
N ILE A 1204 10.84 53.29 74.64
CA ILE A 1204 12.05 54.11 74.63
C ILE A 1204 12.62 54.07 73.21
N PRO A 1205 12.66 55.19 72.48
CA PRO A 1205 13.19 55.20 71.13
C PRO A 1205 14.71 55.09 71.14
N LEU A 1206 15.25 54.20 70.32
CA LEU A 1206 16.69 53.93 70.19
C LEU A 1206 17.34 54.67 69.03
N THR A 1207 16.54 55.14 68.06
CA THR A 1207 17.01 55.81 66.85
C THR A 1207 16.44 57.22 66.72
N VAL A 1208 17.03 58.06 65.87
CA VAL A 1208 16.54 59.41 65.55
C VAL A 1208 15.72 59.35 64.26
N GLY A 1209 14.60 60.07 64.18
CA GLY A 1209 13.78 60.17 62.97
C GLY A 1209 12.29 60.02 63.20
N LYS A 1210 11.52 59.83 62.13
CA LYS A 1210 10.09 59.48 62.20
C LYS A 1210 9.97 57.97 62.31
N ILE A 1211 9.73 57.47 63.51
CA ILE A 1211 9.71 56.03 63.81
C ILE A 1211 8.25 55.56 63.85
N PRO A 1212 7.86 54.51 63.10
CA PRO A 1212 6.54 53.93 63.20
C PRO A 1212 6.31 53.31 64.59
N LEU A 1213 5.06 53.30 65.04
CA LEU A 1213 4.68 52.59 66.25
C LEU A 1213 4.87 51.07 66.09
N PRO A 1214 5.23 50.33 67.15
CA PRO A 1214 5.38 48.87 67.08
C PRO A 1214 4.09 48.17 66.60
N GLN A 1215 4.24 47.21 65.69
CA GLN A 1215 3.12 46.39 65.23
C GLN A 1215 2.63 45.45 66.33
N VAL A 1216 1.34 45.14 66.26
CA VAL A 1216 0.67 44.31 67.25
C VAL A 1216 0.00 43.13 66.56
N SER A 1217 0.10 41.95 67.16
CA SER A 1217 -0.64 40.77 66.73
C SER A 1217 -1.57 40.33 67.85
N ILE A 1218 -2.80 39.95 67.51
CA ILE A 1218 -3.79 39.43 68.46
C ILE A 1218 -4.19 38.03 68.00
N LYS A 1219 -4.15 37.05 68.90
CA LYS A 1219 -4.57 35.66 68.66
C LYS A 1219 -5.60 35.24 69.71
N GLU A 1220 -6.57 34.42 69.34
CA GLU A 1220 -7.47 33.76 70.30
C GLU A 1220 -6.70 32.70 71.10
N LEU A 1221 -6.92 32.62 72.41
CA LEU A 1221 -6.47 31.54 73.27
C LEU A 1221 -7.63 30.55 73.43
N THR A 1222 -7.54 29.40 72.78
CA THR A 1222 -8.49 28.31 72.98
C THR A 1222 -8.17 27.56 74.28
N ASP A 1223 -9.17 27.41 75.15
CA ASP A 1223 -9.02 26.67 76.41
C ASP A 1223 -8.84 25.16 76.13
N GLY A 1224 -7.61 24.68 76.32
CA GLY A 1224 -7.20 23.30 76.61
C GLY A 1224 -8.06 22.14 76.09
N VAL A 1225 -7.82 21.72 74.85
CA VAL A 1225 -7.89 20.30 74.43
C VAL A 1225 -6.60 19.97 73.71
N ASN A 1226 -5.90 18.92 74.16
CA ASN A 1226 -4.70 18.40 73.50
C ASN A 1226 -4.99 18.12 72.01
N LEU A 1227 -4.43 18.93 71.12
CA LEU A 1227 -4.30 18.59 69.71
C LEU A 1227 -2.87 18.10 69.47
N SER A 1228 -2.80 16.91 68.87
CA SER A 1228 -1.60 16.27 68.35
C SER A 1228 -0.87 17.14 67.34
N ILE A 1229 0.43 16.90 67.21
CA ILE A 1229 1.46 17.71 66.54
C ILE A 1229 1.40 17.70 65.00
N ASP A 1230 0.35 17.19 64.34
CA ASP A 1230 0.43 16.90 62.89
C ASP A 1230 -0.52 17.66 61.95
N ASP A 1231 -1.22 18.71 62.42
CA ASP A 1231 -2.06 19.57 61.54
C ASP A 1231 -1.50 21.01 61.49
N GLU A 1232 -0.35 21.19 60.84
CA GLU A 1232 0.10 22.49 60.33
C GLU A 1232 -0.54 22.73 58.96
N ASP A 1233 -1.76 23.31 58.89
CA ASP A 1233 -2.18 24.17 57.75
C ASP A 1233 -3.64 24.71 57.75
N ASP A 1234 -4.48 24.49 58.77
CA ASP A 1234 -5.80 25.17 58.83
C ASP A 1234 -5.76 26.35 59.83
N ASP A 1235 -5.47 27.54 59.31
CA ASP A 1235 -5.60 28.83 59.99
C ASP A 1235 -7.07 29.05 60.43
N ASP A 1236 -7.41 28.69 61.68
CA ASP A 1236 -8.62 29.15 62.40
C ASP A 1236 -8.55 30.68 62.67
N SER A 1237 -8.24 31.49 61.66
CA SER A 1237 -8.03 32.95 61.75
C SER A 1237 -9.23 33.79 61.29
N ASP A 1238 -10.23 33.17 60.65
CA ASP A 1238 -11.35 33.88 59.98
C ASP A 1238 -12.37 34.53 60.94
N ASP A 1239 -12.32 34.24 62.24
CA ASP A 1239 -13.29 34.79 63.21
C ASP A 1239 -12.85 36.13 63.83
N ILE A 1240 -11.61 36.58 63.58
CA ILE A 1240 -11.04 37.79 64.19
C ILE A 1240 -10.32 38.65 63.15
N ASP A 1241 -10.68 39.93 63.09
CA ASP A 1241 -9.97 40.94 62.30
C ASP A 1241 -9.46 42.08 63.20
N ILE A 1242 -8.42 42.80 62.77
CA ILE A 1242 -7.78 43.86 63.55
C ILE A 1242 -7.84 45.19 62.80
N GLU A 1243 -8.49 46.18 63.40
CA GLU A 1243 -8.51 47.55 62.89
C GLU A 1243 -7.53 48.42 63.69
N PHE A 1244 -6.49 48.93 63.05
CA PHE A 1244 -5.58 49.91 63.65
C PHE A 1244 -6.05 51.34 63.41
N ILE A 1245 -6.27 52.11 64.47
CA ILE A 1245 -6.63 53.54 64.35
C ILE A 1245 -5.42 54.37 63.93
N ASN A 1246 -4.26 54.12 64.55
CA ASN A 1246 -3.01 54.85 64.30
C ASN A 1246 -1.82 53.95 63.94
N GLY A 1247 -2.07 52.77 63.38
CA GLY A 1247 -1.03 51.79 63.02
C GLY A 1247 -0.03 52.27 61.96
N SER A 1248 -0.32 53.35 61.23
CA SER A 1248 0.61 53.99 60.28
C SER A 1248 1.11 55.37 60.75
N GLU A 1249 0.81 55.76 61.99
CA GLU A 1249 1.34 57.00 62.57
C GLU A 1249 2.82 56.81 62.95
N THR A 1250 3.61 57.88 62.83
CA THR A 1250 5.04 57.89 63.18
C THR A 1250 5.30 58.93 64.27
N ILE A 1251 6.15 58.57 65.22
CA ILE A 1251 6.61 59.47 66.29
C ILE A 1251 7.92 60.11 65.86
N LEU A 1252 8.05 61.43 66.01
CA LEU A 1252 9.29 62.14 65.71
C LEU A 1252 10.24 62.09 66.91
N VAL A 1253 11.41 61.49 66.73
CA VAL A 1253 12.45 61.41 67.76
C VAL A 1253 13.65 62.26 67.37
N ILE A 1254 14.07 63.16 68.26
CA ILE A 1254 15.21 64.08 68.08
C ILE A 1254 16.38 63.71 69.02
N PRO A 1255 17.64 63.99 68.66
CA PRO A 1255 18.77 63.74 69.54
C PRO A 1255 18.75 64.68 70.77
N GLU A 1256 19.23 64.20 71.91
CA GLU A 1256 19.38 65.01 73.12
C GLU A 1256 20.51 66.03 72.91
N VAL A 1257 20.19 67.33 73.01
CA VAL A 1257 21.10 68.44 72.63
C VAL A 1257 22.40 68.46 73.46
N ASN A 1258 22.41 67.82 74.64
CA ASN A 1258 23.56 67.76 75.55
C ASN A 1258 24.51 66.57 75.31
N SER A 1259 24.18 65.63 74.41
CA SER A 1259 25.02 64.45 74.10
C SER A 1259 25.64 64.48 72.70
N ILE A 1260 25.48 65.59 71.97
CA ILE A 1260 26.15 65.79 70.68
C ILE A 1260 27.62 66.20 70.94
N THR A 1261 28.51 65.22 71.10
CA THR A 1261 29.93 65.46 70.86
C THR A 1261 30.14 65.63 69.36
N PHE A 1262 30.26 66.88 68.90
CA PHE A 1262 30.84 67.16 67.59
C PHE A 1262 32.31 66.70 67.63
N SER A 1263 32.62 65.57 67.00
CA SER A 1263 33.98 65.30 66.55
C SER A 1263 34.23 66.20 65.33
N PHE A 1264 34.93 67.31 65.56
CA PHE A 1264 35.48 68.12 64.47
C PHE A 1264 36.62 67.38 63.76
#